data_AF-A0A8C4SSY8-F1
#
_entry.id   AF-A0A8C4SSY8-F1
#
_cell.length_a   1.000
_cell.length_b   1.000
_cell.length_c   1.000
_cell.angle_alpha   90.00
_cell.angle_beta   90.00
_cell.angle_gamma   90.00
#
_symmetry.space_group_name_H-M   'P 1'
#
loop_
_entity.id
_entity.type
_entity.pdbx_description
1 polymer ?
#
loop_
_entity_poly.entity_id
_entity_poly.type
_entity_poly.pdbx_seq_one_letter_code
_entity_poly.pdbx_strand_id
1 'polypeptide(L)'
;MLMADVLPCALLEGCVVTGASTENLKEAVQAYQGNHSNLQFLDPEVLQVHVPPFVTKDDPVSGSHGHNTFERNQRRRSYIKKKKEKIGTSVEGNVENKEAIAEDISVPKDIDLIALPQLCFPGGLQVSSIEKEDCFHFLVFTDVFGNRSHGVVVQYYKQVQVLQDGSSYQNGQPHRALSRLSKLYAPYAICLISKYAYYNALKDCLSCLRLQLKSCRDSDIEDRIKEFAAKLTLVPTPPPGHLHLVFNMKPLQIILPSQEDVDGPVIDIDLHFPFLCFKPKQVLKIITCILMEQRIVFFSSDWALLTLIAECFMLYIHPLQWQHTFVPILSRQMLDFVMAPTSFLMGCHIDHYEEVATETDDIVLINIDRGTISTSFPPKLWIPDVPAQTSECFLYRVRGLQMHYDLELSHLGASTDLNHLRSQRREWQQTLNLEIQQVTLELIVNIFREVNNHLNYEHRVFNSEEFLKTRDSLDQPFYKKVLETHIFHSFLKARLNRKMDSYTRMEINTRSETHRMRASLDIPIRPTIQEMARKHSRSENGLSNRLGMSMPNLSYEKPPEGPIRQNSLKRHDLEIGNVKIVRKSTKLFKLPEFPPPLVYYCIQNYYNELISLLSKAILSVSPEDSALLARYYYLRGLMNTMIGKRLDALADFQNLYKTDIGIFPNELLKKLVDSLVQDERCQVEKRPELKRLISKLKKENEGERRKCDDHVKTFELPKKHMQLEDFVKSIQESGIVKDNGTIHRLFDALTVGQQKQIDPETFKTFYTFWKESEAEAQDVHLPVDVIDHLDNNECVYKLSCSVKTSYGVGKIAMTQKRLFLLTEGRPGYIEITKFRDIEELKISSAAFLLLRIPSLKIKTTLRKETFEANLKSECDLWHLMVKEMWAGRKMADEHKDPQYMQQALTNALLMDAVVGCLQSQKAIYAASKLAYFDRMKLEVPMMVPKTTSEMLKHKINPSANLTSPLAVDVLLYTPGHLNMCEAEEDSSPKLWCALDDGKVVVFDAASWSLQPNCIQVGSMKLNCMLGLEPSQVWIGSTDSTVYIVNTRSMSCNKQLTDHRSEVTDIVLEKSDKFSQAQAYSSSMDGTVIMWDIYTLKVKNRFHLDCRGLTVLKLFNGTLWCCGVDSILELRKNGLVNRRLQHLDDSRETPLFFNCFELFIERDQLWTTSLDSAEVCIWHIKDLSRPFHKIQLQDCFGVNCMIKVKNQVWIGSRGISQGKSKGKIYVVDVVKYSVEKELVAHTDVVQALCSAEDRYVLSGSSSEDGKIAIWKVE
;
A
#
# COMPACT_ATOMS: atom_id res chain seq x y z
N MET A 1 31.58 -28.21 1.92
CA MET A 1 30.90 -28.03 0.62
C MET A 1 29.42 -27.65 0.81
N LEU A 2 29.08 -26.69 1.69
CA LEU A 2 27.67 -26.42 2.11
C LEU A 2 27.27 -24.92 2.16
N MET A 3 28.02 -24.01 1.52
CA MET A 3 27.62 -22.58 1.42
C MET A 3 27.70 -22.02 -0.01
N ALA A 4 27.76 -22.87 -1.04
CA ALA A 4 27.75 -22.43 -2.44
C ALA A 4 26.34 -22.04 -2.92
N ASP A 5 25.28 -22.62 -2.35
CA ASP A 5 23.89 -22.35 -2.73
C ASP A 5 23.25 -21.12 -2.02
N VAL A 6 24.04 -20.38 -1.23
CA VAL A 6 23.55 -19.26 -0.40
C VAL A 6 24.50 -18.07 -0.49
N LEU A 7 24.66 -17.50 -1.68
CA LEU A 7 25.14 -16.13 -1.79
C LEU A 7 23.92 -15.18 -1.65
N PRO A 8 23.88 -14.30 -0.64
CA PRO A 8 22.95 -13.17 -0.57
C PRO A 8 23.13 -12.23 -1.77
N CYS A 9 22.18 -11.30 -1.97
CA CYS A 9 22.15 -10.33 -3.07
C CYS A 9 23.47 -9.54 -3.20
N ALA A 10 24.40 -10.09 -3.98
CA ALA A 10 25.55 -9.38 -4.50
C ALA A 10 25.11 -8.51 -5.68
N LEU A 11 25.89 -7.48 -5.98
CA LEU A 11 25.65 -6.61 -7.12
C LEU A 11 25.65 -7.39 -8.45
N LEU A 12 26.43 -8.46 -8.55
CA LEU A 12 26.67 -9.22 -9.79
C LEU A 12 26.27 -10.69 -9.63
N GLU A 13 25.45 -11.21 -10.55
CA GLU A 13 25.10 -12.63 -10.67
C GLU A 13 26.01 -13.37 -11.65
N GLY A 14 26.51 -12.68 -12.69
CA GLY A 14 27.46 -13.23 -13.63
C GLY A 14 28.14 -12.19 -14.52
N CYS A 15 29.33 -12.51 -15.02
CA CYS A 15 30.05 -11.75 -16.04
C CYS A 15 30.39 -12.67 -17.22
N VAL A 16 29.89 -12.35 -18.40
CA VAL A 16 30.04 -13.18 -19.60
C VAL A 16 30.82 -12.41 -20.67
N VAL A 17 31.81 -13.07 -21.27
CA VAL A 17 32.56 -12.53 -22.41
C VAL A 17 32.13 -13.27 -23.67
N THR A 18 31.71 -12.52 -24.70
CA THR A 18 31.28 -13.07 -25.99
C THR A 18 32.08 -12.48 -27.14
N GLY A 19 32.18 -13.22 -28.24
CA GLY A 19 32.90 -12.81 -29.44
C GLY A 19 33.01 -13.96 -30.45
N ALA A 20 33.81 -13.79 -31.49
CA ALA A 20 34.06 -14.86 -32.46
C ALA A 20 35.12 -15.85 -31.96
N SER A 21 34.95 -17.13 -32.29
CA SER A 21 35.95 -18.17 -32.02
C SER A 21 37.25 -17.91 -32.79
N THR A 22 38.36 -18.42 -32.28
CA THR A 22 39.68 -18.27 -32.94
C THR A 22 39.73 -18.94 -34.30
N GLU A 23 38.93 -20.00 -34.52
CA GLU A 23 38.78 -20.68 -35.81
C GLU A 23 38.01 -19.82 -36.81
N ASN A 24 36.85 -19.28 -36.43
CA ASN A 24 36.03 -18.41 -37.27
C ASN A 24 36.78 -17.11 -37.66
N LEU A 25 37.59 -16.58 -36.74
CA LEU A 25 38.45 -15.44 -37.02
C LEU A 25 39.57 -15.76 -38.03
N LYS A 26 40.16 -16.96 -37.96
CA LYS A 26 41.17 -17.39 -38.95
C LYS A 26 40.54 -17.55 -40.34
N GLU A 27 39.37 -18.17 -40.42
CA GLU A 27 38.61 -18.30 -41.68
C GLU A 27 38.25 -16.94 -42.27
N ALA A 28 37.77 -15.99 -41.45
CA ALA A 28 37.43 -14.64 -41.89
C ALA A 28 38.64 -13.87 -42.44
N VAL A 29 39.81 -14.00 -41.81
CA VAL A 29 41.04 -13.36 -42.29
C VAL A 29 41.52 -13.99 -43.60
N GLN A 30 41.43 -15.32 -43.74
CA GLN A 30 41.77 -16.02 -44.99
C GLN A 30 40.83 -15.62 -46.14
N ALA A 31 39.52 -15.50 -45.87
CA ALA A 31 38.54 -15.04 -46.85
C ALA A 31 38.80 -13.60 -47.32
N TYR A 32 39.15 -12.70 -46.39
CA TYR A 32 39.48 -11.30 -46.70
C TYR A 32 40.75 -11.15 -47.54
N GLN A 33 41.73 -12.05 -47.36
CA GLN A 33 42.94 -12.09 -48.19
C GLN A 33 42.67 -12.59 -49.62
N GLY A 34 41.64 -13.41 -49.81
CA GLY A 34 41.24 -13.96 -51.12
C GLY A 34 40.29 -13.08 -51.93
N ASN A 35 39.47 -12.25 -51.28
CA ASN A 35 38.50 -11.38 -51.94
C ASN A 35 38.36 -10.05 -51.16
N HIS A 36 39.04 -9.00 -51.62
CA HIS A 36 39.18 -7.70 -50.92
C HIS A 36 37.87 -6.89 -50.74
N SER A 37 36.69 -7.45 -51.03
CA SER A 37 35.44 -6.69 -51.10
C SER A 37 34.34 -7.08 -50.09
N ASN A 38 34.35 -8.27 -49.49
CA ASN A 38 33.24 -8.72 -48.62
C ASN A 38 33.70 -9.19 -47.22
N LEU A 39 33.40 -8.41 -46.19
CA LEU A 39 33.57 -8.77 -44.78
C LEU A 39 32.37 -9.60 -44.31
N GLN A 40 32.60 -10.87 -43.95
CA GLN A 40 31.57 -11.84 -43.58
C GLN A 40 31.03 -11.59 -42.15
N PHE A 41 29.72 -11.82 -41.95
CA PHE A 41 29.12 -11.92 -40.61
C PHE A 41 29.54 -13.24 -39.95
N LEU A 42 29.91 -13.18 -38.68
CA LEU A 42 30.29 -14.33 -37.87
C LEU A 42 29.22 -14.60 -36.81
N ASP A 43 29.10 -15.86 -36.40
CA ASP A 43 28.26 -16.22 -35.27
C ASP A 43 29.00 -15.88 -33.95
N PRO A 44 28.40 -15.07 -33.06
CA PRO A 44 28.96 -14.80 -31.75
C PRO A 44 28.81 -16.01 -30.84
N GLU A 45 29.85 -16.31 -30.07
CA GLU A 45 29.90 -17.41 -29.12
C GLU A 45 30.26 -16.90 -27.70
N VAL A 46 29.92 -17.68 -26.68
CA VAL A 46 30.37 -17.45 -25.31
C VAL A 46 31.83 -17.91 -25.19
N LEU A 47 32.73 -16.98 -24.91
CA LEU A 47 34.17 -17.24 -24.78
C LEU A 47 34.55 -17.52 -23.32
N GLN A 48 33.97 -16.80 -22.36
CA GLN A 48 34.24 -16.94 -20.93
C GLN A 48 32.98 -16.69 -20.11
N VAL A 49 32.81 -17.44 -19.01
CA VAL A 49 31.73 -17.24 -18.03
C VAL A 49 32.36 -17.17 -16.65
N HIS A 50 32.17 -16.05 -15.97
CA HIS A 50 32.65 -15.78 -14.62
C HIS A 50 31.45 -15.67 -13.69
N VAL A 51 31.24 -16.67 -12.84
CA VAL A 51 30.16 -16.71 -11.82
C VAL A 51 30.72 -16.93 -10.42
N PRO A 52 30.14 -16.32 -9.37
CA PRO A 52 30.52 -16.62 -7.99
C PRO A 52 30.18 -18.07 -7.59
N PRO A 53 30.90 -18.67 -6.61
CA PRO A 53 32.02 -18.11 -5.86
C PRO A 53 33.37 -18.23 -6.60
N PHE A 54 34.13 -17.14 -6.62
CA PHE A 54 35.44 -17.04 -7.31
C PHE A 54 36.64 -17.56 -6.51
N VAL A 55 36.40 -18.26 -5.39
CA VAL A 55 37.45 -18.67 -4.44
C VAL A 55 37.33 -20.16 -4.14
N THR A 56 38.42 -20.90 -4.37
CA THR A 56 38.58 -22.29 -3.89
C THR A 56 39.19 -22.28 -2.49
N LYS A 57 38.63 -23.07 -1.56
CA LYS A 57 39.27 -23.37 -0.27
C LYS A 57 40.36 -24.40 -0.54
N ASP A 58 41.62 -24.08 -0.24
CA ASP A 58 42.66 -25.09 -0.10
C ASP A 58 42.55 -25.70 1.30
N ASP A 59 42.35 -27.00 1.40
CA ASP A 59 42.28 -27.71 2.68
C ASP A 59 43.66 -27.72 3.36
N PRO A 60 43.74 -27.43 4.68
CA PRO A 60 45.01 -27.49 5.40
C PRO A 60 45.44 -28.95 5.59
N VAL A 61 46.65 -29.24 5.11
CA VAL A 61 47.38 -30.51 5.24
C VAL A 61 47.46 -30.99 6.70
N SER A 62 47.01 -32.22 6.97
CA SER A 62 47.33 -32.96 8.19
C SER A 62 47.97 -34.33 7.87
N GLY A 63 49.29 -34.42 8.11
CA GLY A 63 50.00 -35.57 8.70
C GLY A 63 49.85 -37.00 8.14
N SER A 64 50.82 -37.39 7.30
CA SER A 64 51.48 -38.71 7.19
C SER A 64 50.67 -40.03 7.31
N HIS A 65 50.55 -40.77 6.22
CA HIS A 65 51.21 -42.08 6.02
C HIS A 65 51.17 -42.47 4.53
N GLY A 66 52.28 -42.98 4.02
CA GLY A 66 52.57 -43.08 2.60
C GLY A 66 51.76 -44.14 1.87
N HIS A 67 51.42 -43.86 0.61
CA HIS A 67 51.76 -44.70 -0.54
C HIS A 67 51.57 -43.89 -1.83
N ASN A 68 52.58 -43.98 -2.69
CA ASN A 68 52.75 -43.34 -4.00
C ASN A 68 51.45 -43.03 -4.76
N THR A 69 51.27 -41.78 -5.21
CA THR A 69 50.34 -41.47 -6.30
C THR A 69 50.86 -40.30 -7.14
N PHE A 70 50.91 -40.55 -8.44
CA PHE A 70 51.33 -39.65 -9.50
C PHE A 70 50.58 -38.31 -9.49
N GLU A 71 51.34 -37.22 -9.63
CA GLU A 71 50.85 -35.92 -10.06
C GLU A 71 50.13 -36.03 -11.41
N ARG A 72 48.90 -35.49 -11.50
CA ARG A 72 48.35 -35.06 -12.78
C ARG A 72 47.44 -33.84 -12.59
N ASN A 73 48.02 -32.68 -12.90
CA ASN A 73 47.37 -31.40 -13.14
C ASN A 73 45.98 -31.53 -13.80
N GLN A 74 44.90 -31.22 -13.08
CA GLN A 74 43.61 -30.89 -13.69
C GLN A 74 43.61 -29.39 -14.05
N ARG A 75 44.13 -29.08 -15.24
CA ARG A 75 43.75 -27.86 -15.96
C ARG A 75 42.25 -27.94 -16.26
N ARG A 76 41.43 -27.11 -15.61
CA ARG A 76 40.03 -26.88 -16.02
C ARG A 76 40.07 -26.29 -17.44
N ARG A 77 39.54 -27.05 -18.40
CA ARG A 77 39.50 -26.70 -19.83
C ARG A 77 38.35 -25.73 -20.10
N SER A 78 38.63 -24.67 -20.85
CA SER A 78 37.63 -23.88 -21.58
C SER A 78 36.88 -24.78 -22.57
N TYR A 79 35.57 -24.54 -22.71
CA TYR A 79 34.69 -25.34 -23.56
C TYR A 79 34.93 -24.97 -25.04
N ILE A 80 35.31 -25.94 -25.89
CA ILE A 80 35.20 -25.86 -27.35
C ILE A 80 34.17 -26.92 -27.74
N LYS A 81 32.99 -26.50 -28.24
CA LYS A 81 31.94 -27.43 -28.68
C LYS A 81 32.19 -27.83 -30.14
N LYS A 82 32.32 -29.12 -30.42
CA LYS A 82 32.45 -29.67 -31.79
C LYS A 82 31.10 -29.62 -32.53
N LYS A 83 31.21 -29.31 -33.83
CA LYS A 83 30.19 -29.04 -34.86
C LYS A 83 29.14 -30.16 -35.04
N LYS A 84 27.87 -29.76 -35.24
CA LYS A 84 26.77 -30.62 -35.76
C LYS A 84 27.06 -31.00 -37.22
N GLU A 85 27.02 -32.30 -37.53
CA GLU A 85 27.02 -32.81 -38.91
C GLU A 85 25.65 -32.61 -39.60
N LYS A 86 25.70 -32.42 -40.91
CA LYS A 86 24.55 -32.24 -41.82
C LYS A 86 23.74 -33.53 -41.93
N ILE A 87 22.41 -33.38 -41.87
CA ILE A 87 21.44 -34.46 -42.07
C ILE A 87 21.52 -34.96 -43.51
N GLY A 88 21.91 -36.23 -43.67
CA GLY A 88 21.68 -37.06 -44.85
C GLY A 88 20.71 -38.18 -44.51
N THR A 89 19.84 -38.49 -45.45
CA THR A 89 18.72 -39.45 -45.41
C THR A 89 19.07 -40.90 -45.02
N SER A 90 18.13 -41.49 -44.27
CA SER A 90 17.61 -42.88 -44.36
C SER A 90 18.04 -43.98 -43.36
N VAL A 91 16.99 -44.68 -42.91
CA VAL A 91 16.83 -46.07 -42.41
C VAL A 91 16.94 -46.36 -40.90
N GLU A 92 15.91 -47.09 -40.46
CA GLU A 92 15.54 -47.60 -39.14
C GLU A 92 16.61 -48.43 -38.41
N GLY A 93 16.58 -48.40 -37.08
CA GLY A 93 17.25 -49.37 -36.22
C GLY A 93 17.29 -48.97 -34.74
N ASN A 94 16.42 -49.56 -33.93
CA ASN A 94 16.41 -49.49 -32.46
C ASN A 94 17.73 -50.03 -31.87
N VAL A 95 18.47 -49.21 -31.12
CA VAL A 95 19.36 -49.66 -30.02
C VAL A 95 19.40 -48.59 -28.93
N GLU A 96 18.97 -48.97 -27.72
CA GLU A 96 19.17 -48.21 -26.49
C GLU A 96 20.65 -47.96 -26.23
N ASN A 97 21.07 -46.69 -26.17
CA ASN A 97 22.38 -46.32 -25.63
C ASN A 97 22.20 -45.25 -24.55
N LYS A 98 22.63 -45.62 -23.34
CA LYS A 98 22.75 -44.77 -22.16
C LYS A 98 23.62 -43.55 -22.48
N GLU A 99 23.01 -42.36 -22.54
CA GLU A 99 23.74 -41.11 -22.54
C GLU A 99 24.47 -40.94 -21.20
N ALA A 100 25.79 -40.80 -21.28
CA ALA A 100 26.62 -40.44 -20.15
C ALA A 100 26.28 -39.01 -19.71
N ILE A 101 25.82 -38.88 -18.48
CA ILE A 101 25.56 -37.62 -17.78
C ILE A 101 26.84 -36.77 -17.83
N ALA A 102 26.80 -35.68 -18.60
CA ALA A 102 27.79 -34.63 -18.48
C ALA A 102 27.56 -33.92 -17.15
N GLU A 103 28.54 -33.99 -16.24
CA GLU A 103 28.49 -33.26 -14.97
C GLU A 103 28.40 -31.74 -15.23
N ASP A 104 27.28 -31.16 -14.84
CA ASP A 104 26.94 -29.74 -14.92
C ASP A 104 27.97 -28.86 -14.20
N ILE A 105 28.54 -27.90 -14.93
CA ILE A 105 29.16 -26.73 -14.32
C ILE A 105 28.01 -25.77 -13.95
N SER A 106 27.99 -25.32 -12.69
CA SER A 106 26.97 -24.47 -12.07
C SER A 106 26.84 -23.08 -12.73
N VAL A 107 26.14 -23.01 -13.85
CA VAL A 107 25.51 -21.77 -14.34
C VAL A 107 24.26 -21.55 -13.48
N PRO A 108 23.98 -20.32 -12.97
CA PRO A 108 22.71 -20.04 -12.31
C PRO A 108 21.54 -20.53 -13.17
N LYS A 109 20.57 -21.22 -12.55
CA LYS A 109 19.49 -21.96 -13.25
C LYS A 109 18.63 -21.10 -14.20
N ASP A 110 18.79 -19.77 -14.14
CA ASP A 110 17.91 -18.79 -14.77
C ASP A 110 18.58 -17.98 -15.91
N ILE A 111 19.86 -18.21 -16.24
CA ILE A 111 20.56 -17.47 -17.31
C ILE A 111 20.68 -18.35 -18.57
N ASP A 112 19.90 -18.01 -19.61
CA ASP A 112 20.02 -18.64 -20.93
C ASP A 112 21.27 -18.14 -21.67
N LEU A 113 22.36 -18.88 -21.55
CA LEU A 113 23.63 -18.60 -22.23
C LEU A 113 23.57 -18.85 -23.75
N ILE A 114 22.46 -19.39 -24.28
CA ILE A 114 22.32 -19.70 -25.72
C ILE A 114 21.96 -18.43 -26.50
N ALA A 115 21.00 -17.64 -26.01
CA ALA A 115 20.57 -16.41 -26.68
C ALA A 115 21.49 -15.20 -26.40
N LEU A 116 22.23 -15.23 -25.30
CA LEU A 116 23.05 -14.10 -24.83
C LEU A 116 24.06 -13.57 -25.86
N PRO A 117 24.84 -14.39 -26.59
CA PRO A 117 25.77 -13.88 -27.61
C PRO A 117 25.11 -13.06 -28.70
N GLN A 118 23.90 -13.46 -29.14
CA GLN A 118 23.14 -12.72 -30.15
C GLN A 118 22.63 -11.37 -29.59
N LEU A 119 22.27 -11.32 -28.31
CA LEU A 119 21.86 -10.07 -27.65
C LEU A 119 23.04 -9.15 -27.31
N CYS A 120 24.25 -9.69 -27.14
CA CYS A 120 25.49 -8.91 -27.05
C CYS A 120 25.89 -8.28 -28.39
N PHE A 121 25.45 -8.85 -29.51
CA PHE A 121 25.69 -8.33 -30.87
C PHE A 121 24.37 -8.32 -31.67
N PRO A 122 23.39 -7.48 -31.29
CA PRO A 122 22.03 -7.57 -31.84
C PRO A 122 21.97 -7.28 -33.35
N GLY A 123 22.90 -6.48 -33.88
CA GLY A 123 23.12 -6.25 -35.32
C GLY A 123 24.01 -7.28 -36.03
N GLY A 124 24.42 -8.34 -35.33
CA GLY A 124 25.38 -9.35 -35.81
C GLY A 124 26.84 -9.00 -35.55
N LEU A 125 27.70 -10.01 -35.50
CA LEU A 125 29.14 -9.85 -35.30
C LEU A 125 29.85 -9.69 -36.65
N GLN A 126 30.47 -8.54 -36.90
CA GLN A 126 31.22 -8.28 -38.14
C GLN A 126 32.63 -7.74 -37.86
N VAL A 127 33.62 -8.32 -38.54
CA VAL A 127 35.02 -7.85 -38.52
C VAL A 127 35.14 -6.55 -39.32
N SER A 128 35.95 -5.60 -38.86
CA SER A 128 36.18 -4.32 -39.53
C SER A 128 37.65 -4.08 -39.84
N SER A 129 37.93 -3.30 -40.89
CA SER A 129 39.27 -2.81 -41.22
C SER A 129 39.66 -1.53 -40.44
N ILE A 130 38.72 -0.96 -39.67
CA ILE A 130 38.91 0.25 -38.87
C ILE A 130 38.54 -0.06 -37.41
N GLU A 131 39.32 0.46 -36.47
CA GLU A 131 39.00 0.41 -35.05
C GLU A 131 37.80 1.32 -34.77
N LYS A 132 36.72 0.76 -34.22
CA LYS A 132 35.55 1.54 -33.79
C LYS A 132 35.62 1.82 -32.29
N GLU A 133 34.91 2.86 -31.87
CA GLU A 133 34.77 3.21 -30.46
C GLU A 133 34.00 2.13 -29.68
N ASP A 134 34.18 2.16 -28.35
CA ASP A 134 33.49 1.23 -27.45
C ASP A 134 32.00 1.63 -27.36
N CYS A 135 31.10 0.69 -27.63
CA CYS A 135 29.65 0.92 -27.58
C CYS A 135 29.05 0.25 -26.34
N PHE A 136 28.04 0.86 -25.73
CA PHE A 136 27.33 0.29 -24.59
C PHE A 136 25.86 0.10 -24.93
N HIS A 137 25.27 -0.99 -24.46
CA HIS A 137 23.83 -1.21 -24.50
C HIS A 137 23.39 -2.05 -23.31
N PHE A 138 22.08 -2.14 -23.09
CA PHE A 138 21.51 -2.72 -21.89
C PHE A 138 20.51 -3.81 -22.25
N LEU A 139 20.45 -4.88 -21.48
CA LEU A 139 19.62 -6.05 -21.72
C LEU A 139 18.68 -6.29 -20.55
N VAL A 140 17.53 -6.89 -20.83
CA VAL A 140 16.62 -7.40 -19.80
C VAL A 140 16.23 -8.82 -20.17
N PHE A 141 16.46 -9.74 -19.24
CA PHE A 141 16.08 -11.14 -19.35
C PHE A 141 14.83 -11.35 -18.51
N THR A 142 13.76 -11.84 -19.12
CA THR A 142 12.51 -12.15 -18.43
C THR A 142 12.36 -13.67 -18.35
N ASP A 143 12.21 -14.21 -17.14
CA ASP A 143 11.99 -15.64 -16.92
C ASP A 143 10.52 -16.05 -17.14
N VAL A 144 10.23 -17.35 -17.04
CA VAL A 144 8.88 -17.90 -17.21
C VAL A 144 7.89 -17.46 -16.12
N PHE A 145 8.38 -16.93 -15.00
CA PHE A 145 7.59 -16.41 -13.89
C PHE A 145 7.44 -14.88 -13.94
N GLY A 146 8.01 -14.21 -14.95
CA GLY A 146 7.99 -12.76 -15.09
C GLY A 146 9.06 -12.02 -14.27
N ASN A 147 9.98 -12.74 -13.61
CA ASN A 147 11.12 -12.10 -12.95
C ASN A 147 12.09 -11.56 -13.98
N ARG A 148 12.76 -10.46 -13.64
CA ARG A 148 13.67 -9.75 -14.54
C ARG A 148 15.09 -9.75 -13.99
N SER A 149 16.05 -10.11 -14.84
CA SER A 149 17.48 -9.88 -14.63
C SER A 149 17.97 -8.86 -15.66
N HIS A 150 18.92 -8.02 -15.26
CA HIS A 150 19.33 -6.84 -16.01
C HIS A 150 20.79 -6.97 -16.43
N GLY A 151 21.07 -6.73 -17.70
CA GLY A 151 22.39 -6.85 -18.31
C GLY A 151 22.96 -5.50 -18.73
N VAL A 152 24.25 -5.27 -18.54
CA VAL A 152 24.99 -4.15 -19.12
C VAL A 152 26.11 -4.68 -19.99
N VAL A 153 26.10 -4.31 -21.27
CA VAL A 153 27.04 -4.80 -22.27
C VAL A 153 27.95 -3.67 -22.72
N VAL A 154 29.25 -3.94 -22.78
CA VAL A 154 30.21 -3.13 -23.53
C VAL A 154 30.72 -3.94 -24.72
N GLN A 155 30.59 -3.40 -25.93
CA GLN A 155 31.20 -3.90 -27.14
C GLN A 155 32.48 -3.12 -27.40
N TYR A 156 33.60 -3.81 -27.62
CA TYR A 156 34.89 -3.21 -27.91
C TYR A 156 35.63 -3.98 -28.99
N TYR A 157 36.48 -3.29 -29.73
CA TYR A 157 37.22 -3.88 -30.83
C TYR A 157 38.65 -4.24 -30.41
N LYS A 158 39.12 -5.41 -30.86
CA LYS A 158 40.48 -5.89 -30.65
C LYS A 158 41.11 -6.27 -32.00
N GLN A 159 42.39 -5.97 -32.15
CA GLN A 159 43.14 -6.34 -33.36
C GLN A 159 43.29 -7.87 -33.46
N VAL A 160 42.97 -8.42 -34.63
CA VAL A 160 43.16 -9.85 -34.94
C VAL A 160 44.63 -10.08 -35.29
N GLN A 161 45.34 -10.85 -34.45
CA GLN A 161 46.72 -11.25 -34.72
C GLN A 161 46.74 -12.63 -35.40
N VAL A 162 47.21 -12.69 -36.65
CA VAL A 162 47.43 -13.96 -37.35
C VAL A 162 48.91 -14.33 -37.28
N LEU A 163 49.23 -15.37 -36.51
CA LEU A 163 50.50 -16.06 -36.59
C LEU A 163 50.46 -16.97 -37.83
N GLN A 164 51.35 -16.73 -38.80
CA GLN A 164 51.66 -17.73 -39.82
C GLN A 164 52.48 -18.85 -39.17
N ASP A 165 51.84 -19.97 -38.85
CA ASP A 165 52.58 -21.20 -38.54
C ASP A 165 53.13 -21.79 -39.85
N GLY A 166 54.45 -21.62 -40.04
CA GLY A 166 55.34 -22.55 -40.72
C GLY A 166 55.07 -22.94 -42.17
N SER A 167 55.62 -22.18 -43.13
CA SER A 167 56.09 -22.75 -44.40
C SER A 167 57.63 -22.80 -44.40
N SER A 168 58.13 -24.01 -44.12
CA SER A 168 59.36 -24.64 -44.65
C SER A 168 60.48 -23.74 -45.17
N TYR A 169 61.64 -23.84 -44.51
CA TYR A 169 62.95 -23.50 -45.05
C TYR A 169 63.15 -24.12 -46.44
N GLN A 170 63.26 -23.29 -47.48
CA GLN A 170 64.21 -23.51 -48.58
C GLN A 170 64.76 -22.18 -49.11
N ASN A 171 66.09 -22.08 -49.00
CA ASN A 171 67.04 -21.27 -49.76
C ASN A 171 66.72 -19.81 -50.12
N GLY A 172 67.34 -18.92 -49.32
CA GLY A 172 68.25 -17.88 -49.81
C GLY A 172 67.74 -16.89 -50.86
N GLN A 173 67.05 -15.83 -50.43
CA GLN A 173 67.21 -14.44 -50.92
C GLN A 173 66.37 -13.47 -50.07
N PRO A 174 66.91 -12.30 -49.65
CA PRO A 174 66.15 -11.33 -48.86
C PRO A 174 65.41 -10.37 -49.79
N HIS A 175 64.26 -10.79 -50.34
CA HIS A 175 63.34 -9.83 -50.94
C HIS A 175 62.47 -9.21 -49.85
N ARG A 176 62.76 -7.94 -49.53
CA ARG A 176 61.85 -7.03 -48.79
C ARG A 176 60.54 -6.88 -49.58
N ALA A 177 59.59 -7.79 -49.39
CA ALA A 177 58.18 -7.52 -49.62
C ALA A 177 57.56 -7.16 -48.27
N LEU A 178 57.54 -5.86 -47.95
CA LEU A 178 56.68 -5.31 -46.92
C LEU A 178 55.24 -5.42 -47.42
N SER A 179 54.66 -6.61 -47.34
CA SER A 179 53.23 -6.82 -47.48
C SER A 179 52.55 -5.96 -46.41
N ARG A 180 51.85 -4.90 -46.81
CA ARG A 180 50.97 -4.13 -45.93
C ARG A 180 49.93 -5.08 -45.35
N LEU A 181 50.20 -5.64 -44.16
CA LEU A 181 49.21 -6.40 -43.41
C LEU A 181 48.05 -5.45 -43.10
N SER A 182 46.91 -5.64 -43.75
CA SER A 182 45.67 -4.95 -43.42
C SER A 182 45.28 -5.33 -41.99
N LYS A 183 45.28 -4.33 -41.09
CA LYS A 183 44.85 -4.50 -39.70
C LYS A 183 43.33 -4.77 -39.69
N LEU A 184 42.95 -5.96 -39.25
CA LEU A 184 41.55 -6.32 -39.03
C LEU A 184 41.26 -6.27 -37.53
N TYR A 185 40.05 -5.82 -37.20
CA TYR A 185 39.55 -5.65 -35.85
C TYR A 185 38.29 -6.49 -35.67
N ALA A 186 38.29 -7.35 -34.66
CA ALA A 186 37.13 -8.14 -34.28
C ALA A 186 36.46 -7.53 -33.05
N PRO A 187 35.12 -7.42 -33.04
CA PRO A 187 34.38 -6.99 -31.86
C PRO A 187 34.28 -8.13 -30.83
N TYR A 188 34.39 -7.75 -29.56
CA TYR A 188 34.19 -8.56 -28.37
C TYR A 188 33.21 -7.83 -27.46
N ALA A 189 32.47 -8.57 -26.64
CA ALA A 189 31.54 -7.98 -25.69
C ALA A 189 31.74 -8.54 -24.28
N ILE A 190 31.57 -7.68 -23.27
CA ILE A 190 31.52 -8.07 -21.85
C ILE A 190 30.13 -7.69 -21.34
N CYS A 191 29.37 -8.68 -20.86
CA CYS A 191 28.05 -8.52 -20.29
C CYS A 191 28.08 -8.77 -18.77
N LEU A 192 27.71 -7.75 -17.99
CA LEU A 192 27.48 -7.88 -16.55
C LEU A 192 25.99 -8.11 -16.30
N ILE A 193 25.65 -9.16 -15.54
CA ILE A 193 24.27 -9.54 -15.22
C ILE A 193 24.02 -9.29 -13.73
N SER A 194 22.96 -8.54 -13.43
CA SER A 194 22.52 -8.19 -12.07
C SER A 194 21.03 -8.43 -11.88
N LYS A 195 20.63 -8.76 -10.66
CA LYS A 195 19.21 -8.85 -10.29
C LYS A 195 18.48 -7.51 -10.41
N TYR A 196 19.17 -6.40 -10.16
CA TYR A 196 18.57 -5.06 -10.16
C TYR A 196 19.15 -4.18 -11.27
N ALA A 197 18.35 -3.21 -11.72
CA ALA A 197 18.62 -2.32 -12.84
C ALA A 197 19.67 -1.21 -12.55
N TYR A 198 20.87 -1.57 -12.07
CA TYR A 198 21.99 -0.65 -11.82
C TYR A 198 22.74 -0.27 -13.11
N TYR A 199 22.01 0.21 -14.11
CA TYR A 199 22.53 0.43 -15.47
C TYR A 199 23.69 1.43 -15.52
N ASN A 200 23.55 2.61 -14.90
CA ASN A 200 24.59 3.64 -14.91
C ASN A 200 25.80 3.21 -14.07
N ALA A 201 25.57 2.66 -12.88
CA ALA A 201 26.65 2.20 -12.01
C ALA A 201 27.49 1.09 -12.66
N LEU A 202 26.86 0.10 -13.29
CA LEU A 202 27.56 -0.99 -13.98
C LEU A 202 28.22 -0.54 -15.29
N LYS A 203 27.64 0.42 -16.01
CA LYS A 203 28.27 1.08 -17.15
C LYS A 203 29.56 1.80 -16.74
N ASP A 204 29.53 2.53 -15.63
CA ASP A 204 30.72 3.19 -15.08
C ASP A 204 31.78 2.15 -14.64
N CYS A 205 31.38 1.02 -14.04
CA CYS A 205 32.30 -0.08 -13.75
C CYS A 205 32.98 -0.65 -15.01
N LEU A 206 32.22 -0.93 -16.07
CA LEU A 206 32.76 -1.40 -17.35
C LEU A 206 33.66 -0.37 -18.02
N SER A 207 33.34 0.92 -17.89
CA SER A 207 34.19 2.01 -18.37
C SER A 207 35.56 2.01 -17.68
N CYS A 208 35.60 1.79 -16.36
CA CYS A 208 36.85 1.63 -15.62
C CYS A 208 37.62 0.37 -16.05
N LEU A 209 36.95 -0.77 -16.24
CA LEU A 209 37.58 -1.99 -16.76
C LEU A 209 38.19 -1.74 -18.14
N ARG A 210 37.46 -1.10 -19.04
CA ARG A 210 37.90 -0.87 -20.42
C ARG A 210 39.17 -0.03 -20.48
N LEU A 211 39.29 1.00 -19.63
CA LEU A 211 40.52 1.77 -19.49
C LEU A 211 41.70 0.88 -19.08
N GLN A 212 41.50 -0.05 -18.16
CA GLN A 212 42.54 -1.00 -17.74
C GLN A 212 42.92 -1.96 -18.88
N LEU A 213 41.93 -2.50 -19.59
CA LEU A 213 42.16 -3.43 -20.71
C LEU A 213 42.90 -2.77 -21.88
N LYS A 214 42.68 -1.49 -22.18
CA LYS A 214 43.44 -0.75 -23.22
C LYS A 214 44.95 -0.68 -22.93
N SER A 215 45.32 -0.65 -21.65
CA SER A 215 46.72 -0.61 -21.21
C SER A 215 47.36 -1.99 -20.97
N CYS A 216 46.59 -3.06 -21.10
CA CYS A 216 46.97 -4.41 -20.70
C CYS A 216 47.55 -5.22 -21.86
N ARG A 217 48.43 -6.20 -21.57
CA ARG A 217 48.88 -7.18 -22.57
C ARG A 217 47.77 -8.19 -22.84
N ASP A 218 47.72 -8.73 -24.06
CA ASP A 218 46.69 -9.69 -24.46
C ASP A 218 46.61 -10.95 -23.60
N SER A 219 47.75 -11.40 -23.04
CA SER A 219 47.83 -12.55 -22.12
C SER A 219 47.12 -12.32 -20.79
N ASP A 220 46.98 -11.06 -20.38
CA ASP A 220 46.56 -10.69 -19.02
C ASP A 220 45.08 -10.28 -18.98
N ILE A 221 44.43 -10.13 -20.15
CA ILE A 221 43.04 -9.68 -20.27
C ILE A 221 42.08 -10.59 -19.50
N GLU A 222 42.23 -11.91 -19.65
CA GLU A 222 41.38 -12.89 -18.98
C GLU A 222 41.46 -12.78 -17.46
N ASP A 223 42.68 -12.70 -16.92
CA ASP A 223 42.90 -12.55 -15.47
C ASP A 223 42.34 -11.22 -14.95
N ARG A 224 42.45 -10.13 -15.72
CA ARG A 224 41.88 -8.82 -15.34
C ARG A 224 40.35 -8.83 -15.34
N ILE A 225 39.71 -9.46 -16.31
CA ILE A 225 38.25 -9.61 -16.34
C ILE A 225 37.78 -10.46 -15.15
N LYS A 226 38.46 -11.56 -14.87
CA LYS A 226 38.18 -12.43 -13.72
C LYS A 226 38.33 -11.68 -12.39
N GLU A 227 39.43 -10.94 -12.22
CA GLU A 227 39.67 -10.11 -11.02
C GLU A 227 38.57 -9.04 -10.87
N PHE A 228 38.19 -8.40 -11.97
CA PHE A 228 37.11 -7.40 -11.99
C PHE A 228 35.76 -7.99 -11.59
N ALA A 229 35.36 -9.12 -12.19
CA ALA A 229 34.09 -9.79 -11.86
C ALA A 229 34.06 -10.19 -10.38
N ALA A 230 35.16 -10.72 -9.86
CA ALA A 230 35.27 -11.11 -8.46
C ALA A 230 35.21 -9.90 -7.50
N LYS A 231 35.78 -8.73 -7.85
CA LYS A 231 35.59 -7.49 -7.06
C LYS A 231 34.11 -7.10 -6.95
N LEU A 232 33.36 -7.11 -8.06
CA LEU A 232 31.96 -6.71 -8.05
C LEU A 232 31.07 -7.66 -7.22
N THR A 233 31.42 -8.94 -7.11
CA THR A 233 30.67 -9.86 -6.22
C THR A 233 30.86 -9.60 -4.73
N LEU A 234 31.89 -8.83 -4.33
CA LEU A 234 32.07 -8.40 -2.94
C LEU A 234 31.21 -7.18 -2.57
N VAL A 235 30.52 -6.58 -3.54
CA VAL A 235 29.67 -5.41 -3.34
C VAL A 235 28.25 -5.88 -3.02
N PRO A 236 27.72 -5.61 -1.82
CA PRO A 236 26.33 -5.94 -1.49
C PRO A 236 25.36 -4.96 -2.15
N THR A 237 24.10 -5.38 -2.34
CA THR A 237 23.04 -4.46 -2.74
C THR A 237 22.59 -3.58 -1.55
N PRO A 238 22.32 -2.28 -1.77
CA PRO A 238 21.76 -1.38 -0.75
C PRO A 238 20.42 -1.90 -0.19
N PRO A 239 20.17 -1.79 1.14
CA PRO A 239 18.87 -2.09 1.71
C PRO A 239 17.86 -0.98 1.38
N PRO A 240 16.56 -1.29 1.22
CA PRO A 240 15.54 -0.28 0.92
C PRO A 240 15.49 0.87 1.94
N GLY A 241 15.39 2.09 1.44
CA GLY A 241 15.27 3.34 2.17
C GLY A 241 16.30 4.39 1.71
N HIS A 242 16.78 5.20 2.65
CA HIS A 242 17.58 6.38 2.36
C HIS A 242 19.11 6.14 2.46
N LEU A 243 19.57 4.89 2.44
CA LEU A 243 20.99 4.53 2.54
C LEU A 243 21.54 4.06 1.18
N HIS A 244 22.31 4.91 0.51
CA HIS A 244 23.04 4.58 -0.70
C HIS A 244 24.42 3.99 -0.37
N LEU A 245 24.92 3.10 -1.23
CA LEU A 245 26.26 2.54 -1.09
C LEU A 245 27.22 3.20 -2.08
N VAL A 246 28.49 3.34 -1.70
CA VAL A 246 29.51 3.95 -2.55
C VAL A 246 30.78 3.11 -2.50
N PHE A 247 31.40 2.81 -3.64
CA PHE A 247 32.68 2.11 -3.71
C PHE A 247 33.59 2.72 -4.78
N ASN A 248 34.88 2.44 -4.66
CA ASN A 248 35.90 3.02 -5.53
C ASN A 248 36.33 2.02 -6.61
N MET A 249 36.26 2.45 -7.86
CA MET A 249 36.76 1.72 -9.03
C MET A 249 37.55 2.70 -9.90
N LYS A 250 38.86 2.80 -9.68
CA LYS A 250 39.69 3.85 -10.29
C LYS A 250 39.51 3.90 -11.82
N PRO A 251 39.29 5.09 -12.41
CA PRO A 251 39.35 6.41 -11.79
C PRO A 251 38.03 6.93 -11.18
N LEU A 252 36.94 6.15 -11.20
CA LEU A 252 35.61 6.58 -10.78
C LEU A 252 35.26 6.14 -9.34
N GLN A 253 34.34 6.90 -8.76
CA GLN A 253 33.63 6.52 -7.54
C GLN A 253 32.20 6.16 -7.95
N ILE A 254 31.81 4.92 -7.69
CA ILE A 254 30.53 4.35 -8.11
C ILE A 254 29.53 4.47 -6.95
N ILE A 255 28.33 4.95 -7.25
CA ILE A 255 27.23 5.08 -6.30
C ILE A 255 26.15 4.07 -6.67
N LEU A 256 25.68 3.29 -5.69
CA LEU A 256 24.52 2.42 -5.83
C LEU A 256 23.32 3.07 -5.13
N PRO A 257 22.34 3.60 -5.88
CA PRO A 257 21.11 4.13 -5.29
C PRO A 257 20.33 3.03 -4.56
N SER A 258 19.55 3.40 -3.55
CA SER A 258 18.69 2.46 -2.82
C SER A 258 17.26 2.63 -3.30
N GLN A 259 16.48 1.55 -3.21
CA GLN A 259 15.03 1.57 -3.44
C GLN A 259 14.35 2.39 -2.34
N GLU A 260 13.28 3.13 -2.65
CA GLU A 260 12.55 3.89 -1.62
C GLU A 260 11.86 2.98 -0.60
N ASP A 261 11.21 1.92 -1.10
CA ASP A 261 10.46 0.91 -0.35
C ASP A 261 10.85 -0.49 -0.83
N VAL A 262 10.49 -1.55 -0.09
CA VAL A 262 10.82 -2.95 -0.41
C VAL A 262 10.34 -3.41 -1.78
N ASP A 263 9.13 -2.97 -2.17
CA ASP A 263 8.54 -3.31 -3.47
C ASP A 263 8.85 -2.26 -4.55
N GLY A 264 9.61 -1.22 -4.22
CA GLY A 264 9.92 -0.12 -5.12
C GLY A 264 11.05 -0.45 -6.10
N PRO A 265 11.04 0.11 -7.32
CA PRO A 265 12.12 -0.13 -8.28
C PRO A 265 13.39 0.63 -7.89
N VAL A 266 14.54 0.12 -8.34
CA VAL A 266 15.81 0.87 -8.31
C VAL A 266 15.78 1.88 -9.45
N ILE A 267 16.12 3.14 -9.15
CA ILE A 267 16.18 4.21 -10.16
C ILE A 267 17.65 4.61 -10.33
N ASP A 268 18.31 3.99 -11.28
CA ASP A 268 19.70 4.29 -11.67
C ASP A 268 19.80 4.76 -13.14
N ILE A 269 18.70 5.30 -13.67
CA ILE A 269 18.61 5.84 -15.04
C ILE A 269 18.02 7.26 -15.03
N ASP A 270 18.23 7.98 -16.12
CA ASP A 270 17.74 9.34 -16.27
C ASP A 270 16.31 9.33 -16.81
N LEU A 271 15.34 9.68 -15.97
CA LEU A 271 13.92 9.56 -16.28
C LEU A 271 13.44 10.59 -17.30
N HIS A 272 14.26 11.54 -17.73
CA HIS A 272 13.86 12.56 -18.69
C HIS A 272 14.03 12.14 -20.16
N PHE A 273 14.67 10.99 -20.44
CA PHE A 273 14.92 10.54 -21.82
C PHE A 273 13.67 10.45 -22.71
N PRO A 274 12.52 9.89 -22.26
CA PRO A 274 11.30 9.90 -23.08
C PRO A 274 10.82 11.29 -23.46
N PHE A 275 10.96 12.28 -22.58
CA PHE A 275 10.55 13.65 -22.87
C PHE A 275 11.51 14.41 -23.79
N LEU A 276 12.75 13.93 -23.94
CA LEU A 276 13.68 14.42 -24.97
C LEU A 276 13.38 13.82 -26.35
N CYS A 277 12.86 12.58 -26.41
CA CYS A 277 12.59 11.87 -27.66
C CYS A 277 11.15 12.10 -28.18
N PHE A 278 10.20 12.35 -27.29
CA PHE A 278 8.77 12.44 -27.61
C PHE A 278 8.14 13.72 -27.08
N LYS A 279 7.13 14.23 -27.78
CA LYS A 279 6.26 15.28 -27.24
C LYS A 279 5.49 14.73 -26.03
N PRO A 280 5.16 15.55 -25.01
CA PRO A 280 4.43 15.08 -23.82
C PRO A 280 3.12 14.33 -24.13
N LYS A 281 2.40 14.72 -25.18
CA LYS A 281 1.19 14.01 -25.65
C LYS A 281 1.49 12.59 -26.16
N GLN A 282 2.63 12.39 -26.81
CA GLN A 282 3.07 11.09 -27.30
C GLN A 282 3.52 10.20 -26.12
N VAL A 283 4.25 10.75 -25.15
CA VAL A 283 4.58 10.05 -23.89
C VAL A 283 3.30 9.54 -23.22
N LEU A 284 2.28 10.39 -23.10
CA LEU A 284 0.98 10.00 -22.53
C LEU A 284 0.31 8.89 -23.36
N LYS A 285 0.33 8.98 -24.70
CA LYS A 285 -0.21 7.95 -25.60
C LYS A 285 0.52 6.60 -25.44
N ILE A 286 1.83 6.60 -25.23
CA ILE A 286 2.61 5.37 -24.97
C ILE A 286 2.22 4.77 -23.62
N ILE A 287 2.14 5.59 -22.55
CA ILE A 287 1.63 5.15 -21.24
C ILE A 287 0.24 4.52 -21.40
N THR A 288 -0.64 5.13 -22.21
CA THR A 288 -1.98 4.62 -22.50
C THR A 288 -1.95 3.24 -23.14
N CYS A 289 -1.08 3.02 -24.14
CA CYS A 289 -0.90 1.72 -24.78
C CYS A 289 -0.42 0.66 -23.77
N ILE A 290 0.46 1.03 -22.85
CA ILE A 290 0.97 0.15 -21.79
C ILE A 290 -0.15 -0.20 -20.81
N LEU A 291 -0.94 0.77 -20.35
CA LEU A 291 -2.07 0.54 -19.44
C LEU A 291 -3.18 -0.33 -20.05
N MET A 292 -3.29 -0.34 -21.38
CA MET A 292 -4.20 -1.19 -22.14
C MET A 292 -3.57 -2.50 -22.59
N GLU A 293 -2.36 -2.82 -22.12
CA GLU A 293 -1.60 -4.03 -22.47
C GLU A 293 -1.54 -4.30 -23.98
N GLN A 294 -1.27 -3.28 -24.80
CA GLN A 294 -1.11 -3.45 -26.25
C GLN A 294 0.21 -4.15 -26.59
N ARG A 295 0.32 -4.73 -27.79
CA ARG A 295 1.59 -5.23 -28.35
C ARG A 295 2.40 -4.05 -28.86
N ILE A 296 3.55 -3.79 -28.22
CA ILE A 296 4.34 -2.58 -28.46
C ILE A 296 5.73 -2.98 -28.94
N VAL A 297 6.19 -2.37 -30.05
CA VAL A 297 7.58 -2.47 -30.52
C VAL A 297 8.19 -1.07 -30.61
N PHE A 298 9.27 -0.87 -29.86
CA PHE A 298 10.12 0.32 -29.96
C PHE A 298 11.19 0.15 -31.05
N PHE A 299 11.48 1.21 -31.79
CA PHE A 299 12.50 1.24 -32.84
C PHE A 299 13.46 2.39 -32.63
N SER A 300 14.75 2.12 -32.80
CA SER A 300 15.84 3.08 -32.67
C SER A 300 17.04 2.60 -33.49
N SER A 301 17.84 3.53 -33.98
CA SER A 301 19.19 3.23 -34.49
C SER A 301 20.22 3.06 -33.37
N ASP A 302 19.92 3.56 -32.17
CA ASP A 302 20.71 3.37 -30.95
C ASP A 302 20.11 2.27 -30.05
N TRP A 303 20.85 1.17 -29.91
CA TRP A 303 20.48 0.03 -29.05
C TRP A 303 20.38 0.39 -27.57
N ALA A 304 21.19 1.33 -27.08
CA ALA A 304 21.13 1.76 -25.68
C ALA A 304 19.80 2.43 -25.37
N LEU A 305 19.33 3.27 -26.31
CA LEU A 305 18.12 4.06 -26.14
C LEU A 305 16.86 3.20 -26.06
N LEU A 306 16.80 2.06 -26.76
CA LEU A 306 15.68 1.12 -26.69
C LEU A 306 15.39 0.69 -25.24
N THR A 307 16.41 0.19 -24.54
CA THR A 307 16.25 -0.29 -23.16
C THR A 307 16.00 0.85 -22.18
N LEU A 308 16.74 1.96 -22.31
CA LEU A 308 16.58 3.11 -21.40
C LEU A 308 15.17 3.72 -21.49
N ILE A 309 14.63 3.89 -22.70
CA ILE A 309 13.28 4.42 -22.90
C ILE A 309 12.22 3.43 -22.40
N ALA A 310 12.36 2.14 -22.74
CA ALA A 310 11.44 1.10 -22.29
C ALA A 310 11.36 1.03 -20.75
N GLU A 311 12.51 1.07 -20.06
CA GLU A 311 12.59 1.07 -18.60
C GLU A 311 12.01 2.35 -17.97
N CYS A 312 12.23 3.53 -18.57
CA CYS A 312 11.60 4.76 -18.10
C CYS A 312 10.07 4.63 -18.08
N PHE A 313 9.47 4.03 -19.10
CA PHE A 313 8.02 3.81 -19.12
C PHE A 313 7.54 2.80 -18.06
N MET A 314 8.34 1.78 -17.73
CA MET A 314 8.05 0.88 -16.61
C MET A 314 8.07 1.62 -15.27
N LEU A 315 9.00 2.57 -15.11
CA LEU A 315 9.08 3.42 -13.91
C LEU A 315 7.96 4.46 -13.84
N TYR A 316 7.46 4.96 -14.98
CA TYR A 316 6.34 5.92 -15.02
C TYR A 316 5.01 5.33 -14.58
N ILE A 317 4.77 4.04 -14.83
CA ILE A 317 3.52 3.37 -14.43
C ILE A 317 3.53 2.90 -12.97
N HIS A 318 4.66 2.97 -12.28
CA HIS A 318 4.78 2.54 -10.87
C HIS A 318 3.73 3.23 -9.97
N PRO A 319 3.04 2.51 -9.06
CA PRO A 319 3.28 1.14 -8.59
C PRO A 319 2.61 0.03 -9.40
N LEU A 320 2.07 0.32 -10.59
CA LEU A 320 1.59 -0.71 -11.50
C LEU A 320 2.77 -1.55 -12.03
N GLN A 321 2.54 -2.84 -12.26
CA GLN A 321 3.58 -3.77 -12.70
C GLN A 321 3.15 -4.44 -14.00
N TRP A 322 3.96 -4.27 -15.05
CA TRP A 322 3.81 -4.99 -16.31
C TRP A 322 4.08 -6.48 -16.14
N GLN A 323 3.07 -7.31 -16.41
CA GLN A 323 3.10 -8.77 -16.18
C GLN A 323 3.46 -9.58 -17.43
N HIS A 324 3.57 -8.95 -18.60
CA HIS A 324 3.81 -9.63 -19.86
C HIS A 324 5.28 -9.63 -20.27
N THR A 325 5.60 -10.27 -21.40
CA THR A 325 6.96 -10.31 -21.96
C THR A 325 7.53 -8.89 -22.14
N PHE A 326 8.72 -8.67 -21.60
CA PHE A 326 9.45 -7.40 -21.67
C PHE A 326 10.89 -7.70 -22.15
N VAL A 327 11.16 -7.38 -23.42
CA VAL A 327 12.44 -7.66 -24.08
C VAL A 327 12.86 -6.45 -24.91
N PRO A 328 13.49 -5.43 -24.28
CA PRO A 328 13.75 -4.14 -24.95
C PRO A 328 14.71 -4.21 -26.15
N ILE A 329 15.45 -5.31 -26.32
CA ILE A 329 16.33 -5.54 -27.47
C ILE A 329 16.10 -6.94 -28.02
N LEU A 330 15.65 -7.02 -29.27
CA LEU A 330 15.65 -8.23 -30.08
C LEU A 330 16.81 -8.19 -31.07
N SER A 331 17.50 -9.32 -31.19
CA SER A 331 18.43 -9.54 -32.30
C SER A 331 17.68 -9.91 -33.57
N ARG A 332 18.32 -9.80 -34.73
CA ARG A 332 17.74 -10.20 -36.01
C ARG A 332 17.20 -11.64 -36.03
N GLN A 333 17.88 -12.56 -35.35
CA GLN A 333 17.48 -13.98 -35.31
C GLN A 333 16.25 -14.23 -34.40
N MET A 334 15.83 -13.21 -33.66
CA MET A 334 14.77 -13.27 -32.67
C MET A 334 13.54 -12.44 -33.11
N LEU A 335 13.49 -11.97 -34.36
CA LEU A 335 12.38 -11.16 -34.84
C LEU A 335 11.05 -11.93 -34.83
N ASP A 336 11.06 -13.24 -35.03
CA ASP A 336 9.87 -14.09 -34.98
C ASP A 336 9.08 -13.97 -33.65
N PHE A 337 9.72 -13.52 -32.56
CA PHE A 337 9.03 -13.29 -31.29
C PHE A 337 7.96 -12.18 -31.36
N VAL A 338 8.05 -11.26 -32.33
CA VAL A 338 7.01 -10.23 -32.53
C VAL A 338 5.66 -10.82 -32.98
N MET A 339 5.67 -12.08 -33.45
CA MET A 339 4.45 -12.82 -33.82
C MET A 339 3.71 -13.39 -32.60
N ALA A 340 4.21 -13.17 -31.39
CA ALA A 340 3.57 -13.67 -30.17
C ALA A 340 2.12 -13.16 -30.05
N PRO A 341 1.14 -14.04 -29.76
CA PRO A 341 -0.27 -13.64 -29.69
C PRO A 341 -0.61 -12.89 -28.39
N THR A 342 0.26 -12.95 -27.38
CA THR A 342 0.09 -12.26 -26.11
C THR A 342 0.57 -10.82 -26.21
N SER A 343 0.19 -9.98 -25.24
CA SER A 343 0.76 -8.64 -25.09
C SER A 343 2.27 -8.74 -24.83
N PHE A 344 3.03 -7.77 -25.34
CA PHE A 344 4.47 -7.70 -25.13
C PHE A 344 4.95 -6.26 -25.32
N LEU A 345 6.13 -5.99 -24.76
CA LEU A 345 6.90 -4.79 -25.06
C LEU A 345 8.29 -5.24 -25.50
N MET A 346 8.58 -5.02 -26.78
CA MET A 346 9.83 -5.41 -27.43
C MET A 346 10.52 -4.20 -28.06
N GLY A 347 11.81 -4.33 -28.40
CA GLY A 347 12.52 -3.30 -29.16
C GLY A 347 13.42 -3.88 -30.25
N CYS A 348 13.45 -3.21 -31.40
CA CYS A 348 14.16 -3.63 -32.60
C CYS A 348 15.02 -2.49 -33.17
N HIS A 349 16.03 -2.84 -33.96
CA HIS A 349 16.72 -1.84 -34.78
C HIS A 349 15.74 -1.22 -35.78
N ILE A 350 15.94 0.06 -36.09
CA ILE A 350 15.10 0.77 -37.07
C ILE A 350 15.10 0.13 -38.46
N ASP A 351 16.15 -0.59 -38.84
CA ASP A 351 16.23 -1.30 -40.13
C ASP A 351 15.18 -2.40 -40.29
N HIS A 352 14.64 -2.91 -39.18
CA HIS A 352 13.58 -3.93 -39.15
C HIS A 352 12.17 -3.33 -39.10
N TYR A 353 12.02 -2.01 -39.20
CA TYR A 353 10.72 -1.34 -39.10
C TYR A 353 9.72 -1.85 -40.13
N GLU A 354 10.10 -1.89 -41.40
CA GLU A 354 9.21 -2.31 -42.49
C GLU A 354 8.86 -3.81 -42.37
N GLU A 355 9.85 -4.64 -42.06
CA GLU A 355 9.66 -6.09 -41.80
C GLU A 355 8.60 -6.29 -40.72
N VAL A 356 8.81 -5.75 -39.52
CA VAL A 356 7.88 -5.86 -38.39
C VAL A 356 6.51 -5.22 -38.67
N ALA A 357 6.48 -4.10 -39.40
CA ALA A 357 5.23 -3.44 -39.75
C ALA A 357 4.33 -4.28 -40.67
N THR A 358 4.91 -5.17 -41.48
CA THR A 358 4.17 -6.04 -42.41
C THR A 358 3.79 -7.41 -41.84
N GLU A 359 4.40 -7.83 -40.73
CA GLU A 359 4.24 -9.21 -40.21
C GLU A 359 2.89 -9.49 -39.56
N THR A 360 2.33 -8.57 -38.77
CA THR A 360 1.07 -8.83 -38.03
C THR A 360 0.14 -7.64 -37.93
N ASP A 361 -1.17 -7.94 -37.89
CA ASP A 361 -2.20 -6.99 -37.52
C ASP A 361 -2.11 -6.69 -36.01
N ASP A 362 -2.27 -5.41 -35.64
CA ASP A 362 -2.43 -4.93 -34.26
C ASP A 362 -1.17 -4.68 -33.40
N ILE A 363 -0.02 -4.39 -34.02
CA ILE A 363 1.19 -3.90 -33.31
C ILE A 363 1.23 -2.37 -33.29
N VAL A 364 1.52 -1.80 -32.12
CA VAL A 364 1.88 -0.38 -31.94
C VAL A 364 3.36 -0.19 -32.20
N LEU A 365 3.69 0.53 -33.27
CA LEU A 365 5.05 0.77 -33.75
C LEU A 365 5.52 2.14 -33.27
N ILE A 366 6.52 2.18 -32.39
CA ILE A 366 7.04 3.42 -31.79
C ILE A 366 8.45 3.69 -32.29
N ASN A 367 8.62 4.72 -33.12
CA ASN A 367 9.94 5.15 -33.57
C ASN A 367 10.48 6.22 -32.61
N ILE A 368 11.52 5.87 -31.85
CA ILE A 368 12.16 6.75 -30.87
C ILE A 368 12.92 7.88 -31.57
N ASP A 369 13.69 7.58 -32.61
CA ASP A 369 14.52 8.54 -33.34
C ASP A 369 13.71 9.71 -33.94
N ARG A 370 12.49 9.42 -34.42
CA ARG A 370 11.58 10.41 -34.99
C ARG A 370 10.53 10.92 -34.01
N GLY A 371 10.43 10.30 -32.83
CA GLY A 371 9.38 10.58 -31.86
C GLY A 371 7.97 10.34 -32.42
N THR A 372 7.74 9.26 -33.18
CA THR A 372 6.44 8.99 -33.83
C THR A 372 5.82 7.67 -33.39
N ILE A 373 4.49 7.62 -33.35
CA ILE A 373 3.70 6.42 -32.98
C ILE A 373 2.79 6.08 -34.16
N SER A 374 2.93 4.87 -34.69
CA SER A 374 2.17 4.33 -35.81
C SER A 374 1.58 2.96 -35.45
N THR A 375 0.74 2.40 -36.32
CA THR A 375 0.15 1.05 -36.17
C THR A 375 0.37 0.27 -37.46
N SER A 376 0.60 -1.04 -37.37
CA SER A 376 0.88 -1.89 -38.55
C SER A 376 -0.25 -1.87 -39.60
N PHE A 377 -1.52 -1.63 -39.21
CA PHE A 377 -2.64 -1.48 -40.16
C PHE A 377 -3.74 -0.48 -39.71
N PRO A 378 -3.88 0.70 -40.34
CA PRO A 378 -5.04 1.58 -40.14
C PRO A 378 -6.28 1.00 -40.88
N PRO A 379 -7.50 0.92 -40.29
CA PRO A 379 -8.03 1.72 -39.17
C PRO A 379 -8.48 0.89 -37.94
N LYS A 380 -8.01 -0.35 -37.75
CA LYS A 380 -8.57 -1.26 -36.71
C LYS A 380 -8.15 -0.91 -35.28
N LEU A 381 -6.94 -0.40 -35.06
CA LEU A 381 -6.43 -0.10 -33.72
C LEU A 381 -6.77 1.34 -33.28
N TRP A 382 -7.99 1.56 -32.81
CA TRP A 382 -8.33 2.81 -32.11
C TRP A 382 -7.73 2.76 -30.69
N ILE A 383 -6.73 3.61 -30.45
CA ILE A 383 -6.17 3.90 -29.12
C ILE A 383 -6.99 5.07 -28.56
N PRO A 384 -7.87 4.84 -27.56
CA PRO A 384 -8.63 5.90 -26.92
C PRO A 384 -7.70 6.81 -26.12
N ASP A 385 -8.09 8.07 -25.96
CA ASP A 385 -7.36 9.01 -25.11
C ASP A 385 -7.66 8.75 -23.62
N VAL A 386 -6.68 9.08 -22.77
CA VAL A 386 -6.87 9.14 -21.31
C VAL A 386 -7.86 10.25 -20.99
N PRO A 387 -8.64 10.14 -19.89
CA PRO A 387 -9.56 11.18 -19.44
C PRO A 387 -9.02 12.60 -19.58
N ALA A 388 -9.81 13.48 -20.20
CA ALA A 388 -9.37 14.80 -20.65
C ALA A 388 -8.74 15.63 -19.52
N GLN A 389 -9.39 15.68 -18.35
CA GLN A 389 -8.90 16.43 -17.17
C GLN A 389 -7.54 15.91 -16.69
N THR A 390 -7.38 14.59 -16.69
CA THR A 390 -6.15 13.91 -16.29
C THR A 390 -5.02 14.20 -17.28
N SER A 391 -5.34 14.20 -18.58
CA SER A 391 -4.40 14.55 -19.64
C SER A 391 -3.90 16.00 -19.53
N GLU A 392 -4.81 16.95 -19.29
CA GLU A 392 -4.47 18.38 -19.15
C GLU A 392 -3.61 18.64 -17.92
N CYS A 393 -3.93 18.02 -16.79
CA CYS A 393 -3.14 18.11 -15.57
C CYS A 393 -1.72 17.61 -15.81
N PHE A 394 -1.56 16.42 -16.39
CA PHE A 394 -0.24 15.86 -16.72
C PHE A 394 0.56 16.79 -17.64
N LEU A 395 -0.06 17.28 -18.73
CA LEU A 395 0.60 18.20 -19.67
C LEU A 395 1.01 19.52 -19.01
N TYR A 396 0.20 20.03 -18.07
CA TYR A 396 0.51 21.23 -17.31
C TYR A 396 1.71 21.00 -16.39
N ARG A 397 1.73 19.90 -15.63
CA ARG A 397 2.85 19.53 -14.73
C ARG A 397 4.16 19.35 -15.50
N VAL A 398 4.12 18.64 -16.62
CA VAL A 398 5.31 18.40 -17.46
C VAL A 398 5.93 19.70 -18.00
N ARG A 399 5.13 20.73 -18.28
CA ARG A 399 5.66 22.05 -18.70
C ARG A 399 6.52 22.74 -17.62
N GLY A 400 6.35 22.37 -16.35
CA GLY A 400 7.13 22.89 -15.24
C GLY A 400 8.48 22.19 -15.04
N LEU A 401 8.71 21.04 -15.68
CA LEU A 401 9.94 20.27 -15.51
C LEU A 401 11.13 20.95 -16.17
N GLN A 402 12.24 21.08 -15.44
CA GLN A 402 13.47 21.63 -15.98
C GLN A 402 14.35 20.50 -16.53
N MET A 403 14.21 20.21 -17.83
CA MET A 403 14.83 19.04 -18.47
C MET A 403 16.21 19.30 -19.08
N HIS A 404 16.69 20.55 -19.05
CA HIS A 404 17.89 20.97 -19.77
C HIS A 404 18.92 21.58 -18.80
N TYR A 405 19.77 20.73 -18.23
CA TYR A 405 20.83 21.12 -17.29
C TYR A 405 21.72 22.27 -17.80
N ASP A 406 22.19 22.20 -19.05
CA ASP A 406 23.09 23.21 -19.60
C ASP A 406 22.40 24.58 -19.79
N LEU A 407 21.09 24.58 -20.06
CA LEU A 407 20.31 25.83 -20.14
C LEU A 407 20.18 26.48 -18.76
N GLU A 408 19.98 25.68 -17.71
CA GLU A 408 19.94 26.17 -16.34
C GLU A 408 21.29 26.76 -15.91
N LEU A 409 22.41 26.15 -16.30
CA LEU A 409 23.74 26.65 -15.95
C LEU A 409 24.20 27.86 -16.78
N SER A 410 23.51 28.22 -17.86
CA SER A 410 23.94 29.26 -18.81
C SER A 410 24.19 30.64 -18.18
N HIS A 411 23.59 30.92 -17.02
CA HIS A 411 23.75 32.18 -16.27
C HIS A 411 24.87 32.14 -15.22
N LEU A 412 25.54 31.00 -15.04
CA LEU A 412 26.60 30.80 -14.04
C LEU A 412 27.99 30.82 -14.69
N GLY A 413 29.00 31.24 -13.92
CA GLY A 413 30.40 31.18 -14.36
C GLY A 413 30.92 29.73 -14.44
N ALA A 414 31.94 29.49 -15.27
CA ALA A 414 32.55 28.17 -15.41
C ALA A 414 33.24 27.71 -14.09
N SER A 415 32.94 26.50 -13.62
CA SER A 415 33.62 25.88 -12.48
C SER A 415 34.96 25.29 -12.89
N THR A 416 35.99 25.46 -12.05
CA THR A 416 37.29 24.80 -12.21
C THR A 416 37.38 23.43 -11.52
N ASP A 417 36.38 23.07 -10.70
CA ASP A 417 36.33 21.79 -9.98
C ASP A 417 35.39 20.81 -10.69
N LEU A 418 35.99 19.80 -11.35
CA LEU A 418 35.28 18.73 -12.05
C LEU A 418 34.45 17.84 -11.11
N ASN A 419 34.87 17.65 -9.86
CA ASN A 419 34.14 16.84 -8.90
C ASN A 419 32.89 17.57 -8.40
N HIS A 420 32.99 18.89 -8.25
CA HIS A 420 31.85 19.75 -7.95
C HIS A 420 30.82 19.69 -9.08
N LEU A 421 31.24 19.87 -10.35
CA LEU A 421 30.35 19.78 -11.51
C LEU A 421 29.64 18.42 -11.62
N ARG A 422 30.37 17.32 -11.42
CA ARG A 422 29.77 15.97 -11.41
C ARG A 422 28.75 15.79 -10.30
N SER A 423 29.03 16.34 -9.11
CA SER A 423 28.11 16.26 -7.97
C SER A 423 26.86 17.09 -8.21
N GLN A 424 27.00 18.31 -8.73
CA GLN A 424 25.88 19.18 -9.09
C GLN A 424 24.99 18.55 -10.16
N ARG A 425 25.58 17.95 -11.21
CA ARG A 425 24.81 17.25 -12.25
C ARG A 425 24.02 16.06 -11.69
N ARG A 426 24.62 15.30 -10.77
CA ARG A 426 23.92 14.19 -10.10
C ARG A 426 22.77 14.68 -9.24
N GLU A 427 22.96 15.75 -8.48
CA GLU A 427 21.90 16.32 -7.63
C GLU A 427 20.74 16.86 -8.47
N TRP A 428 21.05 17.54 -9.58
CA TRP A 428 20.05 17.97 -10.56
C TRP A 428 19.27 16.77 -11.12
N GLN A 429 19.99 15.73 -11.58
CA GLN A 429 19.37 14.53 -12.14
C GLN A 429 18.47 13.79 -11.13
N GLN A 430 18.91 13.70 -9.87
CA GLN A 430 18.10 13.11 -8.80
C GLN A 430 16.84 13.93 -8.52
N THR A 431 16.96 15.25 -8.51
CA THR A 431 15.82 16.15 -8.29
C THR A 431 14.81 16.02 -9.43
N LEU A 432 15.28 16.07 -10.68
CA LEU A 432 14.43 15.91 -11.86
C LEU A 432 13.77 14.52 -11.92
N ASN A 433 14.49 13.45 -11.57
CA ASN A 433 13.92 12.10 -11.49
C ASN A 433 12.76 12.05 -10.48
N LEU A 434 12.93 12.64 -9.29
CA LEU A 434 11.89 12.70 -8.28
C LEU A 434 10.67 13.50 -8.76
N GLU A 435 10.88 14.64 -9.40
CA GLU A 435 9.78 15.45 -9.96
C GLU A 435 9.02 14.66 -11.04
N ILE A 436 9.72 14.01 -11.97
CA ILE A 436 9.11 13.17 -13.00
C ILE A 436 8.28 12.05 -12.37
N GLN A 437 8.82 11.35 -11.37
CA GLN A 437 8.08 10.30 -10.67
C GLN A 437 6.83 10.81 -9.97
N GLN A 438 6.89 11.99 -9.35
CA GLN A 438 5.71 12.60 -8.73
C GLN A 438 4.65 12.92 -9.79
N VAL A 439 5.05 13.49 -10.92
CA VAL A 439 4.13 13.84 -12.01
C VAL A 439 3.49 12.59 -12.62
N THR A 440 4.26 11.52 -12.84
CA THR A 440 3.72 10.26 -13.39
C THR A 440 2.90 9.49 -12.37
N LEU A 441 3.26 9.52 -11.08
CA LEU A 441 2.45 8.93 -10.02
C LEU A 441 1.13 9.69 -9.84
N GLU A 442 1.14 11.02 -9.90
CA GLU A 442 -0.08 11.86 -9.89
C GLU A 442 -0.99 11.51 -11.09
N LEU A 443 -0.41 11.27 -12.28
CA LEU A 443 -1.14 10.77 -13.45
C LEU A 443 -1.84 9.44 -13.14
N ILE A 444 -1.12 8.43 -12.63
CA ILE A 444 -1.72 7.11 -12.30
C ILE A 444 -2.80 7.24 -11.23
N VAL A 445 -2.57 8.04 -10.19
CA VAL A 445 -3.57 8.33 -9.16
C VAL A 445 -4.81 8.95 -9.79
N ASN A 446 -4.66 9.96 -10.65
CA ASN A 446 -5.81 10.63 -11.26
C ASN A 446 -6.59 9.72 -12.24
N ILE A 447 -5.94 8.72 -12.85
CA ILE A 447 -6.62 7.71 -13.68
C ILE A 447 -7.50 6.78 -12.82
N PHE A 448 -6.98 6.31 -11.69
CA PHE A 448 -7.59 5.20 -10.91
C PHE A 448 -8.23 5.62 -9.58
N ARG A 449 -8.16 6.90 -9.19
CA ARG A 449 -8.63 7.40 -7.88
C ARG A 449 -10.04 6.92 -7.50
N GLU A 450 -10.94 6.88 -8.47
CA GLU A 450 -12.35 6.57 -8.24
C GLU A 450 -12.64 5.07 -8.16
N VAL A 451 -11.67 4.20 -8.49
CA VAL A 451 -11.82 2.74 -8.38
C VAL A 451 -12.18 2.32 -6.95
N ASN A 452 -11.58 2.97 -5.95
CA ASN A 452 -11.84 2.70 -4.54
C ASN A 452 -13.32 2.86 -4.14
N ASN A 453 -14.08 3.70 -4.85
CA ASN A 453 -15.51 3.91 -4.57
C ASN A 453 -16.39 2.73 -5.01
N HIS A 454 -15.84 1.80 -5.80
CA HIS A 454 -16.55 0.65 -6.37
C HIS A 454 -15.97 -0.70 -5.92
N LEU A 455 -15.17 -0.69 -4.83
CA LEU A 455 -14.63 -1.89 -4.21
C LEU A 455 -15.49 -2.36 -3.04
N ASN A 456 -15.70 -3.66 -2.97
CA ASN A 456 -16.24 -4.35 -1.81
C ASN A 456 -15.12 -5.19 -1.18
N TYR A 457 -14.50 -4.65 -0.12
CA TYR A 457 -13.36 -5.28 0.56
C TYR A 457 -13.69 -6.63 1.19
N GLU A 458 -14.90 -6.77 1.73
CA GLU A 458 -15.34 -7.96 2.45
C GLU A 458 -15.49 -9.17 1.53
N HIS A 459 -16.10 -8.95 0.36
CA HIS A 459 -16.29 -10.00 -0.64
C HIS A 459 -15.18 -10.04 -1.70
N ARG A 460 -14.20 -9.13 -1.62
CA ARG A 460 -13.12 -8.96 -2.62
C ARG A 460 -13.65 -8.75 -4.04
N VAL A 461 -14.69 -7.93 -4.15
CA VAL A 461 -15.42 -7.69 -5.40
C VAL A 461 -15.17 -6.27 -5.93
N PHE A 462 -15.00 -6.13 -7.25
CA PHE A 462 -15.02 -4.86 -7.95
C PHE A 462 -16.23 -4.77 -8.88
N ASN A 463 -17.01 -3.69 -8.77
CA ASN A 463 -18.18 -3.46 -9.63
C ASN A 463 -17.79 -2.64 -10.88
N SER A 464 -17.34 -3.36 -11.92
CA SER A 464 -16.87 -2.76 -13.18
C SER A 464 -17.96 -2.02 -13.95
N GLU A 465 -19.20 -2.53 -13.96
CA GLU A 465 -20.32 -1.90 -14.68
C GLU A 465 -20.67 -0.55 -14.08
N GLU A 466 -20.74 -0.46 -12.75
CA GLU A 466 -21.03 0.79 -12.04
C GLU A 466 -19.90 1.81 -12.22
N PHE A 467 -18.65 1.35 -12.10
CA PHE A 467 -17.50 2.19 -12.38
C PHE A 467 -17.57 2.78 -13.79
N LEU A 468 -17.86 1.98 -14.82
CA LEU A 468 -17.99 2.46 -16.20
C LEU A 468 -19.14 3.46 -16.40
N LYS A 469 -20.30 3.24 -15.75
CA LYS A 469 -21.46 4.15 -15.84
C LYS A 469 -21.17 5.54 -15.28
N THR A 470 -20.29 5.63 -14.28
CA THR A 470 -19.90 6.93 -13.69
C THR A 470 -18.87 7.70 -14.52
N ARG A 471 -18.32 7.10 -15.59
CA ARG A 471 -17.34 7.75 -16.48
C ARG A 471 -18.03 8.49 -17.62
N ASP A 472 -17.44 9.60 -18.05
CA ASP A 472 -17.86 10.33 -19.24
C ASP A 472 -17.85 9.43 -20.48
N SER A 473 -18.82 9.61 -21.37
CA SER A 473 -18.99 8.76 -22.56
C SER A 473 -17.75 8.70 -23.47
N LEU A 474 -16.94 9.76 -23.48
CA LEU A 474 -15.68 9.84 -24.22
C LEU A 474 -14.55 9.02 -23.58
N ASP A 475 -14.59 8.82 -22.26
CA ASP A 475 -13.56 8.13 -21.49
C ASP A 475 -13.84 6.63 -21.33
N GLN A 476 -15.11 6.22 -21.48
CA GLN A 476 -15.52 4.82 -21.37
C GLN A 476 -14.73 3.84 -22.27
N PRO A 477 -14.38 4.16 -23.53
CA PRO A 477 -13.59 3.26 -24.37
C PRO A 477 -12.21 2.94 -23.79
N PHE A 478 -11.56 3.90 -23.13
CA PHE A 478 -10.28 3.70 -22.44
C PHE A 478 -10.46 2.73 -21.27
N TYR A 479 -11.40 3.03 -20.37
CA TYR A 479 -11.63 2.20 -19.20
C TYR A 479 -12.08 0.78 -19.56
N LYS A 480 -12.95 0.59 -20.56
CA LYS A 480 -13.36 -0.75 -21.00
C LYS A 480 -12.17 -1.66 -21.30
N LYS A 481 -11.15 -1.16 -22.03
CA LYS A 481 -9.94 -1.95 -22.30
C LYS A 481 -9.10 -2.14 -21.05
N VAL A 482 -8.89 -1.10 -20.25
CA VAL A 482 -8.03 -1.17 -19.04
C VAL A 482 -8.59 -2.14 -18.00
N LEU A 483 -9.91 -2.21 -17.82
CA LEU A 483 -10.53 -3.10 -16.82
C LEU A 483 -10.32 -4.59 -17.10
N GLU A 484 -10.00 -4.96 -18.35
CA GLU A 484 -9.72 -6.33 -18.77
C GLU A 484 -8.24 -6.72 -18.61
N THR A 485 -7.37 -5.79 -18.21
CA THR A 485 -5.91 -5.98 -18.17
C THR A 485 -5.40 -6.65 -16.90
N HIS A 486 -4.30 -7.40 -17.03
CA HIS A 486 -3.61 -7.99 -15.87
C HIS A 486 -3.03 -6.93 -14.94
N ILE A 487 -2.54 -5.81 -15.48
CA ILE A 487 -2.09 -4.63 -14.73
C ILE A 487 -3.20 -4.15 -13.79
N PHE A 488 -4.42 -3.98 -14.31
CA PHE A 488 -5.54 -3.51 -13.50
C PHE A 488 -5.97 -4.55 -12.46
N HIS A 489 -5.98 -5.84 -12.81
CA HIS A 489 -6.25 -6.90 -11.85
C HIS A 489 -5.23 -6.95 -10.70
N SER A 490 -3.94 -6.79 -11.00
CA SER A 490 -2.88 -6.71 -9.98
C SER A 490 -3.04 -5.47 -9.09
N PHE A 491 -3.39 -4.33 -9.70
CA PHE A 491 -3.73 -3.11 -8.97
C PHE A 491 -4.92 -3.31 -8.03
N LEU A 492 -6.03 -3.87 -8.51
CA LEU A 492 -7.22 -4.20 -7.71
C LEU A 492 -6.87 -5.11 -6.53
N LYS A 493 -6.07 -6.14 -6.78
CA LYS A 493 -5.59 -7.06 -5.74
C LYS A 493 -4.82 -6.31 -4.65
N ALA A 494 -3.92 -5.41 -5.04
CA ALA A 494 -3.20 -4.56 -4.10
C ALA A 494 -4.14 -3.63 -3.31
N ARG A 495 -5.17 -3.05 -3.95
CA ARG A 495 -6.19 -2.21 -3.29
C ARG A 495 -7.02 -3.00 -2.29
N LEU A 496 -7.54 -4.17 -2.68
CA LEU A 496 -8.35 -5.04 -1.82
C LEU A 496 -7.56 -5.59 -0.62
N ASN A 497 -6.25 -5.80 -0.79
CA ASN A 497 -5.33 -6.13 0.29
C ASN A 497 -4.89 -4.92 1.14
N ARG A 498 -5.44 -3.73 0.88
CA ARG A 498 -5.15 -2.47 1.59
C ARG A 498 -3.65 -2.14 1.63
N LYS A 499 -2.94 -2.40 0.52
CA LYS A 499 -1.50 -2.15 0.41
C LYS A 499 -1.20 -0.65 0.56
N MET A 500 -0.31 -0.30 1.48
CA MET A 500 0.14 1.08 1.75
C MET A 500 1.38 1.45 0.91
N ASP A 501 1.23 1.46 -0.42
CA ASP A 501 2.28 1.83 -1.37
C ASP A 501 2.27 3.33 -1.75
N SER A 502 3.15 3.71 -2.66
CA SER A 502 3.31 5.10 -3.14
C SER A 502 1.99 5.67 -3.70
N TYR A 503 1.20 4.87 -4.41
CA TYR A 503 -0.13 5.27 -4.89
C TYR A 503 -1.03 5.64 -3.72
N THR A 504 -1.18 4.77 -2.71
CA THR A 504 -2.10 5.02 -1.59
C THR A 504 -1.69 6.30 -0.84
N ARG A 505 -0.38 6.49 -0.63
CA ARG A 505 0.15 7.70 0.03
C ARG A 505 -0.14 8.97 -0.78
N MET A 506 0.13 8.95 -2.08
CA MET A 506 -0.14 10.09 -2.97
C MET A 506 -1.65 10.38 -3.05
N GLU A 507 -2.48 9.36 -3.17
CA GLU A 507 -3.94 9.49 -3.18
C GLU A 507 -4.44 10.17 -1.91
N ILE A 508 -3.97 9.75 -0.73
CA ILE A 508 -4.33 10.35 0.56
C ILE A 508 -3.90 11.82 0.62
N ASN A 509 -2.64 12.10 0.25
CA ASN A 509 -2.06 13.44 0.32
C ASN A 509 -2.76 14.42 -0.63
N THR A 510 -3.24 13.94 -1.79
CA THR A 510 -3.90 14.76 -2.81
C THR A 510 -5.43 14.76 -2.70
N ARG A 511 -6.03 14.16 -1.66
CA ARG A 511 -7.47 14.23 -1.38
C ARG A 511 -7.83 15.48 -0.57
N SER A 512 -8.88 16.20 -0.98
CA SER A 512 -9.48 17.27 -0.16
C SER A 512 -10.11 16.71 1.12
N GLU A 513 -10.13 17.49 2.21
CA GLU A 513 -10.73 17.10 3.50
C GLU A 513 -12.16 16.56 3.36
N THR A 514 -12.96 17.13 2.45
CA THR A 514 -14.33 16.70 2.15
C THR A 514 -14.43 15.28 1.60
N HIS A 515 -13.42 14.82 0.84
CA HIS A 515 -13.35 13.44 0.36
C HIS A 515 -12.72 12.48 1.38
N ARG A 516 -11.90 12.97 2.32
CA ARG A 516 -11.38 12.16 3.44
C ARG A 516 -12.52 11.72 4.38
N MET A 517 -13.51 12.59 4.60
CA MET A 517 -14.75 12.28 5.34
C MET A 517 -15.74 11.36 4.60
N ARG A 518 -15.48 11.01 3.33
CA ARG A 518 -16.36 10.13 2.53
C ARG A 518 -15.90 8.70 2.50
N ALA A 519 -14.59 8.49 2.37
CA ALA A 519 -13.98 7.16 2.46
C ALA A 519 -14.14 6.51 3.86
N SER A 520 -14.59 7.29 4.85
CA SER A 520 -14.92 6.81 6.19
C SER A 520 -16.28 6.12 6.29
N LEU A 521 -17.13 6.28 5.27
CA LEU A 521 -18.45 5.69 5.19
C LEU A 521 -18.44 4.77 3.96
N ASP A 522 -18.05 3.50 4.10
CA ASP A 522 -18.00 2.48 3.02
C ASP A 522 -19.42 2.06 2.54
N ILE A 523 -20.32 3.03 2.42
CA ILE A 523 -21.61 2.94 1.76
C ILE A 523 -21.44 3.78 0.47
N PRO A 524 -22.00 3.39 -0.68
CA PRO A 524 -22.10 4.30 -1.82
C PRO A 524 -22.92 5.54 -1.39
N ILE A 525 -22.24 6.55 -0.85
CA ILE A 525 -22.87 7.81 -0.48
C ILE A 525 -22.87 8.70 -1.70
N ARG A 526 -24.08 8.87 -2.23
CA ARG A 526 -24.43 9.73 -3.36
C ARG A 526 -23.76 11.11 -3.24
N PRO A 527 -23.23 11.67 -4.35
CA PRO A 527 -22.53 12.95 -4.33
C PRO A 527 -23.42 14.06 -3.74
N THR A 528 -22.83 14.90 -2.88
CA THR A 528 -23.54 16.02 -2.27
C THR A 528 -23.86 17.09 -3.31
N ILE A 529 -24.92 17.85 -3.04
CA ILE A 529 -25.51 18.78 -4.01
C ILE A 529 -24.54 19.92 -4.40
N GLN A 530 -23.62 20.30 -3.51
CA GLN A 530 -22.54 21.25 -3.79
C GLN A 530 -21.52 20.72 -4.82
N GLU A 531 -21.33 19.41 -4.91
CA GLU A 531 -20.44 18.81 -5.91
C GLU A 531 -21.10 18.64 -7.26
N MET A 532 -22.40 18.35 -7.27
CA MET A 532 -23.19 18.48 -8.49
C MET A 532 -23.08 19.92 -9.00
N ALA A 533 -23.26 20.93 -8.16
CA ALA A 533 -23.07 22.33 -8.55
C ALA A 533 -21.65 22.62 -9.09
N ARG A 534 -20.60 22.06 -8.49
CA ARG A 534 -19.20 22.22 -8.97
C ARG A 534 -18.96 21.53 -10.32
N LYS A 535 -19.48 20.32 -10.53
CA LYS A 535 -19.42 19.62 -11.83
C LYS A 535 -20.17 20.41 -12.92
N HIS A 536 -21.31 20.99 -12.59
CA HIS A 536 -22.12 21.78 -13.53
C HIS A 536 -21.49 23.14 -13.86
N SER A 537 -20.85 23.83 -12.90
CA SER A 537 -20.10 25.06 -13.15
C SER A 537 -18.92 24.89 -14.12
N ARG A 538 -18.42 23.66 -14.27
CA ARG A 538 -17.37 23.31 -15.25
C ARG A 538 -17.94 22.86 -16.61
N SER A 539 -19.23 22.51 -16.68
CA SER A 539 -19.90 21.98 -17.87
C SER A 539 -20.63 23.03 -18.72
N GLU A 540 -20.77 24.28 -18.23
CA GLU A 540 -21.41 25.36 -19.00
C GLU A 540 -20.69 25.76 -20.29
N ASN A 541 -19.48 25.23 -20.55
CA ASN A 541 -18.82 25.36 -21.86
C ASN A 541 -19.17 24.23 -22.86
N GLY A 542 -20.11 23.34 -22.53
CA GLY A 542 -20.52 22.19 -23.36
C GLY A 542 -22.01 22.14 -23.64
N LEU A 543 -22.61 23.21 -24.17
CA LEU A 543 -24.03 23.21 -24.56
C LEU A 543 -24.27 22.33 -25.81
N SER A 544 -24.87 21.17 -25.54
CA SER A 544 -25.88 20.44 -26.32
C SER A 544 -25.84 20.50 -27.85
N ASN A 545 -25.24 19.49 -28.48
CA ASN A 545 -25.62 19.05 -29.83
C ASN A 545 -26.70 17.98 -29.75
N ARG A 546 -27.97 18.38 -29.68
CA ARG A 546 -29.13 17.57 -30.08
C ARG A 546 -30.38 18.45 -30.11
N LEU A 547 -30.61 19.11 -31.25
CA LEU A 547 -31.92 19.35 -31.86
C LEU A 547 -31.74 20.16 -33.16
N GLY A 548 -32.29 19.63 -34.26
CA GLY A 548 -32.87 20.46 -35.33
C GLY A 548 -31.96 20.85 -36.50
N MET A 549 -32.13 20.13 -37.62
CA MET A 549 -31.76 20.58 -38.96
C MET A 549 -32.40 21.94 -39.31
N SER A 550 -31.61 22.93 -39.75
CA SER A 550 -31.92 23.84 -40.87
C SER A 550 -30.68 24.66 -41.26
N MET A 551 -30.61 25.00 -42.54
CA MET A 551 -29.44 25.36 -43.39
C MET A 551 -29.02 26.86 -43.28
N PRO A 552 -28.00 27.40 -44.01
CA PRO A 552 -26.78 28.01 -43.47
C PRO A 552 -26.59 29.51 -43.84
N ASN A 553 -25.40 30.04 -43.51
CA ASN A 553 -24.77 31.30 -43.94
C ASN A 553 -24.82 32.46 -42.93
N LEU A 554 -23.65 32.82 -42.40
CA LEU A 554 -23.12 34.19 -42.43
C LEU A 554 -21.65 34.17 -41.99
N SER A 555 -20.79 34.22 -43.00
CA SER A 555 -19.38 34.55 -42.92
C SER A 555 -19.19 35.99 -42.44
N TYR A 556 -18.29 36.19 -41.49
CA TYR A 556 -17.54 37.45 -41.37
C TYR A 556 -16.05 37.14 -41.23
N GLU A 557 -15.37 37.23 -42.36
CA GLU A 557 -13.93 37.44 -42.45
C GLU A 557 -13.59 38.90 -42.10
N LYS A 558 -12.49 39.15 -41.39
CA LYS A 558 -11.31 39.90 -41.90
C LYS A 558 -10.19 40.03 -40.82
N PRO A 559 -8.93 40.33 -41.23
CA PRO A 559 -7.75 39.57 -40.82
C PRO A 559 -6.66 40.51 -40.19
N PRO A 560 -5.33 40.32 -40.34
CA PRO A 560 -4.41 40.19 -39.21
C PRO A 560 -3.38 41.34 -39.09
N GLU A 561 -2.44 41.16 -38.15
CA GLU A 561 -1.07 41.72 -38.07
C GLU A 561 -0.78 42.77 -36.98
N GLY A 562 0.19 42.40 -36.14
CA GLY A 562 0.93 43.28 -35.23
C GLY A 562 1.88 42.44 -34.35
N PRO A 563 3.19 42.73 -34.30
CA PRO A 563 4.22 41.73 -34.00
C PRO A 563 4.34 41.41 -32.51
N ILE A 564 4.48 40.12 -32.22
CA ILE A 564 4.85 39.59 -30.91
C ILE A 564 6.28 40.03 -30.61
N ARG A 565 6.43 41.03 -29.75
CA ARG A 565 7.71 41.28 -29.07
C ARG A 565 7.96 40.15 -28.08
N GLN A 566 9.07 39.45 -28.30
CA GLN A 566 9.68 38.53 -27.36
C GLN A 566 9.88 39.24 -26.01
N ASN A 567 9.11 38.83 -25.00
CA ASN A 567 9.41 39.14 -23.61
C ASN A 567 10.31 38.03 -23.06
N SER A 568 11.57 38.43 -22.84
CA SER A 568 12.53 37.89 -21.89
C SER A 568 11.95 36.99 -20.81
N LEU A 569 12.53 35.79 -20.70
CA LEU A 569 12.47 34.85 -19.59
C LEU A 569 12.59 35.58 -18.24
N LYS A 570 11.45 35.88 -17.62
CA LYS A 570 11.36 36.11 -16.18
C LYS A 570 10.77 34.86 -15.56
N ARG A 571 11.49 34.31 -14.57
CA ARG A 571 10.98 33.28 -13.65
C ARG A 571 9.63 33.74 -13.12
N HIS A 572 8.59 32.98 -13.42
CA HIS A 572 7.34 33.04 -12.67
C HIS A 572 7.45 31.97 -11.58
N ASP A 573 7.62 32.41 -10.33
CA ASP A 573 7.35 31.56 -9.17
C ASP A 573 5.84 31.28 -9.18
N LEU A 574 5.48 30.08 -9.63
CA LEU A 574 4.11 29.56 -9.55
C LEU A 574 3.93 28.94 -8.16
N GLU A 575 3.50 29.75 -7.20
CA GLU A 575 2.93 29.27 -5.95
C GLU A 575 1.53 28.67 -6.20
N ILE A 576 1.49 27.40 -6.60
CA ILE A 576 0.28 26.58 -6.54
C ILE A 576 0.64 25.29 -5.82
N GLY A 577 0.21 25.18 -4.55
CA GLY A 577 0.04 23.93 -3.80
C GLY A 577 1.08 22.84 -4.02
N ASN A 578 2.37 23.17 -3.99
CA ASN A 578 3.40 22.13 -3.92
C ASN A 578 3.36 21.56 -2.50
N VAL A 579 2.83 20.36 -2.35
CA VAL A 579 3.00 19.53 -1.15
C VAL A 579 4.52 19.36 -0.98
N LYS A 580 5.14 20.21 -0.14
CA LYS A 580 6.54 20.06 0.25
C LYS A 580 6.65 18.83 1.13
N ILE A 581 6.84 17.67 0.50
CA ILE A 581 7.24 16.46 1.21
C ILE A 581 8.58 16.77 1.88
N VAL A 582 8.60 16.75 3.22
CA VAL A 582 9.81 16.97 4.02
C VAL A 582 10.84 15.90 3.65
N ARG A 583 11.90 16.33 2.96
CA ARG A 583 12.97 15.47 2.45
C ARG A 583 13.76 14.86 3.62
N LYS A 584 13.81 13.53 3.72
CA LYS A 584 14.85 12.86 4.53
C LYS A 584 16.16 12.94 3.76
N SER A 585 17.23 13.42 4.40
CA SER A 585 18.55 13.49 3.76
C SER A 585 19.05 12.08 3.42
N THR A 586 19.34 11.82 2.15
CA THR A 586 19.96 10.57 1.71
C THR A 586 21.37 10.43 2.31
N LYS A 587 21.68 9.26 2.86
CA LYS A 587 22.98 8.95 3.48
C LYS A 587 23.81 8.08 2.53
N LEU A 588 25.09 8.40 2.43
CA LEU A 588 26.06 7.62 1.64
C LEU A 588 26.94 6.81 2.60
N PHE A 589 27.03 5.50 2.38
CA PHE A 589 27.97 4.64 3.10
C PHE A 589 29.05 4.12 2.15
N LYS A 590 30.31 4.47 2.47
CA LYS A 590 31.46 4.10 1.66
C LYS A 590 31.98 2.72 2.05
N LEU A 591 32.06 1.81 1.07
CA LEU A 591 32.65 0.49 1.21
C LEU A 591 34.20 0.57 1.28
N PRO A 592 34.87 -0.40 1.92
CA PRO A 592 36.33 -0.49 1.90
C PRO A 592 36.89 -0.61 0.47
N GLU A 593 38.17 -0.34 0.32
CA GLU A 593 38.87 -0.62 -0.94
C GLU A 593 38.92 -2.14 -1.18
N PHE A 594 38.86 -2.56 -2.45
CA PHE A 594 38.93 -3.97 -2.79
C PHE A 594 40.29 -4.58 -2.41
N PRO A 595 40.32 -5.79 -1.83
CA PRO A 595 41.56 -6.40 -1.38
C PRO A 595 42.43 -6.88 -2.55
N PRO A 596 43.74 -6.58 -2.56
CA PRO A 596 44.70 -7.26 -3.41
C PRO A 596 45.44 -8.35 -2.61
N PRO A 597 45.47 -9.65 -3.00
CA PRO A 597 44.72 -10.40 -4.04
C PRO A 597 43.38 -10.98 -3.53
N LEU A 598 42.50 -11.44 -4.44
CA LEU A 598 41.17 -12.04 -4.14
C LEU A 598 41.26 -13.49 -3.61
N VAL A 599 42.08 -13.69 -2.58
CA VAL A 599 42.24 -14.97 -1.86
C VAL A 599 41.31 -15.00 -0.66
N TYR A 600 40.87 -16.20 -0.25
CA TYR A 600 39.90 -16.40 0.84
C TYR A 600 40.17 -15.55 2.09
N TYR A 601 41.40 -15.56 2.61
CA TYR A 601 41.79 -14.78 3.79
C TYR A 601 41.64 -13.26 3.59
N CYS A 602 42.00 -12.74 2.42
CA CYS A 602 41.88 -11.31 2.12
C CYS A 602 40.40 -10.90 2.00
N ILE A 603 39.56 -11.77 1.45
CA ILE A 603 38.11 -11.55 1.37
C ILE A 603 37.46 -11.59 2.76
N GLN A 604 37.88 -12.52 3.63
CA GLN A 604 37.45 -12.51 5.03
C GLN A 604 37.86 -11.22 5.74
N ASN A 605 39.08 -10.73 5.51
CA ASN A 605 39.54 -9.45 6.07
C ASN A 605 38.72 -8.27 5.55
N TYR A 606 38.40 -8.23 4.25
CA TYR A 606 37.52 -7.22 3.68
C TYR A 606 36.14 -7.21 4.35
N TYR A 607 35.51 -8.38 4.55
CA TYR A 607 34.23 -8.45 5.27
C TYR A 607 34.36 -8.05 6.74
N ASN A 608 35.45 -8.41 7.42
CA ASN A 608 35.70 -7.99 8.79
C ASN A 608 35.91 -6.47 8.90
N GLU A 609 36.61 -5.85 7.95
CA GLU A 609 36.77 -4.40 7.87
C GLU A 609 35.42 -3.72 7.65
N LEU A 610 34.61 -4.23 6.70
CA LEU A 610 33.26 -3.74 6.45
C LEU A 610 32.36 -3.86 7.69
N ILE A 611 32.41 -4.98 8.41
CA ILE A 611 31.69 -5.17 9.69
C ILE A 611 32.19 -4.17 10.74
N SER A 612 33.49 -3.86 10.78
CA SER A 612 34.05 -2.86 11.69
C SER A 612 33.55 -1.45 11.36
N LEU A 613 33.55 -1.07 10.08
CA LEU A 613 33.02 0.21 9.61
C LEU A 613 31.52 0.34 9.91
N LEU A 614 30.73 -0.72 9.65
CA LEU A 614 29.30 -0.75 9.98
C LEU A 614 29.08 -0.66 11.49
N SER A 615 29.92 -1.30 12.30
CA SER A 615 29.83 -1.21 13.76
C SER A 615 30.13 0.20 14.27
N LYS A 616 31.13 0.89 13.69
CA LYS A 616 31.40 2.31 13.97
C LYS A 616 30.22 3.18 13.54
N ALA A 617 29.64 2.93 12.37
CA ALA A 617 28.47 3.66 11.87
C ALA A 617 27.28 3.49 12.82
N ILE A 618 26.95 2.25 13.23
CA ILE A 618 25.90 1.93 14.21
C ILE A 618 26.08 2.69 15.52
N LEU A 619 27.32 2.81 16.02
CA LEU A 619 27.62 3.56 17.25
C LEU A 619 27.52 5.08 17.08
N SER A 620 27.70 5.59 15.87
CA SER A 620 27.63 7.02 15.55
C SER A 620 26.23 7.54 15.23
N VAL A 621 25.27 6.65 14.94
CA VAL A 621 23.90 7.03 14.59
C VAL A 621 23.16 7.53 15.83
N SER A 622 22.50 8.70 15.69
CA SER A 622 21.57 9.20 16.70
C SER A 622 20.48 8.16 16.98
N PRO A 623 20.10 7.91 18.24
CA PRO A 623 18.97 7.03 18.58
C PRO A 623 17.66 7.43 17.88
N GLU A 624 17.54 8.70 17.49
CA GLU A 624 16.37 9.25 16.80
C GLU A 624 16.26 8.76 15.34
N ASP A 625 17.39 8.43 14.69
CA ASP A 625 17.42 7.92 13.30
C ASP A 625 17.40 6.38 13.27
N SER A 626 16.36 5.82 13.88
CA SER A 626 16.12 4.39 13.91
C SER A 626 16.03 3.77 12.51
N ALA A 627 15.55 4.54 11.53
CA ALA A 627 15.42 4.06 10.16
C ALA A 627 16.81 3.77 9.56
N LEU A 628 17.76 4.71 9.68
CA LEU A 628 19.14 4.50 9.22
C LEU A 628 19.82 3.35 9.99
N LEU A 629 19.61 3.28 11.30
CA LEU A 629 20.15 2.23 12.16
C LEU A 629 19.72 0.83 11.70
N ALA A 630 18.44 0.65 11.33
CA ALA A 630 17.93 -0.59 10.77
C ALA A 630 18.67 -1.00 9.49
N ARG A 631 18.99 -0.06 8.59
CA ARG A 631 19.73 -0.36 7.34
C ARG A 631 21.15 -0.82 7.64
N TYR A 632 21.80 -0.27 8.66
CA TYR A 632 23.11 -0.76 9.08
C TYR A 632 23.05 -2.15 9.73
N TYR A 633 22.03 -2.45 10.54
CA TYR A 633 21.82 -3.81 11.04
C TYR A 633 21.57 -4.80 9.92
N TYR A 634 20.76 -4.45 8.91
CA TYR A 634 20.55 -5.28 7.73
C TYR A 634 21.89 -5.60 7.04
N LEU A 635 22.68 -4.58 6.70
CA LEU A 635 23.97 -4.77 6.03
C LEU A 635 24.95 -5.58 6.87
N ARG A 636 25.05 -5.29 8.18
CA ARG A 636 25.97 -6.03 9.07
C ARG A 636 25.53 -7.48 9.27
N GLY A 637 24.23 -7.74 9.40
CA GLY A 637 23.67 -9.08 9.45
C GLY A 637 23.94 -9.88 8.18
N LEU A 638 23.84 -9.22 7.01
CA LEU A 638 24.17 -9.80 5.72
C LEU A 638 25.66 -10.20 5.66
N MET A 639 26.55 -9.28 6.06
CA MET A 639 27.99 -9.54 6.06
C MET A 639 28.36 -10.64 7.07
N ASN A 640 27.79 -10.63 8.27
CA ASN A 640 27.99 -11.68 9.27
C ASN A 640 27.52 -13.06 8.76
N THR A 641 26.44 -13.10 7.98
CA THR A 641 26.00 -14.33 7.31
C THR A 641 27.06 -14.82 6.32
N MET A 642 27.68 -13.93 5.55
CA MET A 642 28.71 -14.26 4.55
C MET A 642 30.00 -14.83 5.13
N ILE A 643 30.47 -14.33 6.27
CA ILE A 643 31.65 -14.88 6.97
C ILE A 643 31.30 -16.13 7.80
N GLY A 644 30.03 -16.53 7.88
CA GLY A 644 29.58 -17.69 8.66
C GLY A 644 29.41 -17.42 10.16
N LYS A 645 29.40 -16.15 10.57
CA LYS A 645 29.09 -15.72 11.95
C LYS A 645 27.57 -15.74 12.18
N ARG A 646 26.97 -16.94 12.15
CA ARG A 646 25.51 -17.14 12.16
C ARG A 646 24.83 -16.52 13.39
N LEU A 647 25.42 -16.66 14.58
CA LEU A 647 24.86 -16.11 15.82
C LEU A 647 24.87 -14.57 15.84
N ASP A 648 25.91 -13.93 15.30
CA ASP A 648 26.00 -12.47 15.21
C ASP A 648 25.01 -11.94 14.16
N ALA A 649 24.85 -12.65 13.04
CA ALA A 649 23.84 -12.35 12.04
C ALA A 649 22.42 -12.44 12.62
N LEU A 650 22.10 -13.50 13.38
CA LEU A 650 20.82 -13.62 14.08
C LEU A 650 20.57 -12.49 15.07
N ALA A 651 21.62 -12.03 15.78
CA ALA A 651 21.52 -10.90 16.69
C ALA A 651 21.25 -9.58 15.94
N ASP A 652 21.90 -9.36 14.80
CA ASP A 652 21.66 -8.20 13.93
C ASP A 652 20.25 -8.21 13.35
N PHE A 653 19.76 -9.36 12.86
CA PHE A 653 18.39 -9.49 12.38
C PHE A 653 17.36 -9.34 13.50
N GLN A 654 17.65 -9.79 14.73
CA GLN A 654 16.79 -9.51 15.87
C GLN A 654 16.71 -8.01 16.18
N ASN A 655 17.82 -7.27 16.09
CA ASN A 655 17.82 -5.81 16.23
C ASN A 655 17.07 -5.13 15.08
N LEU A 656 17.22 -5.64 13.85
CA LEU A 656 16.45 -5.19 12.69
C LEU A 656 14.95 -5.34 12.92
N TYR A 657 14.51 -6.52 13.37
CA TYR A 657 13.10 -6.82 13.64
C TYR A 657 12.47 -5.87 14.67
N LYS A 658 13.25 -5.43 15.67
CA LYS A 658 12.79 -4.42 16.65
C LYS A 658 12.68 -3.00 16.04
N THR A 659 13.55 -2.69 15.08
CA THR A 659 13.77 -1.32 14.60
C THR A 659 12.97 -0.99 13.33
N ASP A 660 12.90 -1.91 12.37
CA ASP A 660 12.12 -1.78 11.14
C ASP A 660 11.74 -3.17 10.60
N ILE A 661 10.49 -3.57 10.81
CA ILE A 661 9.94 -4.85 10.33
C ILE A 661 9.80 -4.84 8.80
N GLY A 662 9.67 -3.67 8.19
CA GLY A 662 9.37 -3.54 6.76
C GLY A 662 10.46 -4.16 5.88
N ILE A 663 11.73 -3.96 6.22
CA ILE A 663 12.89 -4.45 5.44
C ILE A 663 13.44 -5.81 5.91
N PHE A 664 12.63 -6.57 6.66
CA PHE A 664 13.09 -7.78 7.33
C PHE A 664 13.23 -8.98 6.36
N PRO A 665 14.42 -9.61 6.23
CA PRO A 665 14.69 -10.59 5.18
C PRO A 665 14.28 -12.02 5.59
N ASN A 666 12.97 -12.32 5.53
CA ASN A 666 12.38 -13.60 5.96
C ASN A 666 13.03 -14.84 5.34
N GLU A 667 13.18 -14.88 4.01
CA GLU A 667 13.75 -16.05 3.30
C GLU A 667 15.22 -16.30 3.65
N LEU A 668 16.02 -15.24 3.75
CA LEU A 668 17.43 -15.34 4.16
C LEU A 668 17.53 -15.89 5.58
N LEU A 669 16.68 -15.40 6.48
CA LEU A 669 16.69 -15.79 7.88
C LEU A 669 16.22 -17.24 8.07
N LYS A 670 15.23 -17.70 7.30
CA LYS A 670 14.78 -19.09 7.29
C LYS A 670 15.94 -20.03 6.96
N LYS A 671 16.66 -19.76 5.85
CA LYS A 671 17.85 -20.53 5.45
C LYS A 671 18.96 -20.45 6.50
N LEU A 672 19.18 -19.26 7.09
CA LEU A 672 20.17 -19.08 8.15
C LEU A 672 19.86 -19.96 9.38
N VAL A 673 18.59 -20.00 9.81
CA VAL A 673 18.13 -20.83 10.93
C VAL A 673 18.28 -22.32 10.60
N ASP A 674 17.93 -22.73 9.39
CA ASP A 674 18.08 -24.12 8.95
C ASP A 674 19.55 -24.55 8.95
N SER A 675 20.48 -23.63 8.63
CA SER A 675 21.93 -23.85 8.61
C SER A 675 22.62 -23.92 9.98
N LEU A 676 21.91 -23.66 11.09
CA LEU A 676 22.49 -23.67 12.43
C LEU A 676 22.94 -25.07 12.86
N VAL A 677 24.16 -25.17 13.40
CA VAL A 677 24.72 -26.40 13.98
C VAL A 677 24.12 -26.66 15.37
N GLN A 678 24.14 -27.91 15.84
CA GLN A 678 23.51 -28.32 17.10
C GLN A 678 23.94 -27.47 18.32
N ASP A 679 25.24 -27.15 18.45
CA ASP A 679 25.74 -26.30 19.53
C ASP A 679 25.20 -24.87 19.45
N GLU A 680 25.07 -24.32 18.25
CA GLU A 680 24.50 -22.99 18.01
C GLU A 680 23.00 -22.98 18.29
N ARG A 681 22.27 -24.06 17.93
CA ARG A 681 20.86 -24.24 18.27
C ARG A 681 20.66 -24.23 19.79
N CYS A 682 21.51 -24.96 20.54
CA CYS A 682 21.51 -24.92 22.00
C CYS A 682 21.79 -23.51 22.55
N GLN A 683 22.70 -22.74 21.93
CA GLN A 683 22.97 -21.35 22.33
C GLN A 683 21.79 -20.40 22.02
N VAL A 684 21.11 -20.61 20.88
CA VAL A 684 19.92 -19.87 20.49
C VAL A 684 18.76 -20.17 21.43
N GLU A 685 18.57 -21.43 21.84
CA GLU A 685 17.54 -21.79 22.82
C GLU A 685 17.77 -21.16 24.19
N LYS A 686 19.03 -20.91 24.57
CA LYS A 686 19.40 -20.16 25.78
C LYS A 686 19.15 -18.65 25.65
N ARG A 687 18.99 -18.11 24.42
CA ARG A 687 18.72 -16.69 24.16
C ARG A 687 17.22 -16.49 23.86
N PRO A 688 16.43 -15.98 24.82
CA PRO A 688 14.98 -15.93 24.69
C PRO A 688 14.50 -15.09 23.49
N GLU A 689 15.22 -14.01 23.18
CA GLU A 689 14.92 -13.12 22.06
C GLU A 689 15.04 -13.83 20.70
N LEU A 690 16.11 -14.61 20.51
CA LEU A 690 16.33 -15.36 19.26
C LEU A 690 15.36 -16.54 19.15
N LYS A 691 15.07 -17.22 20.26
CA LYS A 691 14.07 -18.29 20.30
C LYS A 691 12.69 -17.77 19.89
N ARG A 692 12.32 -16.57 20.32
CA ARG A 692 11.05 -15.91 19.96
C ARG A 692 11.00 -15.53 18.48
N LEU A 693 12.10 -15.01 17.93
CA LEU A 693 12.20 -14.72 16.49
C LEU A 693 11.96 -15.97 15.65
N ILE A 694 12.62 -17.07 16.00
CA ILE A 694 12.50 -18.35 15.28
C ILE A 694 11.11 -18.96 15.43
N SER A 695 10.50 -18.89 16.62
CA SER A 695 9.15 -19.43 16.82
C SER A 695 8.10 -18.62 16.04
N LYS A 696 8.24 -17.30 15.95
CA LYS A 696 7.37 -16.44 15.11
C LYS A 696 7.51 -16.79 13.62
N LEU A 697 8.73 -16.92 13.11
CA LEU A 697 8.97 -17.33 11.70
C LEU A 697 8.34 -18.69 11.37
N LYS A 698 8.37 -19.64 12.32
CA LYS A 698 7.70 -20.94 12.15
C LYS A 698 6.17 -20.81 12.10
N LYS A 699 5.58 -19.94 12.92
CA LYS A 699 4.13 -19.66 12.91
C LYS A 699 3.68 -18.93 11.64
N GLU A 700 4.46 -17.97 11.13
CA GLU A 700 4.17 -17.29 9.87
C GLU A 700 4.18 -18.26 8.68
N ASN A 701 5.08 -19.25 8.65
CA ASN A 701 5.09 -20.30 7.62
C ASN A 701 3.80 -21.17 7.62
N GLU A 702 3.18 -21.39 8.78
CA GLU A 702 1.90 -22.11 8.87
C GLU A 702 0.72 -21.21 8.45
N GLY A 703 0.84 -19.89 8.65
CA GLY A 703 -0.12 -18.89 8.22
C GLY A 703 -0.09 -18.57 6.72
N GLU A 704 1.08 -18.53 6.09
CA GLU A 704 1.23 -18.32 4.63
C GLU A 704 0.61 -19.46 3.82
N ARG A 705 0.62 -20.70 4.36
CA ARG A 705 -0.10 -21.84 3.78
C ARG A 705 -1.62 -21.72 3.86
N ARG A 706 -2.15 -20.77 4.66
CA ARG A 706 -3.58 -20.46 4.82
C ARG A 706 -3.97 -19.13 4.19
N LYS A 707 -3.27 -18.64 3.15
CA LYS A 707 -3.77 -17.49 2.38
C LYS A 707 -5.15 -17.83 1.81
N CYS A 708 -6.15 -17.10 2.30
CA CYS A 708 -7.51 -17.08 1.79
C CYS A 708 -7.46 -16.79 0.28
N ASP A 709 -8.30 -17.49 -0.48
CA ASP A 709 -8.41 -17.41 -1.94
C ASP A 709 -8.22 -15.97 -2.46
N ASP A 710 -7.07 -15.71 -3.09
CA ASP A 710 -6.55 -14.36 -3.36
C ASP A 710 -7.12 -13.78 -4.68
N HIS A 711 -8.13 -14.45 -5.24
CA HIS A 711 -8.80 -14.07 -6.49
C HIS A 711 -9.76 -12.90 -6.27
N VAL A 712 -9.58 -11.85 -7.09
CA VAL A 712 -10.51 -10.72 -7.18
C VAL A 712 -11.67 -11.14 -8.05
N LYS A 713 -12.90 -10.97 -7.55
CA LYS A 713 -14.12 -11.29 -8.29
C LYS A 713 -14.70 -10.04 -8.94
N THR A 714 -15.12 -10.13 -10.19
CA THR A 714 -16.05 -9.17 -10.76
C THR A 714 -17.47 -9.56 -10.34
N PHE A 715 -18.26 -8.59 -9.87
CA PHE A 715 -19.66 -8.88 -9.56
C PHE A 715 -20.39 -9.28 -10.84
N GLU A 716 -21.08 -10.42 -10.81
CA GLU A 716 -21.99 -10.85 -11.87
C GLU A 716 -23.40 -11.04 -11.30
N LEU A 717 -24.41 -10.70 -12.11
CA LEU A 717 -25.79 -10.99 -11.75
C LEU A 717 -26.03 -12.52 -11.64
N PRO A 718 -26.76 -12.98 -10.61
CA PRO A 718 -27.05 -14.40 -10.42
C PRO A 718 -27.74 -15.03 -11.65
N LYS A 719 -27.25 -16.21 -12.06
CA LYS A 719 -27.80 -16.98 -13.20
C LYS A 719 -28.66 -18.18 -12.77
N LYS A 720 -28.71 -18.48 -11.47
CA LYS A 720 -29.43 -19.63 -10.87
C LYS A 720 -30.40 -19.16 -9.81
N HIS A 721 -31.42 -19.97 -9.51
CA HIS A 721 -32.33 -19.74 -8.39
C HIS A 721 -31.55 -19.71 -7.08
N MET A 722 -31.91 -18.78 -6.18
CA MET A 722 -31.19 -18.53 -4.94
C MET A 722 -32.04 -18.87 -3.72
N GLN A 723 -31.47 -19.63 -2.80
CA GLN A 723 -31.98 -19.76 -1.43
C GLN A 723 -31.55 -18.54 -0.60
N LEU A 724 -32.02 -18.46 0.66
CA LEU A 724 -31.67 -17.38 1.57
C LEU A 724 -30.15 -17.14 1.68
N GLU A 725 -29.34 -18.19 1.82
CA GLU A 725 -27.88 -18.07 1.94
C GLU A 725 -27.22 -17.51 0.66
N ASP A 726 -27.61 -18.04 -0.51
CA ASP A 726 -27.11 -17.55 -1.81
C ASP A 726 -27.55 -16.11 -2.09
N PHE A 727 -28.77 -15.75 -1.66
CA PHE A 727 -29.29 -14.39 -1.77
C PHE A 727 -28.57 -13.43 -0.84
N VAL A 728 -28.29 -13.82 0.42
CA VAL A 728 -27.50 -13.03 1.35
C VAL A 728 -26.15 -12.70 0.75
N LYS A 729 -25.46 -13.72 0.23
CA LYS A 729 -24.17 -13.54 -0.45
C LYS A 729 -24.28 -12.59 -1.65
N SER A 730 -25.27 -12.76 -2.52
CA SER A 730 -25.43 -11.94 -3.73
C SER A 730 -25.74 -10.47 -3.41
N ILE A 731 -26.58 -10.20 -2.39
CA ILE A 731 -26.88 -8.84 -1.94
C ILE A 731 -25.64 -8.19 -1.32
N GLN A 732 -24.89 -8.91 -0.49
CA GLN A 732 -23.69 -8.36 0.12
C GLN A 732 -22.58 -8.12 -0.92
N GLU A 733 -22.37 -9.05 -1.87
CA GLU A 733 -21.43 -8.88 -2.99
C GLU A 733 -21.78 -7.66 -3.84
N SER A 734 -23.07 -7.41 -4.08
CA SER A 734 -23.57 -6.26 -4.85
C SER A 734 -23.43 -4.90 -4.16
N GLY A 735 -23.16 -4.89 -2.84
CA GLY A 735 -23.02 -3.66 -2.05
C GLY A 735 -24.34 -2.96 -1.69
N ILE A 736 -25.50 -3.58 -1.91
CA ILE A 736 -26.81 -2.97 -1.63
C ILE A 736 -27.04 -2.80 -0.11
N VAL A 737 -26.91 -3.88 0.66
CA VAL A 737 -27.09 -3.92 2.11
C VAL A 737 -26.08 -4.90 2.71
N LYS A 738 -25.42 -4.50 3.81
CA LYS A 738 -24.49 -5.38 4.56
C LYS A 738 -25.17 -6.13 5.72
N ASP A 739 -26.12 -5.49 6.38
CA ASP A 739 -26.81 -6.02 7.57
C ASP A 739 -27.67 -7.25 7.25
N ASN A 740 -27.31 -8.41 7.80
CA ASN A 740 -28.04 -9.67 7.62
C ASN A 740 -29.52 -9.53 8.01
N GLY A 741 -29.84 -8.83 9.10
CA GLY A 741 -31.23 -8.67 9.54
C GLY A 741 -32.10 -8.00 8.47
N THR A 742 -31.57 -6.97 7.81
CA THR A 742 -32.23 -6.26 6.72
C THR A 742 -32.33 -7.12 5.45
N ILE A 743 -31.29 -7.90 5.13
CA ILE A 743 -31.31 -8.80 3.97
C ILE A 743 -32.33 -9.92 4.14
N HIS A 744 -32.46 -10.48 5.34
CA HIS A 744 -33.50 -11.48 5.64
C HIS A 744 -34.91 -10.91 5.46
N ARG A 745 -35.17 -9.68 5.93
CA ARG A 745 -36.46 -9.00 5.70
C ARG A 745 -36.70 -8.71 4.22
N LEU A 746 -35.65 -8.40 3.45
CA LEU A 746 -35.74 -8.22 2.00
C LEU A 746 -36.07 -9.54 1.29
N PHE A 747 -35.43 -10.64 1.67
CA PHE A 747 -35.74 -11.98 1.15
C PHE A 747 -37.20 -12.35 1.43
N ASP A 748 -37.66 -12.13 2.66
CA ASP A 748 -39.06 -12.36 3.04
C ASP A 748 -40.03 -11.47 2.25
N ALA A 749 -39.65 -10.23 1.93
CA ALA A 749 -40.46 -9.30 1.14
C ALA A 749 -40.55 -9.74 -0.34
N LEU A 750 -39.43 -10.17 -0.94
CA LEU A 750 -39.39 -10.61 -2.34
C LEU A 750 -40.06 -11.98 -2.56
N THR A 751 -40.11 -12.83 -1.53
CA THR A 751 -40.73 -14.17 -1.61
C THR A 751 -42.19 -14.21 -1.16
N VAL A 752 -42.83 -13.06 -0.90
CA VAL A 752 -44.24 -13.01 -0.46
C VAL A 752 -45.17 -13.68 -1.47
N GLY A 753 -45.71 -14.84 -1.10
CA GLY A 753 -46.69 -15.58 -1.90
C GLY A 753 -46.09 -16.53 -2.95
N GLN A 754 -44.79 -16.80 -2.91
CA GLN A 754 -44.08 -17.79 -3.75
C GLN A 754 -43.33 -18.85 -2.90
N GLN A 755 -42.63 -19.78 -3.54
CA GLN A 755 -41.66 -20.66 -2.85
C GLN A 755 -40.56 -19.79 -2.20
N LYS A 756 -39.95 -20.25 -1.09
CA LYS A 756 -38.84 -19.54 -0.40
C LYS A 756 -37.54 -19.56 -1.21
N GLN A 757 -37.59 -19.13 -2.46
CA GLN A 757 -36.50 -19.06 -3.42
C GLN A 757 -36.73 -17.84 -4.32
N ILE A 758 -35.65 -17.18 -4.73
CA ILE A 758 -35.70 -16.03 -5.65
C ILE A 758 -35.11 -16.48 -6.99
N ASP A 759 -35.88 -16.28 -8.07
CA ASP A 759 -35.39 -16.56 -9.42
C ASP A 759 -34.46 -15.43 -9.93
N PRO A 760 -33.56 -15.73 -10.88
CA PRO A 760 -32.63 -14.75 -11.45
C PRO A 760 -33.28 -13.48 -12.01
N GLU A 761 -34.45 -13.59 -12.66
CA GLU A 761 -35.07 -12.45 -13.34
C GLU A 761 -35.72 -11.50 -12.33
N THR A 762 -36.31 -12.04 -11.26
CA THR A 762 -36.79 -11.25 -10.12
C THR A 762 -35.64 -10.48 -9.47
N PHE A 763 -34.49 -11.12 -9.20
CA PHE A 763 -33.33 -10.42 -8.63
C PHE A 763 -32.80 -9.33 -9.58
N LYS A 764 -32.68 -9.63 -10.87
CA LYS A 764 -32.24 -8.67 -11.89
C LYS A 764 -33.18 -7.48 -11.98
N THR A 765 -34.48 -7.70 -11.94
CA THR A 765 -35.50 -6.64 -11.97
C THR A 765 -35.38 -5.77 -10.72
N PHE A 766 -35.30 -6.37 -9.53
CA PHE A 766 -35.06 -5.66 -8.28
C PHE A 766 -33.77 -4.83 -8.31
N TYR A 767 -32.66 -5.44 -8.75
CA TYR A 767 -31.36 -4.77 -8.87
C TYR A 767 -31.43 -3.58 -9.84
N THR A 768 -32.13 -3.74 -10.96
CA THR A 768 -32.32 -2.68 -11.95
C THR A 768 -33.11 -1.52 -11.36
N PHE A 769 -34.24 -1.78 -10.70
CA PHE A 769 -35.04 -0.73 -10.04
C PHE A 769 -34.28 -0.01 -8.92
N TRP A 770 -33.51 -0.74 -8.12
CA TRP A 770 -32.63 -0.15 -7.12
C TRP A 770 -31.65 0.83 -7.76
N LYS A 771 -31.04 0.44 -8.89
CA LYS A 771 -30.07 1.27 -9.61
C LYS A 771 -30.70 2.44 -10.36
N GLU A 772 -31.88 2.27 -10.95
CA GLU A 772 -32.64 3.37 -11.58
C GLU A 772 -33.06 4.41 -10.56
N SER A 773 -33.59 3.99 -9.41
CA SER A 773 -33.98 4.89 -8.32
C SER A 773 -32.78 5.66 -7.73
N GLU A 774 -31.61 5.04 -7.76
CA GLU A 774 -30.35 5.69 -7.39
C GLU A 774 -29.91 6.74 -8.43
N ALA A 775 -30.01 6.43 -9.73
CA ALA A 775 -29.68 7.35 -10.82
C ALA A 775 -30.63 8.56 -10.87
N GLU A 776 -31.94 8.35 -10.76
CA GLU A 776 -32.95 9.42 -10.74
C GLU A 776 -32.71 10.45 -9.63
N ALA A 777 -32.19 9.99 -8.48
CA ALA A 777 -31.86 10.85 -7.37
C ALA A 777 -30.54 11.63 -7.55
N GLN A 778 -29.65 11.17 -8.43
CA GLN A 778 -28.40 11.86 -8.78
C GLN A 778 -28.60 12.90 -9.88
N ASP A 779 -29.50 12.66 -10.83
CA ASP A 779 -29.78 13.60 -11.94
C ASP A 779 -30.74 14.75 -11.54
N VAL A 780 -30.93 14.99 -10.24
CA VAL A 780 -31.85 16.02 -9.75
C VAL A 780 -31.21 17.40 -9.86
N HIS A 781 -31.64 18.16 -10.88
CA HIS A 781 -31.33 19.58 -10.97
C HIS A 781 -32.11 20.38 -9.93
N LEU A 782 -31.42 20.79 -8.86
CA LEU A 782 -31.96 21.68 -7.84
C LEU A 782 -31.64 23.14 -8.20
N PRO A 783 -32.61 24.08 -8.07
CA PRO A 783 -32.33 25.51 -8.20
C PRO A 783 -31.24 25.96 -7.23
N VAL A 784 -30.41 26.93 -7.62
CA VAL A 784 -29.27 27.45 -6.82
C VAL A 784 -29.71 27.86 -5.42
N ASP A 785 -30.87 28.52 -5.31
CA ASP A 785 -31.45 28.92 -4.03
C ASP A 785 -31.71 27.72 -3.08
N VAL A 786 -31.97 26.53 -3.60
CA VAL A 786 -32.14 25.31 -2.79
C VAL A 786 -30.78 24.81 -2.29
N ILE A 787 -29.77 24.86 -3.16
CA ILE A 787 -28.41 24.37 -2.88
C ILE A 787 -27.80 25.14 -1.71
N ASP A 788 -27.99 26.45 -1.65
CA ASP A 788 -27.45 27.31 -0.58
C ASP A 788 -28.10 27.05 0.79
N HIS A 789 -29.28 26.43 0.83
CA HIS A 789 -30.03 26.13 2.06
C HIS A 789 -29.96 24.66 2.49
N LEU A 790 -29.26 23.82 1.74
CA LEU A 790 -29.00 22.43 2.09
C LEU A 790 -27.70 22.33 2.89
N ASP A 791 -27.68 21.46 3.90
CA ASP A 791 -26.43 21.22 4.63
C ASP A 791 -25.39 20.58 3.69
N ASN A 792 -24.09 20.83 3.90
CA ASN A 792 -23.00 20.33 3.05
C ASN A 792 -23.03 18.81 2.79
N ASN A 793 -23.64 18.04 3.71
CA ASN A 793 -23.75 16.58 3.65
C ASN A 793 -25.18 16.10 3.34
N GLU A 794 -26.12 16.98 2.97
CA GLU A 794 -27.51 16.64 2.66
C GLU A 794 -27.68 16.30 1.17
N CYS A 795 -28.42 15.22 0.86
CA CYS A 795 -28.66 14.75 -0.50
C CYS A 795 -30.13 14.41 -0.71
N VAL A 796 -30.62 14.54 -1.95
CA VAL A 796 -31.94 14.03 -2.35
C VAL A 796 -31.82 12.54 -2.61
N TYR A 797 -32.70 11.75 -2.01
CA TYR A 797 -32.69 10.30 -2.12
C TYR A 797 -33.87 9.74 -2.93
N LYS A 798 -35.01 10.44 -2.93
CA LYS A 798 -36.19 10.08 -3.70
C LYS A 798 -36.92 11.34 -4.14
N LEU A 799 -37.48 11.30 -5.34
CA LEU A 799 -38.41 12.29 -5.86
C LEU A 799 -39.75 11.63 -6.20
N SER A 800 -40.83 12.36 -6.00
CA SER A 800 -42.15 11.95 -6.50
C SER A 800 -42.33 12.36 -7.96
N CYS A 801 -43.33 11.78 -8.61
CA CYS A 801 -43.92 12.40 -9.80
C CYS A 801 -44.49 13.80 -9.48
N SER A 802 -44.76 14.60 -10.52
CA SER A 802 -45.37 15.93 -10.32
C SER A 802 -46.79 15.78 -9.79
N VAL A 803 -47.04 16.38 -8.62
CA VAL A 803 -48.26 16.23 -7.85
C VAL A 803 -48.86 17.57 -7.48
N LYS A 804 -50.20 17.59 -7.39
CA LYS A 804 -50.93 18.75 -6.86
C LYS A 804 -50.86 18.72 -5.34
N THR A 805 -50.38 19.81 -4.76
CA THR A 805 -50.26 19.98 -3.31
C THR A 805 -51.02 21.21 -2.82
N SER A 806 -51.14 21.36 -1.50
CA SER A 806 -51.66 22.56 -0.84
C SER A 806 -50.83 23.83 -1.14
N TYR A 807 -49.58 23.69 -1.58
CA TYR A 807 -48.68 24.81 -1.92
C TYR A 807 -48.46 24.97 -3.44
N GLY A 808 -49.30 24.34 -4.27
CA GLY A 808 -49.19 24.38 -5.73
C GLY A 808 -48.77 23.04 -6.34
N VAL A 809 -48.38 23.06 -7.61
CA VAL A 809 -47.94 21.87 -8.34
C VAL A 809 -46.42 21.75 -8.24
N GLY A 810 -45.93 20.54 -7.98
CA GLY A 810 -44.50 20.32 -7.84
C GLY A 810 -44.15 18.86 -7.52
N LYS A 811 -42.86 18.59 -7.35
CA LYS A 811 -42.33 17.28 -6.97
C LYS A 811 -41.88 17.29 -5.51
N ILE A 812 -42.24 16.25 -4.77
CA ILE A 812 -41.81 16.06 -3.38
C ILE A 812 -40.44 15.40 -3.41
N ALA A 813 -39.46 16.03 -2.80
CA ALA A 813 -38.11 15.50 -2.62
C ALA A 813 -37.93 15.05 -1.16
N MET A 814 -37.31 13.88 -1.00
CA MET A 814 -36.95 13.32 0.30
C MET A 814 -35.44 13.32 0.49
N THR A 815 -34.97 13.89 1.60
CA THR A 815 -33.57 13.79 2.04
C THR A 815 -33.46 12.86 3.26
N GLN A 816 -32.26 12.72 3.81
CA GLN A 816 -32.05 12.05 5.09
C GLN A 816 -32.52 12.89 6.30
N LYS A 817 -32.96 14.14 6.11
CA LYS A 817 -33.37 15.06 7.19
C LYS A 817 -34.81 15.56 7.08
N ARG A 818 -35.29 15.81 5.86
CA ARG A 818 -36.55 16.54 5.62
C ARG A 818 -37.20 16.18 4.29
N LEU A 819 -38.45 16.65 4.17
CA LEU A 819 -39.21 16.67 2.93
C LEU A 819 -39.32 18.12 2.45
N PHE A 820 -39.15 18.34 1.15
CA PHE A 820 -39.41 19.64 0.53
C PHE A 820 -40.09 19.48 -0.82
N LEU A 821 -40.82 20.51 -1.24
CA LEU A 821 -41.51 20.60 -2.51
C LEU A 821 -40.70 21.45 -3.47
N LEU A 822 -40.35 20.88 -4.62
CA LEU A 822 -39.81 21.61 -5.77
C LEU A 822 -40.98 22.09 -6.62
N THR A 823 -41.22 23.40 -6.67
CA THR A 823 -42.38 23.96 -7.36
C THR A 823 -42.19 23.96 -8.88
N GLU A 824 -43.19 23.51 -9.63
CA GLU A 824 -43.18 23.55 -11.10
C GLU A 824 -43.87 24.83 -11.60
N GLY A 825 -43.22 25.58 -12.50
CA GLY A 825 -43.74 26.82 -13.10
C GLY A 825 -43.31 28.13 -12.42
N ARG A 826 -42.74 28.08 -11.21
CA ARG A 826 -42.01 29.19 -10.57
C ARG A 826 -40.70 28.65 -9.99
N PRO A 827 -39.54 29.27 -10.22
CA PRO A 827 -38.29 28.86 -9.59
C PRO A 827 -38.42 29.08 -8.08
N GLY A 828 -38.21 28.01 -7.31
CA GLY A 828 -38.31 28.05 -5.86
C GLY A 828 -38.47 26.66 -5.25
N TYR A 829 -38.34 26.58 -3.92
CA TYR A 829 -38.63 25.39 -3.14
C TYR A 829 -39.39 25.78 -1.87
N ILE A 830 -40.14 24.83 -1.33
CA ILE A 830 -40.87 25.00 -0.07
C ILE A 830 -40.51 23.83 0.84
N GLU A 831 -39.86 24.11 1.98
CA GLU A 831 -39.68 23.09 3.02
C GLU A 831 -41.07 22.65 3.52
N ILE A 832 -41.38 21.35 3.38
CA ILE A 832 -42.63 20.76 3.84
C ILE A 832 -42.52 20.54 5.36
N THR A 833 -41.54 19.74 5.78
CA THR A 833 -41.27 19.46 7.20
C THR A 833 -39.95 18.73 7.37
N LYS A 834 -39.32 18.85 8.54
CA LYS A 834 -38.27 17.93 8.97
C LYS A 834 -38.91 16.70 9.61
N PHE A 835 -38.28 15.52 9.49
CA PHE A 835 -38.87 14.30 10.07
C PHE A 835 -39.12 14.40 11.58
N ARG A 836 -38.33 15.21 12.29
CA ARG A 836 -38.49 15.46 13.73
C ARG A 836 -39.71 16.31 14.09
N ASP A 837 -40.23 17.09 13.15
CA ASP A 837 -41.30 18.06 13.37
C ASP A 837 -42.68 17.50 12.94
N ILE A 838 -42.74 16.25 12.50
CA ILE A 838 -43.98 15.56 12.14
C ILE A 838 -44.75 15.19 13.41
N GLU A 839 -45.99 15.67 13.54
CA GLU A 839 -46.92 15.28 14.60
C GLU A 839 -47.79 14.10 14.16
N GLU A 840 -48.29 14.17 12.92
CA GLU A 840 -49.29 13.24 12.41
C GLU A 840 -49.13 13.03 10.90
N LEU A 841 -49.23 11.77 10.48
CA LEU A 841 -49.16 11.34 9.09
C LEU A 841 -50.39 10.48 8.78
N LYS A 842 -51.23 10.91 7.84
CA LYS A 842 -52.48 10.22 7.47
C LYS A 842 -52.66 10.14 5.96
N ILE A 843 -53.28 9.05 5.50
CA ILE A 843 -53.83 8.96 4.15
C ILE A 843 -55.29 9.43 4.22
N SER A 844 -55.67 10.33 3.33
CA SER A 844 -57.05 10.80 3.18
C SER A 844 -57.46 10.73 1.72
N SER A 845 -58.76 10.79 1.42
CA SER A 845 -59.24 10.83 0.03
C SER A 845 -59.91 12.15 -0.23
N ALA A 846 -59.38 12.92 -1.17
CA ALA A 846 -60.04 14.12 -1.67
C ALA A 846 -61.10 13.72 -2.71
N ALA A 847 -62.33 14.19 -2.54
CA ALA A 847 -63.39 13.96 -3.52
C ALA A 847 -63.25 14.98 -4.66
N PHE A 848 -62.97 14.52 -5.87
CA PHE A 848 -62.92 15.38 -7.05
C PHE A 848 -63.76 14.74 -8.18
N LEU A 849 -64.85 15.42 -8.57
CA LEU A 849 -65.72 15.03 -9.70
C LEU A 849 -65.99 13.51 -9.77
N LEU A 850 -66.54 12.93 -8.69
CA LEU A 850 -66.92 11.51 -8.52
C LEU A 850 -65.76 10.50 -8.30
N LEU A 851 -64.49 10.92 -8.35
CA LEU A 851 -63.34 10.05 -8.05
C LEU A 851 -62.74 10.39 -6.66
N ARG A 852 -62.49 9.35 -5.84
CA ARG A 852 -61.75 9.45 -4.57
C ARG A 852 -60.26 9.32 -4.89
N ILE A 853 -59.50 10.40 -4.76
CA ILE A 853 -58.05 10.36 -5.02
C ILE A 853 -57.30 10.33 -3.69
N PRO A 854 -56.46 9.31 -3.43
CA PRO A 854 -55.68 9.22 -2.21
C PRO A 854 -54.65 10.35 -2.14
N SER A 855 -54.59 11.00 -0.98
CA SER A 855 -53.77 12.17 -0.70
C SER A 855 -53.09 12.02 0.66
N LEU A 856 -51.79 12.30 0.70
CA LEU A 856 -50.95 12.25 1.89
C LEU A 856 -51.09 13.56 2.67
N LYS A 857 -51.48 13.46 3.95
CA LYS A 857 -51.58 14.59 4.87
C LYS A 857 -50.49 14.55 5.93
N ILE A 858 -49.75 15.65 6.05
CA ILE A 858 -48.66 15.81 7.00
C ILE A 858 -48.96 17.03 7.88
N LYS A 859 -49.13 16.77 9.19
CA LYS A 859 -49.26 17.82 10.20
C LYS A 859 -47.94 18.03 10.91
N THR A 860 -47.54 19.29 11.08
CA THR A 860 -46.22 19.67 11.62
C THR A 860 -46.38 20.50 12.90
N THR A 861 -45.40 20.44 13.79
CA THR A 861 -45.35 21.26 15.02
C THR A 861 -45.16 22.76 14.74
N LEU A 862 -44.43 23.08 13.66
CA LEU A 862 -44.00 24.46 13.35
C LEU A 862 -45.06 25.27 12.59
N ARG A 863 -46.03 24.61 11.94
CA ARG A 863 -47.05 25.28 11.10
C ARG A 863 -48.46 24.79 11.45
N LYS A 864 -49.40 25.74 11.53
CA LYS A 864 -50.83 25.45 11.79
C LYS A 864 -51.53 24.75 10.63
N GLU A 865 -51.07 24.97 9.39
CA GLU A 865 -51.69 24.39 8.19
C GLU A 865 -51.13 23.00 7.89
N THR A 866 -52.02 22.05 7.62
CA THR A 866 -51.65 20.68 7.24
C THR A 866 -51.25 20.65 5.77
N PHE A 867 -50.07 20.12 5.47
CA PHE A 867 -49.66 19.88 4.08
C PHE A 867 -50.44 18.71 3.50
N GLU A 868 -51.00 18.89 2.30
CA GLU A 868 -51.75 17.84 1.58
C GLU A 868 -51.17 17.68 0.18
N ALA A 869 -50.85 16.44 -0.22
CA ALA A 869 -50.32 16.10 -1.54
C ALA A 869 -51.07 14.93 -2.17
N ASN A 870 -51.53 15.12 -3.41
CA ASN A 870 -52.23 14.09 -4.16
C ASN A 870 -51.24 13.23 -4.97
N LEU A 871 -50.81 12.11 -4.37
CA LEU A 871 -49.79 11.20 -4.89
C LEU A 871 -50.36 10.03 -5.72
N LYS A 872 -51.69 9.98 -5.94
CA LYS A 872 -52.36 8.93 -6.73
C LYS A 872 -51.88 7.51 -6.37
N SER A 873 -51.31 6.76 -7.31
CA SER A 873 -50.85 5.38 -7.13
C SER A 873 -49.64 5.23 -6.19
N GLU A 874 -48.88 6.29 -5.94
CA GLU A 874 -47.70 6.24 -5.07
C GLU A 874 -48.03 6.57 -3.61
N CYS A 875 -49.28 6.94 -3.29
CA CYS A 875 -49.65 7.45 -1.96
C CYS A 875 -49.35 6.47 -0.83
N ASP A 876 -49.63 5.18 -1.01
CA ASP A 876 -49.40 4.16 0.01
C ASP A 876 -47.90 3.92 0.26
N LEU A 877 -47.09 3.95 -0.81
CA LEU A 877 -45.63 3.80 -0.72
C LEU A 877 -44.99 5.00 -0.02
N TRP A 878 -45.33 6.23 -0.43
CA TRP A 878 -44.85 7.45 0.24
C TRP A 878 -45.28 7.50 1.70
N HIS A 879 -46.50 7.07 2.02
CA HIS A 879 -46.94 6.96 3.41
C HIS A 879 -46.03 6.01 4.19
N LEU A 880 -45.75 4.81 3.67
CA LEU A 880 -44.89 3.81 4.32
C LEU A 880 -43.46 4.32 4.51
N MET A 881 -42.86 4.91 3.47
CA MET A 881 -41.50 5.46 3.50
C MET A 881 -41.37 6.61 4.50
N VAL A 882 -42.28 7.58 4.46
CA VAL A 882 -42.26 8.73 5.39
C VAL A 882 -42.50 8.26 6.84
N LYS A 883 -43.34 7.23 7.03
CA LYS A 883 -43.58 6.64 8.35
C LYS A 883 -42.34 5.94 8.91
N GLU A 884 -41.63 5.17 8.08
CA GLU A 884 -40.36 4.54 8.47
C GLU A 884 -39.27 5.57 8.76
N MET A 885 -39.13 6.61 7.92
CA MET A 885 -38.18 7.71 8.16
C MET A 885 -38.49 8.50 9.44
N TRP A 886 -39.77 8.74 9.71
CA TRP A 886 -40.21 9.40 10.94
C TRP A 886 -39.94 8.54 12.18
N ALA A 887 -40.23 7.23 12.11
CA ALA A 887 -39.92 6.28 13.17
C ALA A 887 -38.40 6.19 13.41
N GLY A 888 -37.60 6.08 12.35
CA GLY A 888 -36.14 6.10 12.40
C GLY A 888 -35.58 7.37 13.03
N ARG A 889 -36.17 8.55 12.73
CA ARG A 889 -35.76 9.83 13.35
C ARG A 889 -36.02 9.86 14.83
N LYS A 890 -37.19 9.36 15.24
CA LYS A 890 -37.55 9.25 16.64
C LYS A 890 -36.59 8.31 17.37
N MET A 891 -36.29 7.15 16.80
CA MET A 891 -35.31 6.21 17.35
C MET A 891 -33.92 6.83 17.46
N ALA A 892 -33.47 7.55 16.43
CA ALA A 892 -32.18 8.24 16.41
C ALA A 892 -32.08 9.34 17.49
N ASP A 893 -33.15 10.11 17.71
CA ASP A 893 -33.19 11.15 18.73
C ASP A 893 -33.25 10.58 20.16
N GLU A 894 -33.99 9.49 20.36
CA GLU A 894 -34.13 8.79 21.64
C GLU A 894 -32.86 8.03 22.05
N HIS A 895 -32.17 7.41 21.08
CA HIS A 895 -30.95 6.62 21.33
C HIS A 895 -29.65 7.40 21.10
N LYS A 896 -29.75 8.65 20.60
CA LYS A 896 -28.61 9.48 20.18
C LYS A 896 -27.67 8.78 19.19
N ASP A 897 -28.24 7.88 18.39
CA ASP A 897 -27.52 7.07 17.42
C ASP A 897 -27.99 7.44 16.00
N PRO A 898 -27.17 8.15 15.21
CA PRO A 898 -27.54 8.57 13.88
C PRO A 898 -27.69 7.41 12.88
N GLN A 899 -27.19 6.20 13.20
CA GLN A 899 -27.28 5.04 12.30
C GLN A 899 -28.73 4.59 12.06
N TYR A 900 -29.63 4.83 13.04
CA TYR A 900 -31.05 4.55 12.86
C TYR A 900 -31.65 5.33 11.67
N MET A 901 -31.19 6.56 11.43
CA MET A 901 -31.62 7.32 10.24
C MET A 901 -31.09 6.75 8.95
N GLN A 902 -29.83 6.31 8.94
CA GLN A 902 -29.23 5.70 7.75
C GLN A 902 -29.94 4.37 7.42
N GLN A 903 -30.20 3.54 8.42
CA GLN A 903 -30.92 2.28 8.23
C GLN A 903 -32.38 2.51 7.82
N ALA A 904 -33.07 3.51 8.38
CA ALA A 904 -34.44 3.84 7.99
C ALA A 904 -34.52 4.32 6.53
N LEU A 905 -33.53 5.10 6.10
CA LEU A 905 -33.40 5.53 4.72
C LEU A 905 -33.15 4.35 3.79
N THR A 906 -32.24 3.43 4.14
CA THR A 906 -32.01 2.20 3.39
C THR A 906 -33.29 1.36 3.30
N ASN A 907 -34.01 1.16 4.42
CA ASN A 907 -35.29 0.45 4.42
C ASN A 907 -36.30 1.12 3.46
N ALA A 908 -36.42 2.45 3.48
CA ALA A 908 -37.33 3.19 2.60
C ALA A 908 -36.96 3.03 1.11
N LEU A 909 -35.67 3.07 0.77
CA LEU A 909 -35.20 2.85 -0.60
C LEU A 909 -35.41 1.40 -1.06
N LEU A 910 -35.25 0.42 -0.15
CA LEU A 910 -35.54 -0.98 -0.45
C LEU A 910 -37.03 -1.20 -0.69
N MET A 911 -37.91 -0.53 0.07
CA MET A 911 -39.36 -0.57 -0.16
C MET A 911 -39.72 -0.11 -1.56
N ASP A 912 -39.14 1.00 -2.01
CA ASP A 912 -39.33 1.56 -3.35
C ASP A 912 -38.89 0.56 -4.44
N ALA A 913 -37.70 -0.02 -4.31
CA ALA A 913 -37.18 -1.03 -5.24
C ALA A 913 -38.03 -2.32 -5.25
N VAL A 914 -38.53 -2.78 -4.10
CA VAL A 914 -39.43 -3.95 -4.01
C VAL A 914 -40.77 -3.67 -4.68
N VAL A 915 -41.35 -2.48 -4.49
CA VAL A 915 -42.61 -2.10 -5.13
C VAL A 915 -42.45 -2.02 -6.65
N GLY A 916 -41.35 -1.40 -7.12
CA GLY A 916 -41.00 -1.35 -8.55
C GLY A 916 -40.83 -2.75 -9.16
N CYS A 917 -40.22 -3.68 -8.41
CA CYS A 917 -39.97 -5.05 -8.87
C CYS A 917 -41.25 -5.92 -8.98
N LEU A 918 -42.13 -5.91 -7.96
CA LEU A 918 -43.22 -6.89 -7.87
C LEU A 918 -44.48 -6.49 -8.66
N GLN A 919 -44.67 -5.21 -8.97
CA GLN A 919 -45.75 -4.63 -9.80
C GLN A 919 -47.16 -5.26 -9.65
N SER A 920 -47.49 -5.75 -8.44
CA SER A 920 -48.73 -6.46 -8.14
C SER A 920 -49.49 -5.77 -7.00
N GLN A 921 -50.79 -6.06 -6.84
CA GLN A 921 -51.57 -5.57 -5.70
C GLN A 921 -50.99 -5.97 -4.33
N LYS A 922 -50.08 -6.96 -4.28
CA LYS A 922 -49.40 -7.41 -3.06
C LYS A 922 -48.09 -6.66 -2.79
N ALA A 923 -47.60 -5.82 -3.70
CA ALA A 923 -46.31 -5.15 -3.61
C ALA A 923 -46.18 -4.23 -2.38
N ILE A 924 -47.23 -3.47 -2.05
CA ILE A 924 -47.25 -2.62 -0.83
C ILE A 924 -47.19 -3.48 0.45
N TYR A 925 -47.90 -4.61 0.47
CA TYR A 925 -47.85 -5.53 1.61
C TYR A 925 -46.46 -6.16 1.75
N ALA A 926 -45.81 -6.55 0.64
CA ALA A 926 -44.43 -7.01 0.63
C ALA A 926 -43.46 -5.94 1.17
N ALA A 927 -43.53 -4.71 0.67
CA ALA A 927 -42.72 -3.59 1.15
C ALA A 927 -42.94 -3.30 2.64
N SER A 928 -44.16 -3.49 3.17
CA SER A 928 -44.44 -3.32 4.61
C SER A 928 -43.64 -4.28 5.51
N LYS A 929 -43.09 -5.38 4.98
CA LYS A 929 -42.19 -6.28 5.73
C LYS A 929 -40.84 -5.63 6.03
N LEU A 930 -40.44 -4.62 5.25
CA LEU A 930 -39.22 -3.84 5.46
C LEU A 930 -39.39 -2.68 6.46
N ALA A 931 -40.62 -2.32 6.86
CA ALA A 931 -40.91 -1.23 7.80
C ALA A 931 -40.60 -1.65 9.24
N TYR A 932 -39.31 -1.66 9.55
CA TYR A 932 -38.77 -2.24 10.77
C TYR A 932 -38.96 -1.31 11.98
N PHE A 933 -38.62 -0.03 11.85
CA PHE A 933 -38.67 0.90 12.97
C PHE A 933 -40.10 1.27 13.39
N ASP A 934 -41.01 1.34 12.42
CA ASP A 934 -42.43 1.56 12.73
C ASP A 934 -43.02 0.40 13.56
N ARG A 935 -42.60 -0.85 13.30
CA ARG A 935 -42.99 -2.02 14.11
C ARG A 935 -42.30 -2.04 15.47
N MET A 936 -40.99 -1.81 15.51
CA MET A 936 -40.23 -1.80 16.77
C MET A 936 -40.78 -0.78 17.77
N LYS A 937 -41.18 0.40 17.28
CA LYS A 937 -41.80 1.45 18.10
C LYS A 937 -43.06 0.97 18.84
N LEU A 938 -43.79 0.00 18.28
CA LEU A 938 -45.01 -0.57 18.85
C LEU A 938 -44.72 -1.76 19.78
N GLU A 939 -43.69 -2.56 19.47
CA GLU A 939 -43.39 -3.80 20.18
C GLU A 939 -42.48 -3.62 21.41
N VAL A 940 -41.65 -2.56 21.44
CA VAL A 940 -40.66 -2.37 22.50
C VAL A 940 -40.57 -0.91 22.94
N PRO A 941 -41.19 -0.50 24.06
CA PRO A 941 -40.90 0.79 24.67
C PRO A 941 -39.55 0.74 25.40
N MET A 942 -38.45 0.65 24.66
CA MET A 942 -37.11 0.86 25.20
C MET A 942 -36.81 2.36 25.19
N MET A 943 -37.49 3.11 26.07
CA MET A 943 -37.05 4.47 26.35
C MET A 943 -35.73 4.38 27.14
N VAL A 944 -34.67 4.93 26.56
CA VAL A 944 -33.44 5.27 27.27
C VAL A 944 -33.84 6.13 28.49
N PRO A 945 -33.37 5.83 29.72
CA PRO A 945 -33.72 6.62 30.89
C PRO A 945 -33.44 8.11 30.65
N LYS A 946 -34.30 8.99 31.17
CA LYS A 946 -34.18 10.45 30.93
C LYS A 946 -32.78 10.97 31.31
N THR A 947 -32.25 10.51 32.45
CA THR A 947 -30.89 10.77 32.92
C THR A 947 -29.81 10.39 31.90
N THR A 948 -29.97 9.23 31.25
CA THR A 948 -29.06 8.77 30.19
C THR A 948 -29.18 9.64 28.95
N SER A 949 -30.39 10.00 28.53
CA SER A 949 -30.63 10.80 27.32
C SER A 949 -30.10 12.24 27.40
N GLU A 950 -30.04 12.81 28.62
CA GLU A 950 -29.50 14.16 28.87
C GLU A 950 -27.97 14.17 28.81
N MET A 951 -27.33 13.11 29.31
CA MET A 951 -25.86 12.99 29.33
C MET A 951 -25.28 12.45 28.02
N LEU A 952 -25.97 11.54 27.35
CA LEU A 952 -25.51 10.94 26.11
C LEU A 952 -25.52 11.98 24.98
N LYS A 953 -24.34 12.28 24.43
CA LYS A 953 -24.17 13.19 23.29
C LYS A 953 -24.45 12.44 21.98
N HIS A 954 -23.68 11.39 21.71
CA HIS A 954 -23.76 10.57 20.50
C HIS A 954 -23.25 9.14 20.73
N LYS A 955 -23.68 8.18 19.90
CA LYS A 955 -23.04 6.88 19.72
C LYS A 955 -22.32 6.80 18.38
N ILE A 956 -21.18 6.12 18.34
CA ILE A 956 -20.42 5.81 17.12
C ILE A 956 -20.15 4.30 17.05
N ASN A 957 -20.04 3.78 15.83
CA ASN A 957 -19.84 2.34 15.58
C ASN A 957 -18.49 2.12 14.88
N PRO A 958 -17.44 1.66 15.59
CA PRO A 958 -16.14 1.34 15.00
C PRO A 958 -16.19 0.15 14.03
N SER A 959 -17.21 -0.70 14.13
CA SER A 959 -17.40 -1.88 13.26
C SER A 959 -18.39 -1.64 12.12
N ALA A 960 -18.73 -0.39 11.79
CA ALA A 960 -19.76 -0.06 10.79
C ALA A 960 -19.50 -0.67 9.39
N ASN A 961 -18.25 -1.01 9.08
CA ASN A 961 -17.84 -1.57 7.79
C ASN A 961 -17.58 -3.09 7.84
N LEU A 962 -17.96 -3.77 8.93
CA LEU A 962 -17.79 -5.21 9.12
C LEU A 962 -19.16 -5.92 9.16
N THR A 963 -19.22 -7.19 8.77
CA THR A 963 -20.44 -8.03 8.87
C THR A 963 -20.92 -8.24 10.29
N SER A 964 -20.02 -8.18 11.27
CA SER A 964 -20.34 -8.35 12.68
C SER A 964 -19.66 -7.28 13.54
N PRO A 965 -20.31 -6.84 14.63
CA PRO A 965 -19.69 -5.98 15.63
C PRO A 965 -18.51 -6.69 16.31
N LEU A 966 -17.38 -5.99 16.43
CA LEU A 966 -16.22 -6.40 17.22
C LEU A 966 -16.22 -5.68 18.57
N ALA A 967 -15.61 -6.32 19.59
CA ALA A 967 -15.50 -5.71 20.91
C ALA A 967 -14.54 -4.51 20.89
N VAL A 968 -14.87 -3.47 21.66
CA VAL A 968 -14.02 -2.27 21.83
C VAL A 968 -13.17 -2.47 23.08
N ASP A 969 -11.96 -2.99 22.89
CA ASP A 969 -11.06 -3.37 23.98
C ASP A 969 -10.35 -2.17 24.61
N VAL A 970 -9.89 -1.20 23.80
CA VAL A 970 -9.10 -0.05 24.30
C VAL A 970 -9.51 1.23 23.58
N LEU A 971 -9.61 2.32 24.35
CA LEU A 971 -9.86 3.68 23.85
C LEU A 971 -8.76 4.63 24.31
N LEU A 972 -8.26 5.45 23.38
CA LEU A 972 -7.29 6.50 23.68
C LEU A 972 -7.66 7.80 22.95
N TYR A 973 -7.82 8.88 23.69
CA TYR A 973 -7.93 10.22 23.14
C TYR A 973 -6.56 10.91 23.10
N THR A 974 -6.21 11.49 21.96
CA THR A 974 -5.02 12.33 21.79
C THR A 974 -5.43 13.74 21.37
N PRO A 975 -5.09 14.79 22.13
CA PRO A 975 -5.46 16.16 21.80
C PRO A 975 -4.73 16.66 20.55
N GLY A 976 -5.31 17.67 19.91
CA GLY A 976 -4.72 18.36 18.76
C GLY A 976 -3.79 19.51 19.19
N HIS A 977 -2.78 19.85 18.39
CA HIS A 977 -1.89 20.99 18.67
C HIS A 977 -2.55 22.31 18.21
N LEU A 978 -2.74 23.25 19.14
CA LEU A 978 -3.38 24.56 18.90
C LEU A 978 -2.39 25.69 18.48
N ASN A 979 -1.11 25.39 18.21
CA ASN A 979 -0.12 26.43 17.94
C ASN A 979 -0.29 27.05 16.54
N MET A 980 -0.80 28.29 16.52
CA MET A 980 -1.06 29.13 15.34
C MET A 980 0.19 29.64 14.58
N CYS A 981 1.39 29.10 14.84
CA CYS A 981 2.64 29.61 14.23
C CYS A 981 3.32 28.65 13.25
N GLU A 982 2.86 27.40 13.13
CA GLU A 982 3.25 26.49 12.05
C GLU A 982 1.98 25.77 11.60
N ALA A 983 1.39 26.22 10.49
CA ALA A 983 0.24 25.56 9.88
C ALA A 983 0.70 24.22 9.26
N GLU A 984 0.92 23.20 10.08
CA GLU A 984 1.02 21.81 9.63
C GLU A 984 -0.39 21.20 9.55
N GLU A 985 -0.76 20.68 8.37
CA GLU A 985 -2.11 20.24 7.96
C GLU A 985 -2.73 19.02 8.71
N ASP A 986 -2.19 18.56 9.85
CA ASP A 986 -2.71 17.38 10.57
C ASP A 986 -2.72 17.55 12.10
N SER A 987 -3.26 18.67 12.57
CA SER A 987 -3.34 19.03 14.00
C SER A 987 -4.70 18.73 14.67
N SER A 988 -5.63 18.05 14.00
CA SER A 988 -6.96 17.72 14.56
C SER A 988 -6.86 16.68 15.70
N PRO A 989 -7.67 16.78 16.77
CA PRO A 989 -7.69 15.79 17.84
C PRO A 989 -8.17 14.43 17.33
N LYS A 990 -7.61 13.33 17.85
CA LYS A 990 -7.87 11.96 17.39
C LYS A 990 -8.37 11.06 18.52
N LEU A 991 -9.31 10.17 18.20
CA LEU A 991 -9.76 9.07 19.06
C LEU A 991 -9.32 7.73 18.45
N TRP A 992 -8.48 7.01 19.16
CA TRP A 992 -7.98 5.69 18.80
C TRP A 992 -8.82 4.61 19.46
N CYS A 993 -9.20 3.58 18.71
CA CYS A 993 -10.04 2.48 19.16
C CYS A 993 -9.41 1.14 18.73
N ALA A 994 -9.03 0.31 19.69
CA ALA A 994 -8.62 -1.08 19.46
C ALA A 994 -9.82 -2.01 19.41
N LEU A 995 -9.82 -2.92 18.45
CA LEU A 995 -10.76 -4.03 18.32
C LEU A 995 -10.10 -5.36 18.73
N ASP A 996 -10.92 -6.36 19.04
CA ASP A 996 -10.51 -7.67 19.56
C ASP A 996 -9.62 -8.54 18.63
N ASP A 997 -9.59 -8.21 17.34
CA ASP A 997 -8.80 -8.88 16.30
C ASP A 997 -7.40 -8.25 16.07
N GLY A 998 -6.99 -7.29 16.90
CA GLY A 998 -5.72 -6.57 16.75
C GLY A 998 -5.78 -5.38 15.79
N LYS A 999 -6.97 -5.05 15.27
CA LYS A 999 -7.19 -3.89 14.41
C LYS A 999 -7.38 -2.62 15.23
N VAL A 1000 -6.78 -1.53 14.77
CA VAL A 1000 -6.94 -0.21 15.36
C VAL A 1000 -7.62 0.71 14.35
N VAL A 1001 -8.74 1.30 14.75
CA VAL A 1001 -9.47 2.31 13.98
C VAL A 1001 -9.32 3.67 14.65
N VAL A 1002 -9.18 4.72 13.84
CA VAL A 1002 -8.95 6.08 14.33
C VAL A 1002 -10.11 6.95 13.90
N PHE A 1003 -10.65 7.79 14.78
CA PHE A 1003 -11.65 8.80 14.49
C PHE A 1003 -11.05 10.19 14.66
N ASP A 1004 -11.45 11.14 13.81
CA ASP A 1004 -11.28 12.56 14.11
C ASP A 1004 -12.26 12.93 15.23
N ALA A 1005 -11.74 13.40 16.37
CA ALA A 1005 -12.54 13.70 17.54
C ALA A 1005 -13.25 15.07 17.47
N ALA A 1006 -12.91 15.94 16.51
CA ALA A 1006 -13.64 17.17 16.27
C ALA A 1006 -14.96 16.90 15.53
N SER A 1007 -14.91 16.02 14.52
CA SER A 1007 -16.04 15.68 13.66
C SER A 1007 -16.73 14.35 14.01
N TRP A 1008 -16.08 13.49 14.79
CA TRP A 1008 -16.44 12.09 15.05
C TRP A 1008 -16.51 11.21 13.79
N SER A 1009 -15.83 11.62 12.71
CA SER A 1009 -15.73 10.82 11.49
C SER A 1009 -14.59 9.79 11.58
N LEU A 1010 -14.83 8.58 11.09
CA LEU A 1010 -13.83 7.51 11.00
C LEU A 1010 -12.70 7.93 10.03
N GLN A 1011 -11.45 7.61 10.31
CA GLN A 1011 -10.35 7.78 9.36
C GLN A 1011 -10.22 6.52 8.50
N PRO A 1012 -9.92 6.66 7.19
CA PRO A 1012 -9.93 5.53 6.24
C PRO A 1012 -8.88 4.45 6.54
N ASN A 1013 -7.84 4.79 7.31
CA ASN A 1013 -6.75 3.89 7.62
C ASN A 1013 -7.03 3.12 8.91
N CYS A 1014 -7.32 1.82 8.78
CA CYS A 1014 -7.19 0.91 9.90
C CYS A 1014 -5.76 0.40 9.99
N ILE A 1015 -5.21 0.33 11.20
CA ILE A 1015 -3.86 -0.16 11.44
C ILE A 1015 -4.00 -1.56 11.99
N GLN A 1016 -3.50 -2.56 11.25
CA GLN A 1016 -3.42 -3.91 11.77
C GLN A 1016 -2.18 -4.02 12.65
N VAL A 1017 -2.38 -4.20 13.95
CA VAL A 1017 -1.31 -4.24 14.95
C VAL A 1017 -1.23 -5.67 15.50
N GLY A 1018 -0.55 -6.54 14.75
CA GLY A 1018 -0.52 -7.97 15.05
C GLY A 1018 -1.84 -8.68 14.74
N SER A 1019 -2.05 -9.88 15.30
CA SER A 1019 -3.23 -10.72 15.07
C SER A 1019 -3.90 -11.16 16.39
N MET A 1020 -3.60 -10.47 17.48
CA MET A 1020 -4.00 -10.82 18.84
C MET A 1020 -4.61 -9.59 19.50
N LYS A 1021 -5.40 -9.83 20.55
CA LYS A 1021 -6.03 -8.78 21.36
C LYS A 1021 -5.03 -7.71 21.84
N LEU A 1022 -5.50 -6.47 21.87
CA LEU A 1022 -4.78 -5.30 22.38
C LEU A 1022 -5.33 -4.96 23.77
N ASN A 1023 -4.43 -4.69 24.72
CA ASN A 1023 -4.79 -4.54 26.13
C ASN A 1023 -4.72 -3.09 26.63
N CYS A 1024 -3.81 -2.29 26.09
CA CYS A 1024 -3.59 -0.91 26.53
C CYS A 1024 -3.01 -0.02 25.43
N MET A 1025 -3.21 1.28 25.55
CA MET A 1025 -2.70 2.30 24.62
C MET A 1025 -2.21 3.54 25.37
N LEU A 1026 -1.12 4.13 24.90
CA LEU A 1026 -0.54 5.35 25.46
C LEU A 1026 -0.15 6.32 24.33
N GLY A 1027 -0.69 7.53 24.38
CA GLY A 1027 -0.30 8.62 23.48
C GLY A 1027 0.95 9.33 23.95
N LEU A 1028 1.93 9.49 23.06
CA LEU A 1028 3.17 10.22 23.29
C LEU A 1028 3.28 11.40 22.31
N GLU A 1029 3.29 12.61 22.84
CA GLU A 1029 3.44 13.83 22.05
C GLU A 1029 4.92 14.17 21.80
N PRO A 1030 5.30 14.63 20.59
CA PRO A 1030 4.47 14.78 19.39
C PRO A 1030 4.82 13.67 18.38
N SER A 1031 4.02 12.59 18.32
CA SER A 1031 3.70 11.82 17.10
C SER A 1031 3.67 10.28 17.26
N GLN A 1032 3.64 9.71 18.47
CA GLN A 1032 3.64 8.24 18.64
C GLN A 1032 2.48 7.76 19.51
N VAL A 1033 1.95 6.58 19.19
CA VAL A 1033 1.05 5.82 20.06
C VAL A 1033 1.68 4.46 20.33
N TRP A 1034 1.82 4.13 21.61
CA TRP A 1034 2.32 2.82 22.06
C TRP A 1034 1.13 1.94 22.41
N ILE A 1035 1.16 0.68 21.97
CA ILE A 1035 0.04 -0.26 22.11
C ILE A 1035 0.56 -1.58 22.67
N GLY A 1036 0.08 -1.99 23.84
CA GLY A 1036 0.40 -3.29 24.43
C GLY A 1036 -0.54 -4.39 23.94
N SER A 1037 0.00 -5.57 23.63
CA SER A 1037 -0.77 -6.72 23.14
C SER A 1037 -0.60 -7.98 23.99
N THR A 1038 -1.59 -8.88 23.89
CA THR A 1038 -1.55 -10.25 24.40
C THR A 1038 -0.36 -11.05 23.88
N ASP A 1039 0.18 -10.70 22.71
CA ASP A 1039 1.32 -11.40 22.12
C ASP A 1039 2.69 -11.09 22.75
N SER A 1040 2.71 -10.37 23.88
CA SER A 1040 3.88 -9.92 24.63
C SER A 1040 4.72 -8.84 23.92
N THR A 1041 4.10 -8.05 23.04
CA THR A 1041 4.74 -6.97 22.28
C THR A 1041 4.13 -5.62 22.62
N VAL A 1042 4.95 -4.57 22.64
CA VAL A 1042 4.50 -3.19 22.58
C VAL A 1042 4.75 -2.66 21.17
N TYR A 1043 3.68 -2.37 20.44
CA TYR A 1043 3.72 -1.83 19.10
C TYR A 1043 3.79 -0.31 19.14
N ILE A 1044 4.62 0.28 18.28
CA ILE A 1044 4.79 1.74 18.21
C ILE A 1044 4.28 2.22 16.86
N VAL A 1045 3.15 2.93 16.91
CA VAL A 1045 2.47 3.50 15.77
C VAL A 1045 2.89 4.96 15.60
N ASN A 1046 3.30 5.32 14.40
CA ASN A 1046 3.51 6.73 14.05
C ASN A 1046 2.17 7.36 13.65
N THR A 1047 1.77 8.41 14.37
CA THR A 1047 0.48 9.09 14.20
C THR A 1047 0.35 9.91 12.91
N ARG A 1048 1.46 10.19 12.21
CA ARG A 1048 1.51 10.91 10.92
C ARG A 1048 1.47 9.94 9.74
N SER A 1049 2.29 8.88 9.76
CA SER A 1049 2.29 7.88 8.69
C SER A 1049 1.20 6.81 8.83
N MET A 1050 0.52 6.74 9.98
CA MET A 1050 -0.44 5.69 10.34
C MET A 1050 0.12 4.28 10.15
N SER A 1051 1.43 4.11 10.42
CA SER A 1051 2.13 2.85 10.21
C SER A 1051 2.81 2.36 11.49
N CYS A 1052 2.81 1.05 11.68
CA CYS A 1052 3.46 0.38 12.80
C CYS A 1052 4.75 -0.29 12.31
N ASN A 1053 5.87 0.44 12.36
CA ASN A 1053 7.16 -0.07 11.86
C ASN A 1053 8.12 -0.48 12.98
N LYS A 1054 7.78 -0.19 14.24
CA LYS A 1054 8.62 -0.39 15.42
C LYS A 1054 7.88 -1.23 16.47
N GLN A 1055 8.63 -2.05 17.20
CA GLN A 1055 8.08 -2.89 18.26
C GLN A 1055 9.08 -3.11 19.40
N LEU A 1056 8.58 -3.27 20.62
CA LEU A 1056 9.35 -3.62 21.81
C LEU A 1056 8.94 -5.03 22.26
N THR A 1057 9.91 -5.93 22.39
CA THR A 1057 9.65 -7.38 22.58
C THR A 1057 10.27 -7.93 23.87
N ASP A 1058 10.64 -7.07 24.83
CA ASP A 1058 11.34 -7.50 26.06
C ASP A 1058 10.44 -8.19 27.08
N HIS A 1059 9.11 -8.04 26.95
CA HIS A 1059 8.13 -8.77 27.76
C HIS A 1059 8.06 -10.24 27.40
N ARG A 1060 7.75 -11.08 28.39
CA ARG A 1060 7.63 -12.55 28.26
C ARG A 1060 6.20 -13.08 28.43
N SER A 1061 5.30 -12.24 28.93
CA SER A 1061 3.87 -12.50 29.00
C SER A 1061 3.12 -11.31 28.40
N GLU A 1062 1.79 -11.39 28.33
CA GLU A 1062 0.94 -10.34 27.79
C GLU A 1062 1.18 -8.99 28.47
N VAL A 1063 1.27 -7.94 27.65
CA VAL A 1063 1.43 -6.57 28.16
C VAL A 1063 0.07 -6.10 28.66
N THR A 1064 -0.03 -5.72 29.93
CA THR A 1064 -1.32 -5.38 30.54
C THR A 1064 -1.59 -3.89 30.57
N ASP A 1065 -0.58 -3.06 30.87
CA ASP A 1065 -0.74 -1.60 30.95
C ASP A 1065 0.56 -0.85 30.61
N ILE A 1066 0.45 0.43 30.21
CA ILE A 1066 1.58 1.33 29.91
C ILE A 1066 1.29 2.74 30.43
N VAL A 1067 2.20 3.29 31.24
CA VAL A 1067 2.07 4.63 31.84
C VAL A 1067 3.26 5.53 31.51
N LEU A 1068 3.00 6.82 31.29
CA LEU A 1068 4.00 7.85 31.00
C LEU A 1068 4.43 8.59 32.28
N GLU A 1069 5.74 8.76 32.46
CA GLU A 1069 6.31 9.73 33.39
C GLU A 1069 6.62 11.05 32.66
N LYS A 1070 5.85 12.10 32.99
CA LYS A 1070 6.12 13.46 32.54
C LYS A 1070 7.18 14.08 33.45
N SER A 1071 8.30 14.52 32.87
CA SER A 1071 9.34 15.26 33.60
C SER A 1071 9.14 16.77 33.45
N ASP A 1072 9.20 17.49 34.56
CA ASP A 1072 9.02 18.95 34.56
C ASP A 1072 10.27 19.76 34.19
N LYS A 1073 11.48 19.19 34.22
CA LYS A 1073 12.72 19.93 33.88
C LYS A 1073 13.84 19.00 33.40
N PHE A 1074 14.28 19.16 32.15
CA PHE A 1074 15.53 18.62 31.56
C PHE A 1074 15.81 17.10 31.63
N SER A 1075 14.92 16.25 32.14
CA SER A 1075 15.13 14.78 32.12
C SER A 1075 14.36 14.10 30.98
N GLN A 1076 14.99 13.13 30.33
CA GLN A 1076 14.37 12.27 29.31
C GLN A 1076 13.06 11.66 29.83
N ALA A 1077 11.96 11.84 29.09
CA ALA A 1077 10.66 11.24 29.39
C ALA A 1077 10.77 9.69 29.40
N GLN A 1078 10.06 9.06 30.33
CA GLN A 1078 10.14 7.61 30.56
C GLN A 1078 8.75 7.00 30.51
N ALA A 1079 8.65 5.76 30.03
CA ALA A 1079 7.40 5.00 30.05
C ALA A 1079 7.62 3.72 30.87
N TYR A 1080 6.62 3.31 31.65
CA TYR A 1080 6.62 2.02 32.33
C TYR A 1080 5.57 1.14 31.70
N SER A 1081 5.87 -0.13 31.49
CA SER A 1081 4.92 -1.13 31.00
C SER A 1081 4.88 -2.34 31.93
N SER A 1082 3.69 -2.87 32.19
CA SER A 1082 3.46 -4.07 32.98
C SER A 1082 3.13 -5.28 32.12
N SER A 1083 3.40 -6.47 32.67
CA SER A 1083 3.06 -7.75 32.08
C SER A 1083 2.31 -8.61 33.09
N MET A 1084 1.41 -9.49 32.62
CA MET A 1084 0.59 -10.36 33.47
C MET A 1084 1.42 -11.26 34.40
N ASP A 1085 2.66 -11.58 34.02
CA ASP A 1085 3.59 -12.34 34.86
C ASP A 1085 4.20 -11.54 36.02
N GLY A 1086 3.77 -10.29 36.27
CA GLY A 1086 4.30 -9.44 37.35
C GLY A 1086 5.57 -8.67 36.97
N THR A 1087 6.03 -8.74 35.72
CA THR A 1087 7.19 -7.97 35.25
C THR A 1087 6.81 -6.52 34.93
N VAL A 1088 7.62 -5.57 35.40
CA VAL A 1088 7.53 -4.15 35.02
C VAL A 1088 8.84 -3.73 34.37
N ILE A 1089 8.73 -3.09 33.20
CA ILE A 1089 9.85 -2.60 32.41
C ILE A 1089 9.76 -1.07 32.29
N MET A 1090 10.86 -0.40 32.56
CA MET A 1090 11.03 1.04 32.40
C MET A 1090 11.78 1.33 31.10
N TRP A 1091 11.18 2.13 30.24
CA TRP A 1091 11.64 2.47 28.90
C TRP A 1091 12.07 3.92 28.81
N ASP A 1092 13.13 4.15 28.05
CA ASP A 1092 13.43 5.48 27.53
C ASP A 1092 12.67 5.72 26.23
N ILE A 1093 11.87 6.78 26.17
CA ILE A 1093 10.93 7.01 25.06
C ILE A 1093 11.65 7.34 23.74
N TYR A 1094 12.78 8.02 23.81
CA TYR A 1094 13.51 8.47 22.62
C TYR A 1094 14.40 7.36 22.05
N THR A 1095 15.11 6.65 22.93
CA THR A 1095 16.03 5.58 22.53
C THR A 1095 15.35 4.22 22.40
N LEU A 1096 14.14 4.07 22.92
CA LEU A 1096 13.37 2.81 22.96
C LEU A 1096 14.09 1.68 23.71
N LYS A 1097 15.04 2.02 24.59
CA LYS A 1097 15.83 1.06 25.38
C LYS A 1097 15.25 0.87 26.77
N VAL A 1098 15.45 -0.34 27.31
CA VAL A 1098 15.15 -0.66 28.71
C VAL A 1098 16.14 0.06 29.62
N LYS A 1099 15.63 0.93 30.50
CA LYS A 1099 16.42 1.57 31.57
C LYS A 1099 16.45 0.74 32.84
N ASN A 1100 15.33 0.09 33.19
CA ASN A 1100 15.23 -0.75 34.38
C ASN A 1100 14.18 -1.86 34.18
N ARG A 1101 14.33 -2.96 34.93
CA ARG A 1101 13.41 -4.10 34.94
C ARG A 1101 13.34 -4.68 36.34
N PHE A 1102 12.13 -4.90 36.83
CA PHE A 1102 11.90 -5.56 38.12
C PHE A 1102 10.66 -6.44 38.04
N HIS A 1103 10.59 -7.41 38.95
CA HIS A 1103 9.52 -8.40 39.03
C HIS A 1103 8.83 -8.28 40.39
N LEU A 1104 7.50 -8.32 40.37
CA LEU A 1104 6.64 -8.15 41.54
C LEU A 1104 6.08 -9.50 41.99
N ASP A 1105 6.06 -9.74 43.29
CA ASP A 1105 5.44 -10.91 43.90
C ASP A 1105 3.92 -10.71 44.02
N CYS A 1106 3.23 -10.71 42.88
CA CYS A 1106 1.78 -10.61 42.76
C CYS A 1106 1.26 -11.53 41.65
N ARG A 1107 0.03 -12.02 41.78
CA ARG A 1107 -0.61 -12.83 40.72
C ARG A 1107 -1.30 -11.90 39.73
N GLY A 1108 -0.97 -12.03 38.45
CA GLY A 1108 -1.72 -11.40 37.37
C GLY A 1108 -1.75 -9.86 37.46
N LEU A 1109 -0.65 -9.20 37.14
CA LEU A 1109 -0.58 -7.73 37.20
C LEU A 1109 -1.45 -7.10 36.09
N THR A 1110 -2.52 -6.39 36.46
CA THR A 1110 -3.53 -5.88 35.52
C THR A 1110 -3.38 -4.40 35.18
N VAL A 1111 -3.13 -3.54 36.17
CA VAL A 1111 -3.17 -2.07 36.01
C VAL A 1111 -1.95 -1.41 36.63
N LEU A 1112 -1.44 -0.36 35.98
CA LEU A 1112 -0.26 0.41 36.37
C LEU A 1112 -0.57 1.91 36.39
N LYS A 1113 -0.35 2.60 37.52
CA LYS A 1113 -0.52 4.06 37.61
C LYS A 1113 0.69 4.73 38.25
N LEU A 1114 1.08 5.89 37.73
CA LEU A 1114 2.20 6.67 38.24
C LEU A 1114 1.70 7.96 38.89
N PHE A 1115 2.14 8.23 40.11
CA PHE A 1115 1.71 9.39 40.87
C PHE A 1115 2.83 9.90 41.79
N ASN A 1116 3.13 11.21 41.75
CA ASN A 1116 4.18 11.85 42.58
C ASN A 1116 5.52 11.08 42.60
N GLY A 1117 5.87 10.40 41.51
CA GLY A 1117 7.09 9.60 41.41
C GLY A 1117 7.06 8.24 42.11
N THR A 1118 5.92 7.78 42.63
CA THR A 1118 5.70 6.38 43.05
C THR A 1118 4.79 5.66 42.06
N LEU A 1119 5.04 4.35 41.88
CA LEU A 1119 4.35 3.50 40.93
C LEU A 1119 3.38 2.59 41.68
N TRP A 1120 2.10 2.65 41.34
CA TRP A 1120 1.06 1.82 41.93
C TRP A 1120 0.64 0.74 40.96
N CYS A 1121 0.59 -0.50 41.45
CA CYS A 1121 0.37 -1.70 40.66
C CYS A 1121 -0.81 -2.47 41.25
N CYS A 1122 -1.73 -2.95 40.40
CA CYS A 1122 -2.82 -3.83 40.82
C CYS A 1122 -2.55 -5.25 40.33
N GLY A 1123 -2.27 -6.17 41.24
CA GLY A 1123 -2.40 -7.59 40.99
C GLY A 1123 -3.78 -8.09 41.37
N VAL A 1124 -4.17 -9.26 40.85
CA VAL A 1124 -5.42 -9.96 41.18
C VAL A 1124 -5.59 -10.15 42.69
N ASP A 1125 -4.49 -10.38 43.42
CA ASP A 1125 -4.47 -10.66 44.85
C ASP A 1125 -4.13 -9.46 45.74
N SER A 1126 -3.49 -8.40 45.20
CA SER A 1126 -3.02 -7.27 46.01
C SER A 1126 -2.73 -6.01 45.21
N ILE A 1127 -2.82 -4.85 45.87
CA ILE A 1127 -2.38 -3.56 45.32
C ILE A 1127 -1.04 -3.19 45.97
N LEU A 1128 -0.04 -2.86 45.16
CA LEU A 1128 1.33 -2.57 45.58
C LEU A 1128 1.66 -1.10 45.28
N GLU A 1129 2.18 -0.38 46.28
CA GLU A 1129 2.87 0.89 46.09
C GLU A 1129 4.37 0.62 46.00
N LEU A 1130 4.99 1.07 44.90
CA LEU A 1130 6.39 0.84 44.59
C LEU A 1130 7.16 2.15 44.49
N ARG A 1131 8.41 2.12 44.91
CA ARG A 1131 9.40 3.14 44.54
C ARG A 1131 9.86 2.91 43.09
N LYS A 1132 10.45 3.93 42.46
CA LYS A 1132 10.96 3.85 41.06
C LYS A 1132 11.98 2.73 40.83
N ASN A 1133 12.65 2.27 41.88
CA ASN A 1133 13.60 1.16 41.82
C ASN A 1133 12.94 -0.24 41.93
N GLY A 1134 11.61 -0.31 42.00
CA GLY A 1134 10.85 -1.54 42.14
C GLY A 1134 10.69 -2.06 43.57
N LEU A 1135 11.21 -1.35 44.58
CA LEU A 1135 11.02 -1.74 45.97
C LEU A 1135 9.58 -1.48 46.42
N VAL A 1136 8.94 -2.51 46.96
CA VAL A 1136 7.60 -2.41 47.57
C VAL A 1136 7.69 -1.54 48.82
N ASN A 1137 6.93 -0.45 48.81
CA ASN A 1137 6.78 0.44 49.95
C ASN A 1137 5.61 -0.02 50.83
N ARG A 1138 4.47 -0.36 50.21
CA ARG A 1138 3.25 -0.83 50.88
C ARG A 1138 2.53 -1.87 50.04
N ARG A 1139 1.87 -2.84 50.69
CA ARG A 1139 1.01 -3.86 50.06
C ARG A 1139 -0.36 -3.85 50.72
N LEU A 1140 -1.40 -3.72 49.91
CA LEU A 1140 -2.79 -3.86 50.32
C LEU A 1140 -3.28 -5.25 49.89
N GLN A 1141 -3.68 -6.07 50.86
CA GLN A 1141 -4.35 -7.35 50.66
C GLN A 1141 -5.74 -7.28 51.29
N HIS A 1142 -6.73 -7.88 50.65
CA HIS A 1142 -8.07 -7.94 51.20
C HIS A 1142 -8.11 -8.93 52.36
N LEU A 1143 -8.18 -8.44 53.61
CA LEU A 1143 -8.42 -9.25 54.80
C LEU A 1143 -9.94 -9.25 55.07
N ASP A 1144 -10.65 -10.25 54.54
CA ASP A 1144 -12.01 -10.54 55.00
C ASP A 1144 -12.01 -11.96 55.62
N ASP A 1145 -11.94 -12.03 56.96
CA ASP A 1145 -12.00 -13.29 57.73
C ASP A 1145 -13.40 -13.97 57.68
N SER A 1146 -14.33 -13.48 56.86
CA SER A 1146 -15.75 -13.86 56.88
C SER A 1146 -16.33 -14.42 55.58
N ARG A 1147 -15.58 -14.44 54.46
CA ARG A 1147 -16.04 -14.99 53.16
C ARG A 1147 -15.20 -16.20 52.76
N GLU A 1148 -15.86 -17.30 52.37
CA GLU A 1148 -15.22 -18.55 51.91
C GLU A 1148 -14.49 -18.42 50.55
N THR A 1149 -14.65 -17.29 49.84
CA THR A 1149 -14.03 -17.05 48.53
C THR A 1149 -13.15 -15.78 48.55
N PRO A 1150 -11.90 -15.83 48.05
CA PRO A 1150 -11.02 -14.67 47.99
C PRO A 1150 -11.56 -13.64 46.99
N LEU A 1151 -11.69 -12.39 47.40
CA LEU A 1151 -12.06 -11.28 46.53
C LEU A 1151 -10.85 -10.83 45.69
N PHE A 1152 -11.02 -10.79 44.37
CA PHE A 1152 -9.97 -10.40 43.43
C PHE A 1152 -10.09 -8.92 43.05
N PHE A 1153 -9.01 -8.15 43.19
CA PHE A 1153 -8.98 -6.76 42.71
C PHE A 1153 -9.02 -6.74 41.18
N ASN A 1154 -9.83 -5.83 40.61
CA ASN A 1154 -9.90 -5.66 39.16
C ASN A 1154 -9.29 -4.33 38.69
N CYS A 1155 -9.80 -3.20 39.20
CA CYS A 1155 -9.26 -1.87 38.87
C CYS A 1155 -9.21 -0.94 40.10
N PHE A 1156 -8.36 0.09 40.02
CA PHE A 1156 -8.23 1.09 41.08
C PHE A 1156 -8.00 2.50 40.55
N GLU A 1157 -8.32 3.51 41.36
CA GLU A 1157 -8.14 4.92 41.07
C GLU A 1157 -7.61 5.67 42.29
N LEU A 1158 -6.69 6.61 42.08
CA LEU A 1158 -6.01 7.35 43.15
C LEU A 1158 -6.43 8.83 43.17
N PHE A 1159 -6.79 9.31 44.36
CA PHE A 1159 -7.24 10.67 44.62
C PHE A 1159 -6.33 11.31 45.67
N ILE A 1160 -5.14 11.74 45.23
CA ILE A 1160 -4.09 12.24 46.13
C ILE A 1160 -4.48 13.54 46.81
N GLU A 1161 -5.18 14.42 46.09
CA GLU A 1161 -5.74 15.67 46.64
C GLU A 1161 -6.61 15.44 47.88
N ARG A 1162 -7.15 14.22 48.04
CA ARG A 1162 -8.03 13.82 49.15
C ARG A 1162 -7.47 12.68 49.99
N ASP A 1163 -6.25 12.24 49.72
CA ASP A 1163 -5.59 11.12 50.43
C ASP A 1163 -6.41 9.81 50.34
N GLN A 1164 -6.99 9.51 49.17
CA GLN A 1164 -7.92 8.39 48.94
C GLN A 1164 -7.49 7.43 47.83
N LEU A 1165 -7.74 6.14 48.04
CA LEU A 1165 -7.61 5.06 47.06
C LEU A 1165 -8.98 4.41 46.88
N TRP A 1166 -9.41 4.25 45.64
CA TRP A 1166 -10.68 3.63 45.27
C TRP A 1166 -10.41 2.32 44.55
N THR A 1167 -11.08 1.23 44.95
CA THR A 1167 -10.82 -0.11 44.41
C THR A 1167 -12.13 -0.84 44.14
N THR A 1168 -12.15 -1.66 43.10
CA THR A 1168 -13.26 -2.56 42.79
C THR A 1168 -12.77 -3.99 42.65
N SER A 1169 -13.68 -4.94 42.89
CA SER A 1169 -13.41 -6.38 42.74
C SER A 1169 -14.18 -6.94 41.55
N LEU A 1170 -13.64 -7.99 40.91
CA LEU A 1170 -14.16 -8.54 39.66
C LEU A 1170 -15.64 -8.98 39.75
N ASP A 1171 -15.99 -9.74 40.79
CA ASP A 1171 -17.32 -10.34 40.98
C ASP A 1171 -18.14 -9.63 42.08
N SER A 1172 -17.72 -8.41 42.48
CA SER A 1172 -18.40 -7.63 43.51
C SER A 1172 -19.08 -6.40 42.92
N ALA A 1173 -20.27 -6.11 43.43
CA ALA A 1173 -20.97 -4.85 43.18
C ALA A 1173 -20.58 -3.74 44.18
N GLU A 1174 -19.53 -3.94 44.97
CA GLU A 1174 -19.03 -2.97 45.97
C GLU A 1174 -17.81 -2.19 45.44
N VAL A 1175 -17.82 -0.88 45.66
CA VAL A 1175 -16.65 0.01 45.49
C VAL A 1175 -16.11 0.36 46.88
N CYS A 1176 -14.87 -0.02 47.14
CA CYS A 1176 -14.21 0.23 48.43
C CYS A 1176 -13.33 1.48 48.36
N ILE A 1177 -13.44 2.34 49.36
CA ILE A 1177 -12.64 3.57 49.47
C ILE A 1177 -11.76 3.47 50.71
N TRP A 1178 -10.46 3.71 50.51
CA TRP A 1178 -9.41 3.57 51.50
C TRP A 1178 -8.73 4.91 51.72
N HIS A 1179 -8.24 5.16 52.93
CA HIS A 1179 -7.32 6.26 53.17
C HIS A 1179 -5.92 5.81 52.74
N ILE A 1180 -5.21 6.60 51.94
CA ILE A 1180 -3.87 6.22 51.48
C ILE A 1180 -2.92 6.06 52.68
N LYS A 1181 -3.14 6.78 53.78
CA LYS A 1181 -2.35 6.63 55.02
C LYS A 1181 -2.73 5.40 55.86
N ASP A 1182 -3.96 4.90 55.75
CA ASP A 1182 -4.46 3.75 56.50
C ASP A 1182 -5.19 2.77 55.57
N LEU A 1183 -4.45 1.74 55.18
CA LEU A 1183 -4.89 0.69 54.27
C LEU A 1183 -5.39 -0.57 55.01
N SER A 1184 -5.59 -0.50 56.33
CA SER A 1184 -6.01 -1.66 57.13
C SER A 1184 -7.46 -2.07 56.86
N ARG A 1185 -8.35 -1.11 56.61
CA ARG A 1185 -9.76 -1.33 56.27
C ARG A 1185 -10.30 -0.20 55.38
N PRO A 1186 -11.29 -0.48 54.52
CA PRO A 1186 -11.94 0.59 53.77
C PRO A 1186 -12.75 1.45 54.75
N PHE A 1187 -12.64 2.77 54.64
CA PHE A 1187 -13.40 3.69 55.50
C PHE A 1187 -14.81 3.95 54.98
N HIS A 1188 -15.05 3.68 53.68
CA HIS A 1188 -16.37 3.78 53.07
C HIS A 1188 -16.54 2.71 51.98
N LYS A 1189 -17.76 2.18 51.84
CA LYS A 1189 -18.13 1.21 50.81
C LYS A 1189 -19.39 1.69 50.10
N ILE A 1190 -19.38 1.66 48.77
CA ILE A 1190 -20.52 2.05 47.94
C ILE A 1190 -21.08 0.82 47.23
N GLN A 1191 -22.34 0.50 47.49
CA GLN A 1191 -23.04 -0.59 46.81
C GLN A 1191 -23.63 -0.09 45.48
N LEU A 1192 -23.25 -0.73 44.38
CA LEU A 1192 -23.84 -0.50 43.05
C LEU A 1192 -25.09 -1.37 42.89
N GLN A 1193 -26.24 -0.76 42.61
CA GLN A 1193 -27.51 -1.48 42.44
C GLN A 1193 -27.59 -2.18 41.08
N ASP A 1194 -28.09 -3.41 41.03
CA ASP A 1194 -28.22 -4.25 39.83
C ASP A 1194 -26.90 -4.46 39.05
N CYS A 1195 -25.76 -4.50 39.75
CA CYS A 1195 -24.44 -4.73 39.16
C CYS A 1195 -24.00 -6.19 39.40
N PHE A 1196 -23.43 -6.84 38.39
CA PHE A 1196 -22.87 -8.20 38.49
C PHE A 1196 -21.34 -8.24 38.49
N GLY A 1197 -20.69 -7.14 38.13
CA GLY A 1197 -19.23 -7.06 38.08
C GLY A 1197 -18.78 -5.75 37.44
N VAL A 1198 -17.72 -5.18 37.99
CA VAL A 1198 -17.12 -3.93 37.49
C VAL A 1198 -15.96 -4.29 36.57
N ASN A 1199 -15.94 -3.73 35.37
CA ASN A 1199 -14.91 -3.99 34.36
C ASN A 1199 -13.84 -2.89 34.31
N CYS A 1200 -14.25 -1.63 34.40
CA CYS A 1200 -13.36 -0.48 34.27
C CYS A 1200 -13.82 0.71 35.12
N MET A 1201 -12.88 1.57 35.50
CA MET A 1201 -13.12 2.74 36.34
C MET A 1201 -12.17 3.88 35.97
N ILE A 1202 -12.67 5.11 35.86
CA ILE A 1202 -11.87 6.32 35.61
C ILE A 1202 -12.30 7.50 36.50
N LYS A 1203 -11.35 8.37 36.85
CA LYS A 1203 -11.62 9.69 37.45
C LYS A 1203 -11.84 10.74 36.37
N VAL A 1204 -12.90 11.56 36.52
CA VAL A 1204 -13.14 12.74 35.68
C VAL A 1204 -13.68 13.88 36.55
N LYS A 1205 -12.96 15.01 36.60
CA LYS A 1205 -13.25 16.11 37.55
C LYS A 1205 -13.43 15.58 38.99
N ASN A 1206 -14.57 15.87 39.62
CA ASN A 1206 -14.95 15.44 40.98
C ASN A 1206 -15.85 14.18 40.97
N GLN A 1207 -15.85 13.41 39.89
CA GLN A 1207 -16.68 12.21 39.71
C GLN A 1207 -15.82 10.98 39.40
N VAL A 1208 -16.31 9.81 39.80
CA VAL A 1208 -15.79 8.49 39.40
C VAL A 1208 -16.80 7.84 38.46
N TRP A 1209 -16.34 7.46 37.27
CA TRP A 1209 -17.16 6.79 36.27
C TRP A 1209 -16.78 5.31 36.26
N ILE A 1210 -17.77 4.45 36.47
CA ILE A 1210 -17.59 3.00 36.63
C ILE A 1210 -18.38 2.27 35.56
N GLY A 1211 -17.71 1.50 34.71
CA GLY A 1211 -18.32 0.66 33.68
C GLY A 1211 -18.51 -0.76 34.18
N SER A 1212 -19.71 -1.31 33.99
CA SER A 1212 -20.08 -2.61 34.56
C SER A 1212 -21.04 -3.41 33.67
N ARG A 1213 -21.26 -4.67 34.05
CA ARG A 1213 -22.40 -5.49 33.62
C ARG A 1213 -23.52 -5.39 34.65
N GLY A 1214 -24.76 -5.13 34.23
CA GLY A 1214 -25.90 -5.05 35.14
C GLY A 1214 -27.24 -5.39 34.51
N ILE A 1215 -28.33 -5.33 35.31
CA ILE A 1215 -29.70 -5.52 34.83
C ILE A 1215 -30.38 -4.16 34.65
N SER A 1216 -31.01 -3.95 33.50
CA SER A 1216 -31.92 -2.82 33.30
C SER A 1216 -33.15 -3.28 32.52
N GLN A 1217 -34.34 -3.00 33.06
CA GLN A 1217 -35.63 -3.41 32.49
C GLN A 1217 -35.71 -4.93 32.24
N GLY A 1218 -35.17 -5.74 33.15
CA GLY A 1218 -35.22 -7.21 33.08
C GLY A 1218 -34.27 -7.86 32.07
N LYS A 1219 -33.38 -7.10 31.42
CA LYS A 1219 -32.35 -7.61 30.51
C LYS A 1219 -30.94 -7.24 31.00
N SER A 1220 -29.96 -8.12 30.75
CA SER A 1220 -28.54 -7.81 30.93
C SER A 1220 -28.15 -6.68 29.98
N LYS A 1221 -27.55 -5.60 30.50
CA LYS A 1221 -27.07 -4.44 29.75
C LYS A 1221 -25.78 -3.89 30.35
N GLY A 1222 -25.04 -3.10 29.58
CA GLY A 1222 -23.92 -2.32 30.09
C GLY A 1222 -24.42 -1.13 30.89
N LYS A 1223 -24.02 -1.05 32.16
CA LYS A 1223 -24.34 0.06 33.05
C LYS A 1223 -23.10 0.91 33.32
N ILE A 1224 -23.31 2.22 33.46
CA ILE A 1224 -22.31 3.16 33.92
C ILE A 1224 -22.84 3.86 35.16
N TYR A 1225 -22.07 3.82 36.24
CA TYR A 1225 -22.37 4.54 37.48
C TYR A 1225 -21.47 5.76 37.59
N VAL A 1226 -22.08 6.93 37.82
CA VAL A 1226 -21.37 8.17 38.11
C VAL A 1226 -21.46 8.42 39.61
N VAL A 1227 -20.33 8.36 40.28
CA VAL A 1227 -20.22 8.49 41.74
C VAL A 1227 -19.57 9.83 42.09
N ASP A 1228 -20.19 10.58 42.99
CA ASP A 1228 -19.62 11.83 43.48
C ASP A 1228 -18.55 11.55 44.55
N VAL A 1229 -17.37 12.13 44.35
CA VAL A 1229 -16.19 11.88 45.20
C VAL A 1229 -16.32 12.60 46.56
N VAL A 1230 -17.21 13.58 46.71
CA VAL A 1230 -17.48 14.32 47.97
C VAL A 1230 -18.55 13.61 48.81
N LYS A 1231 -19.66 13.21 48.18
CA LYS A 1231 -20.83 12.62 48.85
C LYS A 1231 -20.71 11.11 49.03
N TYR A 1232 -19.81 10.46 48.27
CA TYR A 1232 -19.65 9.00 48.24
C TYR A 1232 -20.95 8.26 47.94
N SER A 1233 -21.74 8.79 47.01
CA SER A 1233 -23.02 8.24 46.58
C SER A 1233 -23.09 8.22 45.05
N VAL A 1234 -23.80 7.22 44.50
CA VAL A 1234 -24.14 7.18 43.07
C VAL A 1234 -25.06 8.36 42.75
N GLU A 1235 -24.60 9.30 41.92
CA GLU A 1235 -25.42 10.42 41.48
C GLU A 1235 -26.30 10.05 40.29
N LYS A 1236 -25.76 9.24 39.36
CA LYS A 1236 -26.42 8.91 38.11
C LYS A 1236 -26.15 7.47 37.71
N GLU A 1237 -27.18 6.79 37.21
CA GLU A 1237 -27.08 5.50 36.52
C GLU A 1237 -27.39 5.71 35.03
N LEU A 1238 -26.46 5.28 34.17
CA LEU A 1238 -26.52 5.48 32.74
C LEU A 1238 -26.53 4.15 32.00
N VAL A 1239 -27.40 4.01 31.00
CA VAL A 1239 -27.60 2.76 30.25
C VAL A 1239 -27.69 3.03 28.76
N ALA A 1240 -26.57 2.98 28.03
CA ALA A 1240 -26.54 3.15 26.57
C ALA A 1240 -26.02 1.92 25.81
N HIS A 1241 -25.39 0.97 26.49
CA HIS A 1241 -24.84 -0.24 25.87
C HIS A 1241 -25.77 -1.43 26.10
N THR A 1242 -25.98 -2.22 25.05
CA THR A 1242 -26.74 -3.49 25.16
C THR A 1242 -25.88 -4.62 25.72
N ASP A 1243 -24.55 -4.46 25.69
CA ASP A 1243 -23.56 -5.41 26.20
C ASP A 1243 -22.67 -4.75 27.28
N VAL A 1244 -21.78 -5.51 27.91
CA VAL A 1244 -20.85 -5.07 28.97
C VAL A 1244 -19.98 -3.89 28.52
N VAL A 1245 -19.80 -2.91 29.40
CA VAL A 1245 -18.86 -1.81 29.19
C VAL A 1245 -17.43 -2.29 29.44
N GLN A 1246 -16.62 -2.37 28.40
CA GLN A 1246 -15.25 -2.90 28.47
C GLN A 1246 -14.21 -1.80 28.69
N ALA A 1247 -14.38 -0.64 28.05
CA ALA A 1247 -13.38 0.43 28.06
C ALA A 1247 -14.00 1.78 28.42
N LEU A 1248 -13.22 2.62 29.11
CA LEU A 1248 -13.55 4.01 29.42
C LEU A 1248 -12.37 4.93 29.12
N CYS A 1249 -12.63 6.12 28.58
CA CYS A 1249 -11.62 7.13 28.27
C CYS A 1249 -12.16 8.55 28.53
N SER A 1250 -11.33 9.46 29.05
CA SER A 1250 -11.67 10.89 29.20
C SER A 1250 -11.12 11.68 28.01
N ALA A 1251 -11.94 12.58 27.45
CA ALA A 1251 -11.52 13.55 26.45
C ALA A 1251 -11.56 14.95 27.06
N GLU A 1252 -10.39 15.42 27.51
CA GLU A 1252 -10.16 16.74 28.13
C GLU A 1252 -11.11 17.05 29.30
N ASP A 1253 -11.58 16.03 30.02
CA ASP A 1253 -12.58 16.13 31.09
C ASP A 1253 -13.92 16.79 30.68
N ARG A 1254 -14.13 17.00 29.38
CA ARG A 1254 -15.37 17.52 28.79
C ARG A 1254 -16.32 16.39 28.44
N TYR A 1255 -15.75 15.28 27.96
CA TYR A 1255 -16.49 14.09 27.58
C TYR A 1255 -15.88 12.83 28.19
N VAL A 1256 -16.75 11.86 28.47
CA VAL A 1256 -16.36 10.47 28.74
C VAL A 1256 -16.77 9.62 27.55
N LEU A 1257 -15.90 8.70 27.15
CA LEU A 1257 -16.12 7.75 26.08
C LEU A 1257 -16.21 6.35 26.70
N SER A 1258 -17.23 5.57 26.35
CA SER A 1258 -17.35 4.18 26.79
C SER A 1258 -17.46 3.23 25.61
N GLY A 1259 -16.68 2.15 25.63
CA GLY A 1259 -16.69 1.08 24.62
C GLY A 1259 -17.35 -0.19 25.17
N SER A 1260 -18.06 -0.91 24.31
CA SER A 1260 -18.75 -2.15 24.66
C SER A 1260 -18.10 -3.41 24.10
N SER A 1261 -18.45 -4.55 24.70
CA SER A 1261 -18.19 -5.90 24.18
C SER A 1261 -18.91 -6.17 22.84
N SER A 1262 -18.60 -7.30 22.20
CA SER A 1262 -18.92 -7.60 20.80
C SER A 1262 -20.40 -7.68 20.47
N GLU A 1263 -21.33 -7.88 21.43
CA GLU A 1263 -22.77 -7.88 21.08
C GLU A 1263 -23.29 -6.48 20.74
N ASP A 1264 -22.70 -5.41 21.29
CA ASP A 1264 -23.00 -4.00 20.92
C ASP A 1264 -21.91 -3.44 19.99
N GLY A 1265 -20.63 -3.62 20.34
CA GLY A 1265 -19.47 -3.16 19.56
C GLY A 1265 -19.44 -1.65 19.26
N LYS A 1266 -20.10 -0.81 20.08
CA LYS A 1266 -20.25 0.64 19.88
C LYS A 1266 -19.50 1.43 20.95
N ILE A 1267 -19.27 2.70 20.64
CA ILE A 1267 -18.74 3.69 21.59
C ILE A 1267 -19.84 4.72 21.89
N ALA A 1268 -20.08 5.00 23.16
CA ALA A 1268 -20.98 6.06 23.61
C ALA A 1268 -20.19 7.26 24.16
N ILE A 1269 -20.61 8.47 23.78
CA ILE A 1269 -19.98 9.74 24.14
C ILE A 1269 -20.87 10.47 25.15
N TRP A 1270 -20.37 10.68 26.35
CA TRP A 1270 -21.09 11.24 27.49
C TRP A 1270 -20.59 12.65 27.80
N LYS A 1271 -21.51 13.56 28.10
CA LYS A 1271 -21.20 14.86 28.69
C LYS A 1271 -20.93 14.69 30.18
N VAL A 1272 -19.91 15.37 30.68
CA VAL A 1272 -19.57 15.33 32.11
C VAL A 1272 -20.45 16.27 32.94
N GLU A 1273 -20.85 17.41 32.36
CA GLU A 1273 -21.66 18.45 33.02
C GLU A 1273 -23.16 18.11 33.05
#